data_AF-A0A485K6Z2-F1
#
_entry.id   AF-A0A485K6Z2-F1
#
_cell.length_a   1.000
_cell.length_b   1.000
_cell.length_c   1.000
_cell.angle_alpha   90.00
_cell.angle_beta   90.00
_cell.angle_gamma   90.00
#
_symmetry.space_group_name_H-M   'P 1'
#
loop_
_entity.id
_entity.type
_entity.pdbx_description
1 polymer ?
#
loop_
_entity_poly.entity_id
_entity_poly.type
_entity_poly.pdbx_seq_one_letter_code
_entity_poly.pdbx_strand_id
1 'polypeptide(L)'
;MWVARGPPRILKRDPHALVFLCSQGHWKAEMTPTSLTLRCLQYKEDPFPPQRVPRQGAPPLAAAFLPSATASRLAVLTATTLEMYNYSVDATDGVRLLALESITIGVLGSEEGRCLAVNEDNLFLGTSKGRVMIFRWAFMGSGGHVISPLEHLNLSSFSDDVQSLSISCNTSFLLTTRVVVAVSLSNGLCALMCFAPDTFHLEDIFMIPHVDKCTVCELDSDASLLAVGTHESTVLLFRLQWTTKIELHSKRFQSVSVDKTASSLSLQLWGYQAEDLGPVAALAFTQDNRTVAIGYAHRGVSVFSTDGCKLMTTLPQQVGSSYKDEVARHGVQRLQWSHASGTLVVTPSSAPPPSGAAPPKPLFQELSLQLLKDADGLCLSLAGEPNQLGAWVRTEQPFAKRPSDGTPGPAELSNKLHGGELLLSINGRSVWQSSFESIVSQIKELPVGAPVTLSFLVISFSLVFPLATEALMDPAFREIHQLKWDEEDHTIWEYGLRMQALHGDCNVDTPSLMDVDARAKFDAWAALQNCSHLLALHRYAKLYLSLFPEWHPQHALQMLQPPPPPSSSSLNNATTTLVLVDFARSVLPLGRSDLHLLESQAVHLVATRSVNDPCGVLSSVSISVPSNYAHANQPMQLLAVNPSDTRLAVAGTRGFALYNKRTAKWHLFGSELEEQSFQVVAMEWWKDELVVALTREGTQLYLDVFPRNHLDLDARLAHISMPADCHAITLDDHAVYCLCDTKLMVYRITSAGTLDNNSFTFALTFFRAESLPLCNAFLGRARCFSVIPRLQRQATDQDQGNSWFGGWSLWGEATPPEWTMPRFLVLDQVNCAYMWDPETKIQTLIASEITYISHWQAPTEWPVMCSHMVGLYGRQGYQVWWPLMDNIVFGSPVDKSSVVQFLQAHDPFRVKSVASGLSKGLAWEEYLGLLAEYGVHLQHGVTFSASAMLQDPLLRFNPEVQILGIHPWFGVLVGGFQDNYLGIYDLACRAQPFLHTTICYLLLQGQIDIAKTIMHSMRQRCALTTLTQELVLVAILDKCFQSKWDVGILEHALSLLKDAHGEMETYCEIVANVARKVEPNRLPHLFPLAGDPAQLLQLCRQRNEIRTAANFLLCLDESVANEPTLERPRTNSFAQFQSRSALAFELLVDCCEKDQLHLALQVVRVARAWEPEHYRSSSQQYDRYIDEQVGKYAFQMLVQHRFDKVVWLLTQVEAQLPTLYGEELGVHEKNTAMIQTRLMALLTDAQMRTLHMAVVAAKYEQWATLIKNLLDQPARRIQ
;
A
#
# COMPACT_ATOMS: atom_id res chain seq x y z
N MET A 1 1.16 0.90 11.57
CA MET A 1 2.18 1.19 10.55
C MET A 1 3.56 1.28 11.16
N TRP A 2 4.58 0.83 10.42
CA TRP A 2 6.01 1.01 10.70
C TRP A 2 6.64 1.66 9.48
N VAL A 3 7.44 2.71 9.69
CA VAL A 3 8.12 3.46 8.64
C VAL A 3 9.56 3.64 9.04
N ALA A 4 10.51 3.18 8.23
CA ALA A 4 11.92 3.48 8.47
C ALA A 4 12.17 4.99 8.34
N ARG A 5 13.03 5.57 9.18
CA ARG A 5 13.32 7.01 9.20
C ARG A 5 14.80 7.27 9.13
N GLY A 6 15.14 8.30 8.37
CA GLY A 6 16.51 8.80 8.25
C GLY A 6 17.45 7.80 7.56
N PRO A 7 18.74 8.15 7.45
CA PRO A 7 19.75 7.24 6.93
C PRO A 7 20.05 6.13 7.97
N PRO A 8 20.33 4.90 7.52
CA PRO A 8 20.72 3.82 8.41
C PRO A 8 22.02 4.15 9.16
N ARG A 9 22.06 3.90 10.48
CA ARG A 9 23.25 4.13 11.31
C ARG A 9 24.18 2.93 11.19
N ILE A 10 25.43 3.17 10.82
CA ILE A 10 26.44 2.13 10.62
C ILE A 10 27.42 2.12 11.81
N LEU A 11 27.44 1.03 12.56
CA LEU A 11 28.39 0.80 13.65
C LEU A 11 29.49 -0.17 13.24
N LYS A 12 30.74 0.10 13.66
CA LYS A 12 31.84 -0.87 13.49
C LYS A 12 31.66 -2.03 14.47
N ARG A 13 31.95 -3.26 14.02
CA ARG A 13 32.09 -4.44 14.87
C ARG A 13 33.43 -5.13 14.60
N ASP A 14 33.94 -5.84 15.60
CA ASP A 14 35.12 -6.68 15.42
C ASP A 14 34.84 -7.78 14.38
N PRO A 15 35.83 -8.15 13.55
CA PRO A 15 35.68 -9.24 12.60
C PRO A 15 35.43 -10.54 13.36
N HIS A 16 34.39 -11.28 12.95
CA HIS A 16 33.87 -12.49 13.61
C HIS A 16 33.18 -12.27 14.97
N ALA A 17 32.89 -11.03 15.36
CA ALA A 17 32.07 -10.78 16.54
C ALA A 17 30.59 -11.02 16.25
N LEU A 18 29.95 -11.85 17.07
CA LEU A 18 28.50 -11.90 17.15
C LEU A 18 28.00 -10.75 18.03
N VAL A 19 27.00 -10.02 17.56
CA VAL A 19 26.41 -8.90 18.29
C VAL A 19 24.97 -9.20 18.64
N PHE A 20 24.61 -8.95 19.89
CA PHE A 20 23.25 -9.11 20.39
C PHE A 20 22.84 -7.93 21.25
N LEU A 21 21.56 -7.57 21.18
CA LEU A 21 20.98 -6.58 22.08
C LEU A 21 20.21 -7.27 23.19
N CYS A 22 20.25 -6.68 24.39
CA CYS A 22 19.36 -7.09 25.45
C CYS A 22 17.90 -6.81 25.08
N SER A 23 16.97 -7.54 25.70
CA SER A 23 15.52 -7.38 25.48
C SER A 23 15.01 -5.95 25.76
N GLN A 24 15.70 -5.21 26.63
CA GLN A 24 15.42 -3.81 26.95
C GLN A 24 16.15 -2.81 26.02
N GLY A 25 16.98 -3.29 25.08
CA GLY A 25 17.68 -2.45 24.10
C GLY A 25 18.82 -1.57 24.66
N HIS A 26 19.02 -1.59 25.98
CA HIS A 26 20.04 -0.77 26.66
C HIS A 26 21.46 -1.26 26.46
N TRP A 27 21.65 -2.56 26.29
CA TRP A 27 22.95 -3.22 26.32
C TRP A 27 23.24 -3.96 25.01
N LYS A 28 24.45 -3.77 24.50
CA LYS A 28 25.03 -4.47 23.35
C LYS A 28 26.09 -5.45 23.86
N ALA A 29 25.89 -6.74 23.62
CA ALA A 29 26.94 -7.74 23.81
C ALA A 29 27.68 -7.96 22.49
N GLU A 30 29.01 -7.79 22.48
CA GLU A 30 29.88 -8.22 21.38
C GLU A 30 30.68 -9.44 21.84
N MET A 31 30.57 -10.53 21.09
CA MET A 31 31.14 -11.82 21.44
C MET A 31 32.13 -12.27 20.39
N THR A 32 33.39 -12.40 20.79
CA THR A 32 34.47 -12.99 19.99
C THR A 32 34.83 -14.36 20.56
N PRO A 33 35.60 -15.20 19.84
CA PRO A 33 36.13 -16.45 20.40
C PRO A 33 36.96 -16.25 21.69
N THR A 34 37.56 -15.07 21.86
CA THR A 34 38.48 -14.76 22.95
C THR A 34 37.88 -13.88 24.05
N SER A 35 36.74 -13.23 23.81
CA SER A 35 36.14 -12.33 24.81
C SER A 35 34.65 -12.06 24.60
N LEU A 36 33.97 -11.77 25.70
CA LEU A 36 32.64 -11.15 25.74
C LEU A 36 32.81 -9.71 26.23
N THR A 37 32.28 -8.74 25.49
CA THR A 37 32.19 -7.33 25.92
C THR A 37 30.74 -6.88 25.97
N LEU A 38 30.38 -6.11 26.99
CA LEU A 38 29.06 -5.48 27.12
C LEU A 38 29.21 -3.97 27.14
N ARG A 39 28.41 -3.28 26.32
CA ARG A 39 28.40 -1.81 26.16
C ARG A 39 27.00 -1.25 26.27
N CYS A 40 26.86 -0.03 26.81
CA CYS A 40 25.58 0.65 26.83
C CYS A 40 25.34 1.32 25.47
N LEU A 41 24.09 1.29 24.97
CA LEU A 41 23.69 2.02 23.76
C LEU A 41 22.86 3.27 24.04
N GLN A 42 22.45 3.51 25.29
CA GLN A 42 21.59 4.66 25.64
C GLN A 42 22.31 6.01 25.52
N TYR A 43 23.63 6.03 25.72
CA TYR A 43 24.39 7.27 25.80
C TYR A 43 25.34 7.41 24.60
N LYS A 44 25.36 8.61 24.01
CA LYS A 44 26.19 8.92 22.84
C LYS A 44 27.69 8.92 23.18
N GLU A 45 28.01 9.27 24.43
CA GLU A 45 29.31 9.05 25.06
C GLU A 45 29.08 8.04 26.18
N ASP A 46 29.69 6.85 26.10
CA ASP A 46 29.49 5.74 27.05
C ASP A 46 29.89 6.23 28.47
N PRO A 47 28.95 6.47 29.40
CA PRO A 47 29.29 7.00 30.72
C PRO A 47 29.95 5.93 31.60
N PHE A 48 29.82 4.67 31.20
CA PHE A 48 30.42 3.51 31.87
C PHE A 48 31.45 2.86 30.94
N PRO A 49 32.65 2.51 31.43
CA PRO A 49 33.64 1.81 30.63
C PRO A 49 33.13 0.42 30.23
N PRO A 50 33.38 -0.03 28.99
CA PRO A 50 32.93 -1.34 28.52
C PRO A 50 33.66 -2.45 29.29
N GLN A 51 32.90 -3.35 29.89
CA GLN A 51 33.48 -4.46 30.65
C GLN A 51 33.73 -5.67 29.76
N ARG A 52 34.93 -6.28 29.88
CA ARG A 52 35.37 -7.41 29.07
C ARG A 52 35.65 -8.64 29.93
N VAL A 53 35.00 -9.75 29.61
CA VAL A 53 35.26 -11.06 30.21
C VAL A 53 36.00 -11.95 29.20
N PRO A 54 37.15 -12.55 29.55
CA PRO A 54 37.87 -13.46 28.66
C PRO A 54 37.08 -14.77 28.45
N ARG A 55 37.13 -15.32 27.23
CA ARG A 55 36.52 -16.60 26.86
C ARG A 55 37.61 -17.59 26.44
N GLN A 56 37.44 -18.86 26.81
CA GLN A 56 38.31 -19.98 26.43
C GLN A 56 37.53 -21.05 25.65
N GLY A 57 36.76 -20.62 24.64
CA GLY A 57 35.77 -21.47 23.95
C GLY A 57 35.90 -21.46 22.43
N ALA A 58 35.20 -22.41 21.79
CA ALA A 58 34.97 -22.43 20.35
C ALA A 58 34.23 -21.17 19.87
N PRO A 59 34.29 -20.82 18.56
CA PRO A 59 33.57 -19.66 18.04
C PRO A 59 32.08 -19.74 18.41
N PRO A 60 31.49 -18.63 18.91
CA PRO A 60 30.08 -18.65 19.27
C PRO A 60 29.22 -18.77 18.00
N LEU A 61 28.17 -19.59 18.06
CA LEU A 61 27.21 -19.82 16.98
C LEU A 61 25.96 -18.95 17.16
N ALA A 62 25.47 -18.85 18.38
CA ALA A 62 24.33 -18.02 18.75
C ALA A 62 24.48 -17.52 20.18
N ALA A 63 23.80 -16.43 20.53
CA ALA A 63 23.65 -16.01 21.91
C ALA A 63 22.26 -15.40 22.07
N ALA A 64 21.77 -15.36 23.31
CA ALA A 64 20.47 -14.78 23.60
C ALA A 64 20.44 -14.25 25.04
N PHE A 65 19.87 -13.07 25.21
CA PHE A 65 19.52 -12.55 26.52
C PHE A 65 18.20 -13.17 26.97
N LEU A 66 18.15 -13.67 28.19
CA LEU A 66 16.88 -14.12 28.75
C LEU A 66 16.08 -12.88 29.19
N PRO A 67 14.83 -12.73 28.75
CA PRO A 67 13.98 -11.62 29.17
C PRO A 67 13.61 -11.80 30.64
N SER A 68 14.14 -10.94 31.52
CA SER A 68 13.74 -10.88 32.92
C SER A 68 13.76 -9.43 33.40
N ALA A 69 12.74 -9.04 34.18
CA ALA A 69 12.64 -7.71 34.77
C ALA A 69 13.60 -7.49 35.96
N THR A 70 14.13 -8.57 36.53
CA THR A 70 14.89 -8.54 37.80
C THR A 70 16.28 -9.16 37.70
N ALA A 71 16.54 -10.05 36.72
CA ALA A 71 17.81 -10.76 36.61
C ALA A 71 18.40 -10.68 35.18
N SER A 72 19.56 -10.07 35.11
CA SER A 72 20.33 -9.83 33.89
C SER A 72 21.11 -11.08 33.48
N ARG A 73 20.53 -11.95 32.64
CA ARG A 73 21.09 -13.26 32.21
C ARG A 73 21.42 -13.29 30.72
N LEU A 74 22.53 -13.94 30.35
CA LEU A 74 23.00 -14.11 28.97
C LEU A 74 23.47 -15.55 28.75
N ALA A 75 22.96 -16.18 27.69
CA ALA A 75 23.37 -17.52 27.25
C ALA A 75 24.11 -17.45 25.91
N VAL A 76 25.13 -18.28 25.76
CA VAL A 76 25.98 -18.32 24.57
C VAL A 76 26.15 -19.76 24.12
N LEU A 77 25.73 -20.04 22.91
CA LEU A 77 25.88 -21.34 22.28
C LEU A 77 27.15 -21.38 21.44
N THR A 78 28.01 -22.38 21.69
CA THR A 78 29.07 -22.82 20.78
C THR A 78 28.67 -24.16 20.14
N ALA A 79 29.49 -24.71 19.25
CA ALA A 79 29.21 -26.01 18.63
C ALA A 79 29.03 -27.14 19.66
N THR A 80 29.78 -27.09 20.77
CA THR A 80 29.83 -28.19 21.75
C THR A 80 29.47 -27.78 23.18
N THR A 81 29.36 -26.49 23.47
CA THR A 81 29.07 -25.99 24.81
C THR A 81 28.00 -24.90 24.84
N LEU A 82 27.27 -24.83 25.94
CA LEU A 82 26.37 -23.73 26.30
C LEU A 82 26.96 -22.99 27.50
N GLU A 83 27.49 -21.79 27.27
CA GLU A 83 28.10 -20.93 28.29
C GLU A 83 27.07 -19.96 28.88
N MET A 84 27.16 -19.69 30.18
CA MET A 84 26.23 -18.83 30.90
C MET A 84 26.93 -17.67 31.62
N TYR A 85 26.32 -16.49 31.49
CA TYR A 85 26.80 -15.27 32.11
C TYR A 85 25.65 -14.55 32.81
N ASN A 86 25.90 -14.09 34.03
CA ASN A 86 25.07 -13.08 34.65
C ASN A 86 25.74 -11.72 34.46
N TYR A 87 24.94 -10.70 34.21
CA TYR A 87 25.38 -9.32 34.37
C TYR A 87 24.56 -8.65 35.47
N SER A 88 25.05 -7.54 35.99
CA SER A 88 24.33 -6.69 36.93
C SER A 88 24.68 -5.26 36.60
N VAL A 89 23.70 -4.37 36.70
CA VAL A 89 23.89 -2.94 36.45
C VAL A 89 24.01 -2.27 37.82
N ASP A 90 25.19 -1.77 38.14
CA ASP A 90 25.43 -0.96 39.33
C ASP A 90 25.43 0.52 38.90
N ALA A 91 24.60 1.35 39.54
CA ALA A 91 24.50 2.76 39.21
C ALA A 91 25.80 3.55 39.48
N THR A 92 26.71 2.99 40.28
CA THR A 92 27.97 3.64 40.70
C THR A 92 29.19 3.18 39.90
N ASP A 93 29.29 1.88 39.59
CA ASP A 93 30.46 1.24 38.95
C ASP A 93 30.20 0.78 37.49
N GLY A 94 28.98 0.90 36.98
CA GLY A 94 28.58 0.42 35.65
C GLY A 94 28.18 -1.07 35.63
N VAL A 95 28.40 -1.76 34.51
CA VAL A 95 28.03 -3.18 34.36
C VAL A 95 29.07 -4.09 34.97
N ARG A 96 28.60 -5.09 35.74
CA ARG A 96 29.40 -6.22 36.20
C ARG A 96 28.90 -7.53 35.58
N LEU A 97 29.71 -8.16 34.75
CA LEU A 97 29.58 -9.46 34.12
C LEU A 97 30.32 -10.52 34.95
N LEU A 98 29.62 -11.60 35.26
CA LEU A 98 30.10 -12.76 35.98
C LEU A 98 29.83 -14.01 35.13
N ALA A 99 30.89 -14.75 34.79
CA ALA A 99 30.76 -16.07 34.21
C ALA A 99 30.34 -17.06 35.30
N LEU A 100 29.32 -17.88 35.03
CA LEU A 100 28.77 -18.82 36.01
C LEU A 100 29.25 -20.25 35.74
N GLU A 101 28.72 -20.87 34.68
CA GLU A 101 28.88 -22.29 34.37
C GLU A 101 28.81 -22.53 32.86
N SER A 102 29.36 -23.65 32.39
CA SER A 102 29.28 -24.09 30.98
C SER A 102 28.84 -25.55 30.91
N ILE A 103 27.85 -25.86 30.08
CA ILE A 103 27.33 -27.21 29.86
C ILE A 103 27.88 -27.77 28.55
N THR A 104 28.39 -29.01 28.55
CA THR A 104 28.78 -29.73 27.32
C THR A 104 27.58 -30.44 26.70
N ILE A 105 27.38 -30.28 25.39
CA ILE A 105 26.25 -30.86 24.65
C ILE A 105 26.58 -32.31 24.25
N GLY A 106 25.66 -33.23 24.55
CA GLY A 106 25.78 -34.66 24.24
C GLY A 106 26.80 -35.43 25.09
N VAL A 107 26.81 -36.76 24.94
CA VAL A 107 27.85 -37.61 25.54
C VAL A 107 29.14 -37.43 24.72
N LEU A 108 30.18 -36.86 25.33
CA LEU A 108 31.51 -36.63 24.74
C LEU A 108 31.54 -35.73 23.48
N GLY A 109 30.56 -34.85 23.27
CA GLY A 109 30.55 -33.95 22.10
C GLY A 109 30.19 -34.62 20.77
N SER A 110 29.50 -35.77 20.80
CA SER A 110 29.01 -36.47 19.60
C SER A 110 27.81 -35.80 18.91
N GLU A 111 27.27 -34.74 19.51
CA GLU A 111 26.12 -33.98 19.02
C GLU A 111 26.42 -32.50 19.17
N GLU A 112 26.22 -31.73 18.10
CA GLU A 112 26.57 -30.31 18.05
C GLU A 112 25.31 -29.45 18.16
N GLY A 113 25.40 -28.36 18.93
CA GLY A 113 24.37 -27.32 18.94
C GLY A 113 24.40 -26.52 17.65
N ARG A 114 23.21 -26.21 17.08
CA ARG A 114 23.08 -25.47 15.81
C ARG A 114 22.34 -24.15 15.98
N CYS A 115 21.24 -24.15 16.72
CA CYS A 115 20.39 -22.98 16.90
C CYS A 115 19.90 -22.87 18.34
N LEU A 116 19.60 -21.64 18.76
CA LEU A 116 19.24 -21.29 20.14
C LEU A 116 18.02 -20.36 20.15
N ALA A 117 17.02 -20.69 20.94
CA ALA A 117 15.91 -19.81 21.30
C ALA A 117 15.75 -19.76 22.83
N VAL A 118 15.15 -18.69 23.34
CA VAL A 118 14.97 -18.47 24.78
C VAL A 118 13.59 -17.91 25.09
N ASN A 119 13.06 -18.31 26.24
CA ASN A 119 11.97 -17.60 26.92
C ASN A 119 12.43 -17.17 28.32
N GLU A 120 11.52 -16.70 29.19
CA GLU A 120 11.88 -16.07 30.47
C GLU A 120 12.87 -16.89 31.33
N ASP A 121 12.66 -18.20 31.45
CA ASP A 121 13.48 -19.08 32.30
C ASP A 121 14.08 -20.29 31.57
N ASN A 122 13.79 -20.48 30.28
CA ASN A 122 14.16 -21.70 29.55
C ASN A 122 14.91 -21.41 28.25
N LEU A 123 15.80 -22.35 27.92
CA LEU A 123 16.66 -22.36 26.76
C LEU A 123 16.29 -23.55 25.88
N PHE A 124 16.09 -23.31 24.60
CA PHE A 124 15.76 -24.32 23.60
C PHE A 124 16.89 -24.40 22.60
N LEU A 125 17.42 -25.60 22.42
CA LEU A 125 18.58 -25.86 21.59
C LEU A 125 18.25 -26.90 20.53
N GLY A 126 18.42 -26.53 19.26
CA GLY A 126 18.35 -27.47 18.14
C GLY A 126 19.74 -28.06 17.83
N THR A 127 19.80 -29.33 17.47
CA THR A 127 21.07 -30.06 17.31
C THR A 127 21.35 -30.55 15.89
N SER A 128 22.58 -31.00 15.66
CA SER A 128 23.00 -31.67 14.42
C SER A 128 22.31 -33.02 14.17
N LYS A 129 21.60 -33.58 15.15
CA LYS A 129 20.78 -34.79 15.01
C LYS A 129 19.28 -34.49 14.92
N GLY A 130 18.94 -33.21 14.71
CA GLY A 130 17.55 -32.74 14.58
C GLY A 130 16.82 -32.60 15.91
N ARG A 131 17.40 -33.01 17.05
CA ARG A 131 16.73 -33.04 18.34
C ARG A 131 16.58 -31.63 18.93
N VAL A 132 15.57 -31.47 19.78
CA VAL A 132 15.39 -30.28 20.62
C VAL A 132 15.74 -30.64 22.06
N MET A 133 16.73 -29.95 22.61
CA MET A 133 17.13 -30.01 24.01
C MET A 133 16.58 -28.80 24.76
N ILE A 134 15.97 -29.02 25.92
CA ILE A 134 15.38 -27.96 26.74
C ILE A 134 16.12 -27.89 28.08
N PHE A 135 16.58 -26.69 28.45
CA PHE A 135 17.23 -26.42 29.73
C PHE A 135 16.47 -25.33 30.48
N ARG A 136 16.26 -25.52 31.79
CA ARG A 136 15.70 -24.49 32.67
C ARG A 136 16.82 -23.85 33.48
N TRP A 137 16.95 -22.51 33.39
CA TRP A 137 18.06 -21.76 33.97
C TRP A 137 18.31 -22.07 35.45
N ALA A 138 17.25 -22.22 36.25
CA ALA A 138 17.33 -22.50 37.68
C ALA A 138 17.87 -23.89 38.07
N PHE A 139 17.83 -24.89 37.17
CA PHE A 139 18.13 -26.30 37.48
C PHE A 139 19.31 -26.86 36.66
N MET A 140 20.12 -25.99 36.07
CA MET A 140 21.18 -26.38 35.13
C MET A 140 22.31 -27.20 35.78
N GLY A 141 22.53 -27.10 37.09
CA GLY A 141 23.51 -27.92 37.83
C GLY A 141 23.04 -29.33 38.24
N SER A 142 21.74 -29.65 38.14
CA SER A 142 21.17 -30.93 38.57
C SER A 142 20.89 -31.92 37.42
N GLY A 143 21.41 -31.67 36.21
CA GLY A 143 21.17 -32.52 35.05
C GLY A 143 19.79 -32.36 34.41
N GLY A 144 19.10 -31.25 34.63
CA GLY A 144 17.78 -30.95 34.05
C GLY A 144 17.85 -30.68 32.54
N HIS A 145 17.90 -31.75 31.74
CA HIS A 145 17.71 -31.70 30.29
C HIS A 145 16.57 -32.64 29.91
N VAL A 146 15.54 -32.10 29.25
CA VAL A 146 14.53 -32.94 28.58
C VAL A 146 14.91 -33.00 27.11
N ILE A 147 15.23 -34.20 26.64
CA ILE A 147 15.45 -34.49 25.22
C ILE A 147 14.10 -34.90 24.65
N SER A 148 13.58 -34.15 23.69
CA SER A 148 12.43 -34.58 22.90
C SER A 148 12.93 -35.22 21.61
N PRO A 149 13.04 -36.56 21.53
CA PRO A 149 13.49 -37.21 20.30
C PRO A 149 12.39 -37.09 19.24
N LEU A 150 12.73 -36.53 18.07
CA LEU A 150 11.90 -36.63 16.86
C LEU A 150 11.75 -38.08 16.38
N GLU A 151 12.49 -39.03 16.96
CA GLU A 151 12.45 -40.48 16.67
C GLU A 151 11.09 -41.13 16.96
N HIS A 152 10.16 -40.44 17.67
CA HIS A 152 8.79 -40.91 17.89
C HIS A 152 7.80 -40.57 16.76
N LEU A 153 8.25 -39.89 15.70
CA LEU A 153 7.45 -39.76 14.49
C LEU A 153 7.41 -41.11 13.77
N ASN A 154 6.25 -41.79 13.81
CA ASN A 154 5.90 -42.94 12.96
C ASN A 154 5.80 -42.51 11.47
N LEU A 155 6.89 -41.99 10.91
CA LEU A 155 7.02 -41.62 9.51
C LEU A 155 8.16 -42.47 8.95
N SER A 156 7.80 -43.59 8.32
CA SER A 156 8.68 -44.67 7.84
C SER A 156 9.64 -44.28 6.69
N SER A 157 10.13 -43.04 6.64
CA SER A 157 10.87 -42.51 5.48
C SER A 157 11.94 -41.45 5.79
N PHE A 158 12.42 -41.32 7.04
CA PHE A 158 13.59 -40.47 7.31
C PHE A 158 14.88 -41.29 7.38
N SER A 159 15.86 -40.91 6.55
CA SER A 159 17.27 -41.26 6.72
C SER A 159 17.84 -40.59 7.97
N ASP A 160 18.78 -41.23 8.66
CA ASP A 160 19.36 -40.82 9.96
C ASP A 160 20.08 -39.44 10.03
N ASP A 161 20.01 -38.60 8.98
CA ASP A 161 20.81 -37.37 8.81
C ASP A 161 19.99 -36.04 8.77
N VAL A 162 18.90 -35.93 9.55
CA VAL A 162 18.11 -34.68 9.64
C VAL A 162 18.68 -33.75 10.73
N GLN A 163 18.96 -32.49 10.40
CA GLN A 163 19.54 -31.48 11.30
C GLN A 163 18.55 -30.33 11.56
N SER A 164 18.61 -29.71 12.74
CA SER A 164 17.86 -28.47 13.03
C SER A 164 18.57 -27.27 12.42
N LEU A 165 17.86 -26.48 11.61
CA LEU A 165 18.37 -25.27 10.96
C LEU A 165 18.05 -24.00 11.76
N SER A 166 16.78 -23.84 12.15
CA SER A 166 16.28 -22.73 12.97
C SER A 166 15.38 -23.25 14.08
N ILE A 167 15.34 -22.53 15.19
CA ILE A 167 14.43 -22.77 16.31
C ILE A 167 13.87 -21.44 16.80
N SER A 168 12.59 -21.43 17.15
CA SER A 168 11.90 -20.28 17.75
C SER A 168 10.90 -20.78 18.80
N CYS A 169 10.61 -19.96 19.80
CA CYS A 169 9.63 -20.29 20.84
C CYS A 169 8.79 -19.08 21.25
N ASN A 170 7.63 -19.34 21.87
CA ASN A 170 6.84 -18.29 22.47
C ASN A 170 7.50 -17.76 23.75
N THR A 171 7.41 -16.44 23.94
CA THR A 171 7.92 -15.74 25.12
C THR A 171 6.80 -15.34 26.08
N SER A 172 5.57 -15.33 25.59
CA SER A 172 4.35 -15.02 26.33
C SER A 172 3.43 -16.23 26.36
N PHE A 173 2.72 -16.39 27.49
CA PHE A 173 1.78 -17.48 27.75
C PHE A 173 0.34 -16.98 27.82
N LEU A 174 0.05 -15.87 27.14
CA LEU A 174 -1.28 -15.24 27.16
C LEU A 174 -2.33 -16.06 26.39
N LEU A 175 -2.02 -16.50 25.16
CA LEU A 175 -2.92 -17.31 24.34
C LEU A 175 -2.89 -18.79 24.72
N THR A 176 -1.76 -19.25 25.22
CA THR A 176 -1.50 -20.67 25.48
C THR A 176 -0.80 -20.80 26.82
N THR A 177 -1.24 -21.76 27.64
CA THR A 177 -0.53 -22.13 28.87
C THR A 177 0.67 -23.05 28.59
N ARG A 178 1.02 -23.24 27.32
CA ARG A 178 2.02 -24.21 26.85
C ARG A 178 3.26 -23.51 26.35
N VAL A 179 4.36 -24.26 26.37
CA VAL A 179 5.60 -23.85 25.73
C VAL A 179 5.58 -24.39 24.31
N VAL A 180 5.54 -23.49 23.33
CA VAL A 180 5.42 -23.79 21.92
C VAL A 180 6.75 -23.50 21.25
N VAL A 181 7.26 -24.48 20.51
CA VAL A 181 8.55 -24.42 19.84
C VAL A 181 8.37 -24.76 18.36
N ALA A 182 8.80 -23.88 17.47
CA ALA A 182 8.89 -24.15 16.04
C ALA A 182 10.33 -24.49 15.65
N VAL A 183 10.49 -25.48 14.77
CA VAL A 183 11.79 -25.94 14.29
C VAL A 183 11.75 -26.13 12.78
N SER A 184 12.75 -25.56 12.07
CA SER A 184 13.00 -25.87 10.66
C SER A 184 14.09 -26.94 10.55
N LEU A 185 13.90 -27.88 9.63
CA LEU A 185 14.74 -29.06 9.46
C LEU A 185 15.48 -29.05 8.12
N SER A 186 16.65 -29.69 8.06
CA SER A 186 17.50 -29.75 6.85
C SER A 186 16.86 -30.46 5.65
N ASN A 187 15.82 -31.26 5.89
CA ASN A 187 15.01 -31.90 4.83
C ASN A 187 13.97 -30.94 4.21
N GLY A 188 13.93 -29.68 4.64
CA GLY A 188 13.02 -28.65 4.14
C GLY A 188 11.66 -28.62 4.82
N LEU A 189 11.44 -29.40 5.89
CA LEU A 189 10.18 -29.41 6.64
C LEU A 189 10.22 -28.44 7.84
N CYS A 190 9.03 -28.05 8.31
CA CYS A 190 8.84 -27.27 9.53
C CYS A 190 7.93 -28.02 10.49
N ALA A 191 8.31 -28.09 11.77
CA ALA A 191 7.55 -28.75 12.83
C ALA A 191 7.22 -27.76 13.96
N LEU A 192 6.03 -27.91 14.55
CA LEU A 192 5.59 -27.21 15.75
C LEU A 192 5.47 -28.23 16.88
N MET A 193 6.13 -27.98 18.01
CA MET A 193 6.14 -28.84 19.19
C MET A 193 5.51 -28.10 20.37
N CYS A 194 4.62 -28.78 21.11
CA CYS A 194 3.97 -28.23 22.30
C CYS A 194 4.41 -28.99 23.55
N PHE A 195 4.87 -28.26 24.55
CA PHE A 195 5.37 -28.80 25.81
C PHE A 195 4.54 -28.31 26.99
N ALA A 196 4.40 -29.17 28.00
CA ALA A 196 3.88 -28.78 29.31
C ALA A 196 4.81 -27.74 29.98
N PRO A 197 4.29 -26.66 30.59
CA PRO A 197 5.10 -25.54 31.09
C PRO A 197 6.05 -25.92 32.25
N ASP A 198 5.62 -26.85 33.12
CA ASP A 198 6.38 -27.20 34.32
C ASP A 198 7.33 -28.38 34.13
N THR A 199 6.87 -29.41 33.42
CA THR A 199 7.58 -30.69 33.24
C THR A 199 8.35 -30.78 31.92
N PHE A 200 8.10 -29.88 30.97
CA PHE A 200 8.57 -29.96 29.58
C PHE A 200 8.30 -31.31 28.90
N HIS A 201 7.27 -32.04 29.35
CA HIS A 201 6.82 -33.22 28.64
C HIS A 201 6.22 -32.79 27.30
N LEU A 202 6.66 -33.44 26.22
CA LEU A 202 6.12 -33.21 24.89
C LEU A 202 4.67 -33.69 24.85
N GLU A 203 3.72 -32.77 24.63
CA GLU A 203 2.30 -33.09 24.57
C GLU A 203 1.82 -33.32 23.15
N ASP A 204 2.32 -32.53 22.19
CA ASP A 204 1.85 -32.58 20.80
C ASP A 204 2.96 -32.18 19.81
N ILE A 205 2.93 -32.76 18.61
CA ILE A 205 3.79 -32.38 17.47
C ILE A 205 2.91 -32.23 16.23
N PHE A 206 3.02 -31.09 15.55
CA PHE A 206 2.32 -30.81 14.31
C PHE A 206 3.31 -30.46 13.19
N MET A 207 3.26 -31.19 12.07
CA MET A 207 4.02 -30.85 10.87
C MET A 207 3.26 -29.82 10.05
N ILE A 208 3.92 -28.73 9.66
CA ILE A 208 3.26 -27.68 8.91
C ILE A 208 3.01 -28.15 7.46
N PRO A 209 1.74 -28.18 7.00
CA PRO A 209 1.42 -28.62 5.65
C PRO A 209 1.87 -27.59 4.61
N HIS A 210 2.11 -28.05 3.37
CA HIS A 210 2.45 -27.20 2.22
C HIS A 210 3.73 -26.35 2.38
N VAL A 211 4.66 -26.80 3.22
CA VAL A 211 6.00 -26.23 3.36
C VAL A 211 7.00 -27.21 2.74
N ASP A 212 7.40 -26.94 1.51
CA ASP A 212 8.50 -27.64 0.84
C ASP A 212 9.69 -26.69 0.77
N LYS A 213 10.88 -27.11 1.25
CA LYS A 213 12.12 -26.30 1.25
C LYS A 213 12.12 -25.11 2.23
N CYS A 214 11.75 -25.36 3.48
CA CYS A 214 11.94 -24.44 4.62
C CYS A 214 13.43 -24.18 4.89
N THR A 215 13.78 -22.91 5.15
CA THR A 215 15.13 -22.49 5.56
C THR A 215 15.15 -22.05 7.01
N VAL A 216 14.23 -21.18 7.40
CA VAL A 216 14.14 -20.55 8.72
C VAL A 216 12.68 -20.49 9.15
N CYS A 217 12.44 -20.59 10.45
CA CYS A 217 11.12 -20.38 11.03
C CYS A 217 11.22 -19.46 12.26
N GLU A 218 10.17 -18.69 12.49
CA GLU A 218 10.02 -17.81 13.65
C GLU A 218 8.56 -17.81 14.13
N LEU A 219 8.40 -17.89 15.44
CA LEU A 219 7.13 -17.73 16.15
C LEU A 219 7.03 -16.32 16.71
N ASP A 220 5.85 -15.75 16.65
CA ASP A 220 5.54 -14.51 17.37
C ASP A 220 5.50 -14.75 18.90
N SER A 221 5.48 -13.68 19.70
CA SER A 221 5.64 -13.80 21.16
C SER A 221 4.56 -14.65 21.82
N ASP A 222 3.33 -14.59 21.29
CA ASP A 222 2.14 -15.25 21.84
C ASP A 222 1.83 -16.61 21.18
N ALA A 223 2.65 -17.07 20.22
CA ALA A 223 2.36 -18.20 19.33
C ALA A 223 0.99 -18.09 18.62
N SER A 224 0.63 -16.90 18.15
CA SER A 224 -0.52 -16.65 17.27
C SER A 224 -0.18 -16.80 15.79
N LEU A 225 1.08 -16.55 15.41
CA LEU A 225 1.58 -16.54 14.04
C LEU A 225 2.91 -17.30 13.94
N LEU A 226 3.03 -18.09 12.87
CA LEU A 226 4.27 -18.77 12.50
C LEU A 226 4.70 -18.26 11.12
N ALA A 227 5.88 -17.63 11.06
CA ALA A 227 6.52 -17.27 9.80
C ALA A 227 7.52 -18.35 9.40
N VAL A 228 7.43 -18.83 8.16
CA VAL A 228 8.31 -19.85 7.59
C VAL A 228 8.95 -19.30 6.32
N GLY A 229 10.26 -19.08 6.36
CA GLY A 229 11.06 -18.67 5.21
C GLY A 229 11.39 -19.85 4.30
N THR A 230 11.35 -19.62 2.99
CA THR A 230 11.62 -20.65 1.98
C THR A 230 12.92 -20.37 1.21
N HIS A 231 13.35 -21.38 0.45
CA HIS A 231 14.43 -21.24 -0.51
C HIS A 231 14.10 -20.30 -1.70
N GLU A 232 12.83 -19.99 -1.93
CA GLU A 232 12.35 -19.17 -3.07
C GLU A 232 12.17 -17.69 -2.69
N SER A 233 12.84 -17.23 -1.62
CA SER A 233 12.76 -15.85 -1.11
C SER A 233 11.35 -15.42 -0.68
N THR A 234 10.46 -16.38 -0.46
CA THR A 234 9.10 -16.16 0.04
C THR A 234 9.00 -16.52 1.52
N VAL A 235 8.12 -15.83 2.24
CA VAL A 235 7.79 -16.18 3.62
C VAL A 235 6.32 -16.57 3.68
N LEU A 236 6.05 -17.79 4.15
CA LEU A 236 4.71 -18.30 4.39
C LEU A 236 4.33 -17.97 5.84
N LEU A 237 3.26 -17.21 6.01
CA LEU A 237 2.74 -16.83 7.32
C LEU A 237 1.49 -17.66 7.62
N PHE A 238 1.59 -18.50 8.66
CA PHE A 238 0.53 -19.38 9.14
C PHE A 238 -0.09 -18.81 10.41
N ARG A 239 -1.42 -18.87 10.49
CA ARG A 239 -2.17 -18.51 11.70
C ARG A 239 -2.38 -19.74 12.57
N LEU A 240 -2.01 -19.63 13.84
CA LEU A 240 -2.19 -20.67 14.85
C LEU A 240 -3.47 -20.40 15.63
N GLN A 241 -4.36 -21.39 15.66
CA GLN A 241 -5.61 -21.32 16.39
C GLN A 241 -5.56 -22.29 17.59
N TRP A 242 -5.88 -21.75 18.76
CA TRP A 242 -5.86 -22.48 20.03
C TRP A 242 -7.28 -22.80 20.43
N THR A 243 -7.65 -24.09 20.42
CA THR A 243 -9.01 -24.54 20.76
C THR A 243 -9.08 -24.98 22.21
N THR A 244 -9.91 -24.31 23.02
CA THR A 244 -10.25 -24.78 24.38
C THR A 244 -11.35 -25.81 24.31
N LYS A 245 -11.05 -27.10 24.48
CA LYS A 245 -12.09 -28.09 24.77
C LYS A 245 -12.57 -27.92 26.20
N ILE A 246 -13.79 -27.42 26.38
CA ILE A 246 -14.46 -27.41 27.68
C ILE A 246 -15.07 -28.81 27.90
N GLU A 247 -14.27 -29.77 28.33
CA GLU A 247 -14.81 -31.01 28.90
C GLU A 247 -14.95 -30.83 30.41
N LEU A 248 -16.17 -31.01 30.91
CA LEU A 248 -16.58 -30.57 32.24
C LEU A 248 -15.87 -31.27 33.41
N HIS A 249 -15.09 -32.35 33.23
CA HIS A 249 -14.57 -33.14 34.37
C HIS A 249 -13.13 -33.69 34.21
N SER A 250 -12.29 -33.13 33.34
CA SER A 250 -10.87 -33.51 33.27
C SER A 250 -9.98 -32.28 33.08
N LYS A 251 -8.76 -32.31 33.67
CA LYS A 251 -7.78 -31.23 33.55
C LYS A 251 -7.55 -30.92 32.06
N ARG A 252 -7.82 -29.68 31.68
CA ARG A 252 -8.05 -29.18 30.30
C ARG A 252 -6.86 -29.41 29.36
N PHE A 253 -7.13 -29.90 28.16
CA PHE A 253 -6.21 -29.90 27.01
C PHE A 253 -6.65 -28.82 26.00
N GLN A 254 -5.74 -27.93 25.58
CA GLN A 254 -5.93 -27.03 24.43
C GLN A 254 -5.24 -27.68 23.21
N SER A 255 -5.98 -27.99 22.14
CA SER A 255 -5.37 -28.48 20.89
C SER A 255 -5.02 -27.33 19.95
N VAL A 256 -3.89 -27.45 19.25
CA VAL A 256 -3.44 -26.48 18.24
C VAL A 256 -3.95 -26.90 16.87
N SER A 257 -4.53 -25.97 16.13
CA SER A 257 -4.82 -26.14 14.71
C SER A 257 -4.14 -25.05 13.90
N VAL A 258 -3.56 -25.43 12.77
CA VAL A 258 -2.92 -24.51 11.82
C VAL A 258 -3.88 -24.25 10.67
N ASP A 259 -4.01 -22.99 10.27
CA ASP A 259 -4.81 -22.63 9.11
C ASP A 259 -4.26 -23.31 7.83
N LYS A 260 -5.15 -23.81 6.97
CA LYS A 260 -4.77 -24.53 5.74
C LYS A 260 -4.23 -23.58 4.67
N THR A 261 -4.58 -22.30 4.75
CA THR A 261 -4.17 -21.28 3.78
C THR A 261 -3.11 -20.35 4.37
N ALA A 262 -1.85 -20.53 3.97
CA ALA A 262 -0.78 -19.60 4.30
C ALA A 262 -0.87 -18.34 3.44
N SER A 263 -0.66 -17.16 4.02
CA SER A 263 -0.38 -15.95 3.23
C SER A 263 1.09 -15.91 2.86
N SER A 264 1.39 -15.60 1.60
CA SER A 264 2.76 -15.44 1.10
C SER A 264 3.19 -13.97 1.15
N LEU A 265 4.38 -13.72 1.71
CA LEU A 265 5.08 -12.45 1.66
C LEU A 265 6.24 -12.59 0.67
N SER A 266 6.25 -11.78 -0.39
CA SER A 266 7.30 -11.83 -1.41
C SER A 266 7.54 -10.46 -2.02
N LEU A 267 8.75 -10.25 -2.57
CA LEU A 267 9.09 -9.03 -3.30
C LEU A 267 8.86 -9.13 -4.82
N GLN A 268 8.19 -10.19 -5.29
CA GLN A 268 8.02 -10.49 -6.71
C GLN A 268 7.26 -9.38 -7.46
N LEU A 269 6.27 -8.75 -6.82
CA LEU A 269 5.53 -7.61 -7.37
C LEU A 269 6.42 -6.39 -7.65
N TRP A 270 7.59 -6.30 -7.01
CA TRP A 270 8.58 -5.23 -7.18
C TRP A 270 9.74 -5.65 -8.09
N GLY A 271 9.58 -6.73 -8.85
CA GLY A 271 10.55 -7.18 -9.85
C GLY A 271 11.69 -8.06 -9.32
N TYR A 272 11.76 -8.30 -8.01
CA TYR A 272 12.81 -9.12 -7.40
C TYR A 272 12.47 -10.61 -7.46
N GLN A 273 13.37 -11.41 -8.01
CA GLN A 273 13.23 -12.86 -8.10
C GLN A 273 14.09 -13.59 -7.07
N ALA A 274 13.82 -14.89 -6.91
CA ALA A 274 14.58 -15.74 -5.99
C ALA A 274 16.09 -15.82 -6.33
N GLU A 275 16.43 -15.65 -7.61
CA GLU A 275 17.81 -15.58 -8.09
C GLU A 275 18.56 -14.35 -7.52
N ASP A 276 17.85 -13.22 -7.40
CA ASP A 276 18.41 -11.95 -6.93
C ASP A 276 18.61 -11.95 -5.40
N LEU A 277 17.61 -12.46 -4.67
CA LEU A 277 17.53 -12.36 -3.21
C LEU A 277 18.15 -13.57 -2.51
N GLY A 278 18.08 -14.75 -3.12
CA GLY A 278 18.45 -16.01 -2.47
C GLY A 278 17.48 -16.44 -1.36
N PRO A 279 17.73 -17.57 -0.69
CA PRO A 279 16.87 -18.09 0.37
C PRO A 279 16.63 -17.07 1.49
N VAL A 280 15.50 -17.18 2.18
CA VAL A 280 15.26 -16.40 3.39
C VAL A 280 16.24 -16.88 4.47
N ALA A 281 17.08 -15.98 4.97
CA ALA A 281 18.17 -16.29 5.90
C ALA A 281 17.84 -15.95 7.36
N ALA A 282 17.04 -14.89 7.58
CA ALA A 282 16.67 -14.45 8.91
C ALA A 282 15.25 -13.88 8.91
N LEU A 283 14.55 -14.08 10.02
CA LEU A 283 13.26 -13.48 10.33
C LEU A 283 13.36 -12.78 11.68
N ALA A 284 12.61 -11.68 11.86
CA ALA A 284 12.38 -11.09 13.18
C ALA A 284 10.97 -10.48 13.30
N PHE A 285 10.13 -10.96 14.21
CA PHE A 285 8.84 -10.33 14.56
C PHE A 285 9.02 -9.11 15.47
N THR A 286 8.16 -8.10 15.30
CA THR A 286 8.05 -7.03 16.29
C THR A 286 7.41 -7.53 17.59
N GLN A 287 7.72 -6.87 18.71
CA GLN A 287 7.25 -7.27 20.05
C GLN A 287 5.72 -7.27 20.16
N ASP A 288 5.04 -6.48 19.33
CA ASP A 288 3.59 -6.41 19.28
C ASP A 288 2.97 -7.32 18.23
N ASN A 289 3.76 -8.16 17.54
CA ASN A 289 3.34 -9.17 16.56
C ASN A 289 2.60 -8.62 15.32
N ARG A 290 2.92 -7.39 14.89
CA ARG A 290 2.25 -6.72 13.73
C ARG A 290 3.07 -6.69 12.46
N THR A 291 4.38 -6.80 12.59
CA THR A 291 5.29 -6.78 11.44
C THR A 291 6.36 -7.83 11.58
N VAL A 292 6.88 -8.27 10.45
CA VAL A 292 7.98 -9.23 10.34
C VAL A 292 9.05 -8.64 9.43
N ALA A 293 10.29 -8.63 9.92
CA ALA A 293 11.46 -8.29 9.12
C ALA A 293 12.01 -9.57 8.46
N ILE A 294 12.40 -9.46 7.20
CA ILE A 294 12.88 -10.56 6.36
C ILE A 294 14.27 -10.20 5.85
N GLY A 295 15.24 -11.05 6.14
CA GLY A 295 16.61 -10.92 5.68
C GLY A 295 16.91 -11.99 4.63
N TYR A 296 17.42 -11.56 3.48
CA TYR A 296 17.72 -12.47 2.38
C TYR A 296 19.19 -12.88 2.35
N ALA A 297 19.46 -14.09 1.88
CA ALA A 297 20.82 -14.67 1.90
C ALA A 297 21.79 -14.01 0.91
N HIS A 298 21.32 -13.52 -0.24
CA HIS A 298 22.18 -12.89 -1.24
C HIS A 298 22.29 -11.37 -1.03
N ARG A 299 21.17 -10.68 -0.80
CA ARG A 299 21.16 -9.22 -0.59
C ARG A 299 19.85 -8.66 -0.02
N GLY A 300 20.00 -7.61 0.77
CA GLY A 300 18.91 -6.76 1.20
C GLY A 300 18.05 -7.29 2.35
N VAL A 301 17.22 -6.40 2.87
CA VAL A 301 16.24 -6.62 3.95
C VAL A 301 14.91 -6.03 3.51
N SER A 302 13.81 -6.66 3.91
CA SER A 302 12.47 -6.09 3.79
C SER A 302 11.70 -6.20 5.10
N VAL A 303 10.71 -5.34 5.30
CA VAL A 303 9.78 -5.41 6.43
C VAL A 303 8.37 -5.44 5.88
N PHE A 304 7.60 -6.42 6.32
CA PHE A 304 6.20 -6.61 5.94
C PHE A 304 5.29 -6.52 7.16
N SER A 305 4.11 -5.95 6.97
CA SER A 305 3.00 -6.08 7.89
C SER A 305 2.40 -7.49 7.79
N THR A 306 1.80 -7.99 8.87
CA THR A 306 1.18 -9.34 8.91
C THR A 306 -0.03 -9.51 7.97
N ASP A 307 -0.54 -8.41 7.41
CA ASP A 307 -1.57 -8.41 6.35
C ASP A 307 -1.01 -8.53 4.92
N GLY A 308 0.32 -8.52 4.75
CA GLY A 308 0.98 -8.62 3.45
C GLY A 308 1.47 -7.30 2.86
N CYS A 309 1.26 -6.17 3.55
CA CYS A 309 1.77 -4.89 3.08
C CYS A 309 3.30 -4.78 3.22
N LYS A 310 4.01 -4.45 2.14
CA LYS A 310 5.46 -4.15 2.20
C LYS A 310 5.66 -2.75 2.78
N LEU A 311 6.24 -2.68 3.98
CA LEU A 311 6.45 -1.43 4.71
C LEU A 311 7.79 -0.79 4.39
N MET A 312 8.82 -1.60 4.15
CA MET A 312 10.18 -1.15 3.92
C MET A 312 10.96 -2.19 3.11
N THR A 313 11.90 -1.72 2.29
CA THR A 313 12.96 -2.56 1.72
C THR A 313 14.23 -1.76 1.55
N THR A 314 15.39 -2.37 1.78
CA THR A 314 16.70 -1.77 1.50
C THR A 314 17.06 -1.80 0.02
N LEU A 315 16.29 -2.55 -0.77
CA LEU A 315 16.53 -2.75 -2.20
C LEU A 315 16.06 -1.54 -3.02
N PRO A 316 16.75 -1.17 -4.12
CA PRO A 316 16.38 -0.03 -4.95
C PRO A 316 15.07 -0.27 -5.72
N GLN A 317 14.33 0.78 -6.03
CA GLN A 317 13.05 0.65 -6.76
C GLN A 317 13.23 0.52 -8.28
N GLN A 318 14.38 0.94 -8.81
CA GLN A 318 14.75 0.80 -10.23
C GLN A 318 15.90 -0.20 -10.38
N VAL A 319 15.67 -1.25 -11.16
CA VAL A 319 16.69 -2.23 -11.56
C VAL A 319 17.67 -1.51 -12.50
N GLY A 320 18.82 -1.05 -11.98
CA GLY A 320 19.83 -0.33 -12.76
C GLY A 320 20.63 0.75 -12.01
N SER A 321 20.23 1.13 -10.79
CA SER A 321 21.03 2.04 -9.96
C SER A 321 22.32 1.35 -9.45
N SER A 322 23.44 2.08 -9.41
CA SER A 322 24.76 1.56 -9.02
C SER A 322 24.73 0.70 -7.74
N TYR A 323 25.03 -0.60 -7.86
CA TYR A 323 25.07 -1.59 -6.78
C TYR A 323 26.13 -1.33 -5.68
N LYS A 324 26.85 -0.20 -5.73
CA LYS A 324 28.03 0.04 -4.89
C LYS A 324 27.68 0.39 -3.44
N ASP A 325 26.50 0.97 -3.18
CA ASP A 325 26.15 1.58 -1.88
C ASP A 325 24.96 0.91 -1.14
N GLU A 326 24.62 -0.34 -1.49
CA GLU A 326 23.46 -1.02 -0.91
C GLU A 326 23.69 -1.56 0.51
N VAL A 327 22.71 -1.34 1.39
CA VAL A 327 22.65 -1.94 2.72
C VAL A 327 22.47 -3.45 2.62
N ALA A 328 23.35 -4.21 3.29
CA ALA A 328 23.35 -5.68 3.26
C ALA A 328 23.53 -6.27 1.85
N ARG A 329 24.42 -5.68 1.05
CA ARG A 329 24.81 -6.14 -0.30
C ARG A 329 25.19 -7.62 -0.40
N HIS A 330 25.75 -8.20 0.65
CA HIS A 330 26.16 -9.61 0.69
C HIS A 330 25.17 -10.50 1.43
N GLY A 331 23.96 -10.00 1.67
CA GLY A 331 22.92 -10.69 2.39
C GLY A 331 22.99 -10.46 3.89
N VAL A 332 22.07 -11.11 4.59
CA VAL A 332 21.79 -10.88 5.99
C VAL A 332 22.06 -12.15 6.77
N GLN A 333 22.88 -12.04 7.82
CA GLN A 333 23.15 -13.15 8.72
C GLN A 333 22.10 -13.21 9.85
N ARG A 334 21.67 -12.05 10.36
CA ARG A 334 20.74 -11.97 11.48
C ARG A 334 19.95 -10.67 11.48
N LEU A 335 18.72 -10.76 11.97
CA LEU A 335 17.82 -9.65 12.26
C LEU A 335 17.42 -9.71 13.74
N GLN A 336 17.30 -8.54 14.37
CA GLN A 336 16.76 -8.43 15.72
C GLN A 336 16.13 -7.06 15.92
N TRP A 337 14.91 -7.01 16.48
CA TRP A 337 14.32 -5.75 16.93
C TRP A 337 14.85 -5.35 18.31
N SER A 338 15.07 -4.06 18.50
CA SER A 338 15.30 -3.46 19.82
C SER A 338 13.99 -3.34 20.61
N HIS A 339 14.09 -2.95 21.89
CA HIS A 339 12.94 -2.77 22.78
C HIS A 339 11.88 -1.83 22.20
N ALA A 340 10.61 -2.15 22.45
CA ALA A 340 9.45 -1.45 21.87
C ALA A 340 9.46 -1.37 20.34
N SER A 341 10.26 -2.20 19.66
CA SER A 341 10.40 -2.28 18.20
C SER A 341 10.70 -0.95 17.52
N GLY A 342 11.51 -0.10 18.16
CA GLY A 342 11.88 1.23 17.65
C GLY A 342 13.04 1.22 16.64
N THR A 343 13.94 0.24 16.72
CA THR A 343 15.10 0.11 15.82
C THR A 343 15.27 -1.36 15.42
N LEU A 344 15.44 -1.61 14.12
CA LEU A 344 15.85 -2.90 13.57
C LEU A 344 17.37 -2.98 13.48
N VAL A 345 17.94 -4.03 14.05
CA VAL A 345 19.36 -4.35 13.95
C VAL A 345 19.59 -5.39 12.87
N VAL A 346 20.35 -5.00 11.87
CA VAL A 346 20.75 -5.85 10.74
C VAL A 346 22.22 -6.20 10.87
N THR A 347 22.51 -7.50 10.92
CA THR A 347 23.87 -8.02 10.85
C THR A 347 24.13 -8.51 9.43
N PRO A 348 24.84 -7.73 8.59
CA PRO A 348 25.14 -8.13 7.22
C PRO A 348 26.14 -9.30 7.19
N SER A 349 26.07 -10.11 6.15
CA SER A 349 27.09 -11.12 5.87
C SER A 349 28.42 -10.46 5.51
N SER A 350 29.53 -11.02 6.01
CA SER A 350 30.88 -10.51 5.78
C SER A 350 31.53 -11.03 4.48
N ALA A 351 30.94 -12.03 3.84
CA ALA A 351 31.47 -12.66 2.64
C ALA A 351 30.42 -12.68 1.52
N PRO A 352 30.84 -12.52 0.24
CA PRO A 352 29.97 -12.87 -0.87
C PRO A 352 29.52 -14.33 -0.73
N PRO A 353 28.27 -14.67 -1.08
CA PRO A 353 27.76 -16.04 -0.92
C PRO A 353 28.71 -17.05 -1.59
N PRO A 354 28.88 -18.26 -1.02
CA PRO A 354 29.69 -19.29 -1.66
C PRO A 354 29.17 -19.48 -3.07
N SER A 355 30.06 -19.44 -4.06
CA SER A 355 29.73 -19.49 -5.48
C SER A 355 29.16 -20.87 -5.88
N GLY A 356 27.93 -21.13 -5.46
CA GLY A 356 26.92 -21.84 -6.24
C GLY A 356 26.11 -20.80 -7.02
N ALA A 357 26.77 -19.76 -7.54
CA ALA A 357 26.19 -18.97 -8.60
C ALA A 357 25.78 -19.97 -9.66
N ALA A 358 24.49 -20.01 -10.01
CA ALA A 358 24.13 -20.49 -11.33
C ALA A 358 25.13 -19.83 -12.29
N PRO A 359 25.81 -20.61 -13.16
CA PRO A 359 26.75 -20.03 -14.10
C PRO A 359 26.09 -18.80 -14.71
N PRO A 360 26.76 -17.63 -14.77
CA PRO A 360 26.14 -16.42 -15.26
C PRO A 360 25.39 -16.78 -16.53
N LYS A 361 24.06 -16.62 -16.50
CA LYS A 361 23.19 -17.05 -17.60
C LYS A 361 23.86 -16.53 -18.87
N PRO A 362 24.31 -17.43 -19.77
CA PRO A 362 25.18 -16.99 -20.84
C PRO A 362 24.42 -15.97 -21.68
N LEU A 363 25.09 -14.89 -22.07
CA LEU A 363 24.47 -13.82 -22.85
C LEU A 363 23.84 -14.36 -24.13
N PHE A 364 24.34 -15.50 -24.61
CA PHE A 364 23.79 -16.27 -25.70
C PHE A 364 24.11 -17.77 -25.57
N GLN A 365 23.37 -18.60 -26.27
CA GLN A 365 23.63 -20.03 -26.45
C GLN A 365 23.48 -20.40 -27.93
N GLU A 366 24.29 -21.33 -28.42
CA GLU A 366 24.10 -21.90 -29.74
C GLU A 366 23.18 -23.13 -29.66
N LEU A 367 22.11 -23.11 -30.44
CA LEU A 367 21.10 -24.17 -30.52
C LEU A 367 21.22 -24.86 -31.87
N SER A 368 21.68 -26.12 -31.89
CA SER A 368 21.72 -26.93 -33.11
C SER A 368 20.53 -27.88 -33.16
N LEU A 369 19.79 -27.85 -34.27
CA LEU A 369 18.54 -28.58 -34.48
C LEU A 369 18.62 -29.41 -35.75
N GLN A 370 18.30 -30.69 -35.64
CA GLN A 370 18.06 -31.54 -36.80
C GLN A 370 16.56 -31.60 -37.08
N LEU A 371 16.15 -31.04 -38.22
CA LEU A 371 14.77 -31.04 -38.70
C LEU A 371 14.68 -31.87 -39.97
N LEU A 372 13.57 -32.56 -40.17
CA LEU A 372 13.30 -33.28 -41.42
C LEU A 372 12.41 -32.40 -42.30
N LYS A 373 12.91 -32.02 -43.48
CA LYS A 373 12.13 -31.21 -44.43
C LYS A 373 11.08 -32.09 -45.10
N ASP A 374 9.81 -31.79 -44.89
CA ASP A 374 8.71 -32.49 -45.55
C ASP A 374 8.30 -31.81 -46.87
N ALA A 375 7.24 -32.31 -47.51
CA ALA A 375 6.75 -31.79 -48.78
C ALA A 375 6.26 -30.33 -48.70
N ASP A 376 5.83 -29.88 -47.51
CA ASP A 376 5.37 -28.52 -47.21
C ASP A 376 6.52 -27.61 -46.72
N GLY A 377 7.72 -28.17 -46.52
CA GLY A 377 8.93 -27.48 -46.15
C GLY A 377 9.31 -27.66 -44.68
N LEU A 378 9.90 -26.62 -44.07
CA LEU A 378 10.26 -26.63 -42.65
C LEU A 378 9.24 -25.92 -41.77
N CYS A 379 8.27 -25.21 -42.37
CA CYS A 379 7.24 -24.43 -41.65
C CYS A 379 7.82 -23.40 -40.66
N LEU A 380 9.04 -22.93 -40.92
CA LEU A 380 9.74 -21.91 -40.13
C LEU A 380 9.50 -20.52 -40.73
N SER A 381 9.12 -19.57 -39.89
CA SER A 381 8.85 -18.19 -40.29
C SER A 381 10.06 -17.29 -40.01
N LEU A 382 10.75 -16.87 -41.07
CA LEU A 382 11.92 -16.01 -40.97
C LEU A 382 11.59 -14.56 -41.32
N ALA A 383 12.30 -13.63 -40.69
CA ALA A 383 12.30 -12.20 -40.97
C ALA A 383 13.73 -11.72 -41.22
N GLY A 384 13.86 -10.91 -42.25
CA GLY A 384 15.06 -10.17 -42.61
C GLY A 384 14.66 -9.08 -43.60
N GLU A 385 15.45 -8.02 -43.65
CA GLU A 385 15.27 -6.98 -44.66
C GLU A 385 15.92 -7.40 -45.98
N PRO A 386 15.33 -7.04 -47.13
CA PRO A 386 15.93 -7.32 -48.42
C PRO A 386 17.34 -6.73 -48.53
N ASN A 387 18.29 -7.48 -49.07
CA ASN A 387 19.72 -7.13 -49.15
C ASN A 387 20.47 -6.96 -47.80
N GLN A 388 19.83 -7.16 -46.64
CA GLN A 388 20.52 -7.18 -45.34
C GLN A 388 21.03 -8.58 -45.00
N LEU A 389 22.05 -8.63 -44.15
CA LEU A 389 22.71 -9.87 -43.75
C LEU A 389 21.90 -10.60 -42.65
N GLY A 390 21.82 -11.93 -42.78
CA GLY A 390 21.25 -12.80 -41.76
C GLY A 390 19.74 -12.96 -41.82
N ALA A 391 19.23 -13.98 -41.11
CA ALA A 391 17.81 -14.29 -41.03
C ALA A 391 17.42 -14.59 -39.59
N TRP A 392 16.36 -13.93 -39.10
CA TRP A 392 15.86 -14.06 -37.73
C TRP A 392 14.54 -14.80 -37.71
N VAL A 393 14.29 -15.60 -36.68
CA VAL A 393 12.95 -16.19 -36.46
C VAL A 393 11.99 -15.08 -36.06
N ARG A 394 10.81 -15.01 -36.72
CA ARG A 394 9.80 -13.98 -36.41
C ARG A 394 9.35 -14.08 -34.96
N THR A 395 9.28 -12.93 -34.29
CA THR A 395 8.98 -12.85 -32.85
C THR A 395 7.52 -13.18 -32.52
N GLU A 396 6.57 -12.63 -33.27
CA GLU A 396 5.13 -12.79 -32.97
C GLU A 396 4.50 -14.02 -33.65
N GLN A 397 5.08 -14.48 -34.76
CA GLN A 397 4.64 -15.66 -35.52
C GLN A 397 5.85 -16.48 -36.00
N PRO A 398 6.55 -17.21 -35.10
CA PRO A 398 7.78 -17.95 -35.40
C PRO A 398 7.57 -19.16 -36.33
N PHE A 399 6.34 -19.70 -36.38
CA PHE A 399 6.00 -20.88 -37.16
C PHE A 399 4.84 -20.60 -38.10
N ALA A 400 4.92 -21.17 -39.30
CA ALA A 400 3.82 -21.18 -40.25
C ALA A 400 3.13 -22.55 -40.20
N LYS A 401 1.80 -22.59 -40.23
CA LYS A 401 1.08 -23.87 -40.34
C LYS A 401 1.33 -24.51 -41.70
N ARG A 402 1.27 -25.85 -41.77
CA ARG A 402 1.37 -26.57 -43.04
C ARG A 402 0.27 -26.11 -44.00
N PRO A 403 0.60 -25.76 -45.26
CA PRO A 403 -0.40 -25.35 -46.24
C PRO A 403 -1.35 -26.47 -46.66
N SER A 404 -0.92 -27.73 -46.56
CA SER A 404 -1.70 -28.89 -47.02
C SER A 404 -2.85 -29.28 -46.09
N ASP A 405 -2.65 -29.23 -44.77
CA ASP A 405 -3.58 -29.75 -43.76
C ASP A 405 -3.79 -28.82 -42.54
N GLY A 406 -3.04 -27.72 -42.45
CA GLY A 406 -3.11 -26.77 -41.33
C GLY A 406 -2.53 -27.29 -40.01
N THR A 407 -1.87 -28.45 -40.00
CA THR A 407 -1.25 -29.01 -38.79
C THR A 407 0.13 -28.39 -38.52
N PRO A 408 0.67 -28.48 -37.28
CA PRO A 408 2.00 -27.95 -36.96
C PRO A 408 3.09 -28.60 -37.82
N GLY A 409 3.99 -27.77 -38.34
CA GLY A 409 5.08 -28.21 -39.19
C GLY A 409 6.34 -28.66 -38.42
N PRO A 410 7.38 -29.13 -39.14
CA PRO A 410 8.58 -29.72 -38.52
C PRO A 410 9.30 -28.80 -37.52
N ALA A 411 9.36 -27.49 -37.78
CA ALA A 411 9.98 -26.53 -36.87
C ALA A 411 9.21 -26.35 -35.56
N GLU A 412 7.87 -26.29 -35.61
CA GLU A 412 7.01 -26.15 -34.43
C GLU A 412 7.03 -27.42 -33.58
N LEU A 413 6.96 -28.60 -34.22
CA LEU A 413 7.04 -29.89 -33.56
C LEU A 413 8.36 -30.14 -32.81
N SER A 414 9.40 -29.36 -33.08
CA SER A 414 10.68 -29.48 -32.38
C SER A 414 10.63 -29.01 -30.93
N ASN A 415 9.66 -28.14 -30.55
CA ASN A 415 9.52 -27.51 -29.23
C ASN A 415 10.80 -26.86 -28.67
N LYS A 416 11.77 -26.50 -29.53
CA LYS A 416 13.08 -25.98 -29.12
C LYS A 416 13.37 -24.57 -29.64
N LEU A 417 12.61 -24.09 -30.61
CA LEU A 417 12.77 -22.77 -31.22
C LEU A 417 11.81 -21.76 -30.60
N HIS A 418 12.30 -20.55 -30.38
CA HIS A 418 11.49 -19.40 -29.98
C HIS A 418 11.67 -18.22 -30.95
N GLY A 419 10.73 -17.27 -30.89
CA GLY A 419 10.81 -16.06 -31.72
C GLY A 419 11.97 -15.16 -31.29
N GLY A 420 12.73 -14.62 -32.26
CA GLY A 420 13.87 -13.74 -31.98
C GLY A 420 15.26 -14.38 -32.11
N GLU A 421 15.36 -15.66 -32.47
CA GLU A 421 16.66 -16.34 -32.65
C GLU A 421 17.29 -16.03 -34.02
N LEU A 422 18.62 -15.92 -34.11
CA LEU A 422 19.35 -15.64 -35.35
C LEU A 422 19.90 -16.94 -35.96
N LEU A 423 19.66 -17.19 -37.25
CA LEU A 423 20.21 -18.34 -37.95
C LEU A 423 21.71 -18.16 -38.25
N LEU A 424 22.55 -19.04 -37.69
CA LEU A 424 24.00 -19.02 -37.86
C LEU A 424 24.48 -19.89 -39.03
N SER A 425 23.99 -21.13 -39.14
CA SER A 425 24.43 -22.08 -40.16
C SER A 425 23.35 -23.05 -40.64
N ILE A 426 23.49 -23.51 -41.89
CA ILE A 426 22.67 -24.56 -42.53
C ILE A 426 23.61 -25.71 -42.91
N ASN A 427 23.36 -26.91 -42.39
CA ASN A 427 24.18 -28.12 -42.58
C ASN A 427 25.68 -27.86 -42.31
N GLY A 428 25.99 -27.07 -41.29
CA GLY A 428 27.36 -26.70 -40.91
C GLY A 428 28.01 -25.62 -41.79
N ARG A 429 27.33 -25.10 -42.82
CA ARG A 429 27.79 -23.94 -43.59
C ARG A 429 27.28 -22.66 -42.95
N SER A 430 28.17 -21.75 -42.59
CA SER A 430 27.82 -20.43 -42.03
C SER A 430 26.98 -19.62 -43.02
N VAL A 431 25.85 -19.07 -42.57
CA VAL A 431 24.94 -18.27 -43.40
C VAL A 431 24.59 -16.90 -42.81
N TRP A 432 25.07 -16.55 -41.61
CA TRP A 432 24.72 -15.28 -40.96
C TRP A 432 25.21 -14.02 -41.70
N GLN A 433 26.21 -14.15 -42.58
CA GLN A 433 26.70 -13.09 -43.49
C GLN A 433 26.10 -13.17 -44.91
N SER A 434 25.21 -14.11 -45.17
CA SER A 434 24.51 -14.19 -46.46
C SER A 434 23.32 -13.22 -46.47
N SER A 435 22.95 -12.70 -47.65
CA SER A 435 21.74 -11.89 -47.76
C SER A 435 20.51 -12.72 -47.40
N PHE A 436 19.47 -12.08 -46.85
CA PHE A 436 18.24 -12.75 -46.47
C PHE A 436 17.64 -13.60 -47.62
N GLU A 437 17.66 -13.10 -48.87
CA GLU A 437 17.16 -13.84 -50.04
C GLU A 437 17.99 -15.09 -50.33
N SER A 438 19.31 -15.00 -50.18
CA SER A 438 20.22 -16.13 -50.37
C SER A 438 19.96 -17.22 -49.33
N ILE A 439 19.75 -16.84 -48.07
CA ILE A 439 19.41 -17.76 -46.98
C ILE A 439 18.07 -18.46 -47.28
N VAL A 440 17.05 -17.71 -47.67
CA VAL A 440 15.73 -18.27 -48.02
C VAL A 440 15.81 -19.19 -49.24
N SER A 441 16.60 -18.84 -50.27
CA SER A 441 16.84 -19.71 -51.44
C SER A 441 17.51 -21.01 -51.03
N GLN A 442 18.56 -20.94 -50.21
CA GLN A 442 19.27 -22.12 -49.72
C GLN A 442 18.36 -23.05 -48.91
N ILE A 443 17.47 -22.51 -48.06
CA ILE A 443 16.47 -23.31 -47.32
C ILE A 443 15.46 -23.97 -48.28
N LYS A 444 15.03 -23.25 -49.31
CA LYS A 444 14.10 -23.77 -50.33
C LYS A 444 14.72 -24.89 -51.17
N GLU A 445 16.02 -24.81 -51.47
CA GLU A 445 16.77 -25.80 -52.26
C GLU A 445 17.14 -27.08 -51.49
N LEU A 446 16.95 -27.11 -50.17
CA LEU A 446 17.20 -28.33 -49.37
C LEU A 446 16.36 -29.53 -49.86
N PRO A 447 16.91 -30.74 -49.93
CA PRO A 447 16.16 -31.92 -50.38
C PRO A 447 15.03 -32.31 -49.42
N VAL A 448 13.86 -32.64 -49.98
CA VAL A 448 12.71 -33.16 -49.22
C VAL A 448 13.01 -34.58 -48.73
N GLY A 449 12.71 -34.88 -47.47
CA GLY A 449 12.91 -36.20 -46.85
C GLY A 449 14.29 -36.43 -46.24
N ALA A 450 15.22 -35.46 -46.33
CA ALA A 450 16.53 -35.55 -45.71
C ALA A 450 16.58 -34.81 -44.36
N PRO A 451 17.41 -35.26 -43.39
CA PRO A 451 17.68 -34.50 -42.18
C PRO A 451 18.51 -33.26 -42.51
N VAL A 452 18.03 -32.10 -42.06
CA VAL A 452 18.66 -30.78 -42.19
C VAL A 452 19.10 -30.34 -40.80
N THR A 453 20.37 -29.97 -40.65
CA THR A 453 20.88 -29.40 -39.39
C THR A 453 20.89 -27.88 -39.50
N LEU A 454 20.16 -27.18 -38.65
CA LEU A 454 20.16 -25.72 -38.53
C LEU A 454 20.75 -25.31 -37.19
N SER A 455 21.65 -24.34 -37.16
CA SER A 455 22.20 -23.80 -35.91
C SER A 455 21.77 -22.36 -35.72
N PHE A 456 21.23 -22.04 -34.55
CA PHE A 456 20.69 -20.75 -34.17
C PHE A 456 21.47 -20.15 -33.00
N LEU A 457 21.56 -18.82 -32.97
CA LEU A 457 22.01 -18.06 -31.81
C LEU A 457 20.79 -17.63 -31.00
N VAL A 458 20.67 -18.20 -29.81
CA VAL A 458 19.65 -17.85 -28.81
C VAL A 458 20.24 -16.77 -27.92
N ILE A 459 19.66 -15.57 -27.94
CA ILE A 459 20.16 -14.42 -27.18
C ILE A 459 19.33 -14.24 -25.91
N SER A 460 19.99 -14.07 -24.76
CA SER A 460 19.35 -13.75 -23.49
C SER A 460 19.01 -12.25 -23.43
N PHE A 461 17.92 -11.84 -24.10
CA PHE A 461 17.59 -10.41 -24.30
C PHE A 461 17.46 -9.59 -23.01
N SER A 462 16.98 -10.20 -21.92
CA SER A 462 16.87 -9.55 -20.61
C SER A 462 18.23 -9.18 -19.99
N LEU A 463 19.31 -9.88 -20.37
CA LEU A 463 20.67 -9.62 -19.92
C LEU A 463 21.45 -8.76 -20.91
N VAL A 464 21.26 -9.00 -22.21
CA VAL A 464 21.98 -8.29 -23.27
C VAL A 464 21.51 -6.85 -23.41
N PHE A 465 20.20 -6.57 -23.28
CA PHE A 465 19.68 -5.20 -23.41
C PHE A 465 20.30 -4.18 -22.45
N PRO A 466 20.34 -4.41 -21.11
CA PRO A 466 20.94 -3.44 -20.19
C PRO A 466 22.45 -3.28 -20.42
N LEU A 467 23.18 -4.37 -20.68
CA LEU A 467 24.62 -4.33 -20.94
C LEU A 467 24.95 -3.62 -22.25
N ALA A 468 24.19 -3.87 -23.31
CA ALA A 468 24.33 -3.17 -24.58
C ALA A 468 24.01 -1.68 -24.44
N THR A 469 23.00 -1.33 -23.65
CA THR A 469 22.69 0.07 -23.33
C THR A 469 23.85 0.76 -22.61
N GLU A 470 24.41 0.12 -21.58
CA GLU A 470 25.53 0.68 -20.82
C GLU A 470 26.78 0.82 -21.69
N ALA A 471 27.14 -0.22 -22.44
CA ALA A 471 28.29 -0.23 -23.34
C ALA A 471 28.15 0.82 -24.46
N LEU A 472 26.95 0.94 -25.04
CA LEU A 472 26.69 1.95 -26.05
C LEU A 472 26.62 3.35 -25.47
N MET A 473 26.42 3.58 -24.18
CA MET A 473 26.45 4.92 -23.56
C MET A 473 27.83 5.32 -23.00
N ASP A 474 28.74 4.35 -22.84
CA ASP A 474 30.11 4.58 -22.37
C ASP A 474 31.01 5.12 -23.49
N PRO A 475 31.55 6.36 -23.37
CA PRO A 475 32.47 6.91 -24.37
C PRO A 475 33.76 6.08 -24.52
N ALA A 476 34.25 5.45 -23.45
CA ALA A 476 35.47 4.64 -23.51
C ALA A 476 35.27 3.38 -24.36
N PHE A 477 34.12 2.71 -24.21
CA PHE A 477 33.76 1.55 -25.04
C PHE A 477 33.66 1.94 -26.52
N ARG A 478 33.04 3.09 -26.83
CA ARG A 478 32.92 3.61 -28.21
C ARG A 478 34.28 3.90 -28.85
N GLU A 479 35.19 4.54 -28.11
CA GLU A 479 36.54 4.85 -28.59
C GLU A 479 37.39 3.58 -28.80
N ILE A 480 37.36 2.64 -27.84
CA ILE A 480 38.14 1.40 -27.89
C ILE A 480 37.73 0.54 -29.10
N HIS A 481 36.43 0.48 -29.40
CA HIS A 481 35.89 -0.34 -30.49
C HIS A 481 35.67 0.43 -31.80
N GLN A 482 36.13 1.68 -31.89
CA GLN A 482 36.04 2.53 -33.09
C GLN A 482 34.64 2.58 -33.70
N LEU A 483 33.61 2.64 -32.86
CA LEU A 483 32.22 2.70 -33.29
C LEU A 483 31.96 4.03 -34.02
N LYS A 484 31.59 3.96 -35.30
CA LYS A 484 31.07 5.12 -36.04
C LYS A 484 29.64 5.39 -35.59
N TRP A 485 29.51 6.04 -34.43
CA TRP A 485 28.25 6.31 -33.72
C TRP A 485 27.68 7.71 -34.01
N ASP A 486 28.20 8.42 -35.03
CA ASP A 486 27.91 9.84 -35.27
C ASP A 486 26.88 10.11 -36.40
N GLU A 487 26.21 9.08 -36.92
CA GLU A 487 25.05 9.31 -37.80
C GLU A 487 23.81 9.60 -36.93
N GLU A 488 23.25 10.82 -37.06
CA GLU A 488 22.13 11.33 -36.26
C GLU A 488 20.99 10.29 -36.11
N ASP A 489 20.66 9.58 -37.19
CA ASP A 489 19.59 8.58 -37.26
C ASP A 489 19.77 7.38 -36.30
N HIS A 490 21.01 6.90 -36.10
CA HIS A 490 21.26 5.73 -35.26
C HIS A 490 21.06 6.05 -33.77
N THR A 491 21.42 7.26 -33.37
CA THR A 491 21.27 7.75 -31.98
C THR A 491 19.80 7.99 -31.64
N ILE A 492 19.03 8.47 -32.61
CA ILE A 492 17.59 8.71 -32.49
C ILE A 492 16.83 7.38 -32.40
N TRP A 493 17.21 6.39 -33.22
CA TRP A 493 16.58 5.07 -33.23
C TRP A 493 16.93 4.23 -31.99
N GLU A 494 18.19 4.27 -31.53
CA GLU A 494 18.59 3.69 -30.24
C GLU A 494 17.71 4.25 -29.11
N TYR A 495 17.60 5.57 -29.04
CA TYR A 495 16.81 6.23 -28.01
C TYR A 495 15.35 5.78 -28.03
N GLY A 496 14.71 5.78 -29.20
CA GLY A 496 13.32 5.35 -29.34
C GLY A 496 13.10 3.90 -28.88
N LEU A 497 13.98 2.98 -29.31
CA LEU A 497 13.90 1.57 -28.93
C LEU A 497 14.15 1.35 -27.43
N ARG A 498 15.12 2.08 -26.85
CA ARG A 498 15.42 2.01 -25.41
C ARG A 498 14.25 2.51 -24.57
N MET A 499 13.66 3.65 -24.95
CA MET A 499 12.52 4.21 -24.24
C MET A 499 11.28 3.31 -24.36
N GLN A 500 11.01 2.74 -25.55
CA GLN A 500 9.93 1.77 -25.75
C GLN A 500 10.13 0.51 -24.89
N ALA A 501 11.37 0.01 -24.79
CA ALA A 501 11.69 -1.15 -23.97
C ALA A 501 11.60 -0.88 -22.46
N LEU A 502 11.93 0.33 -21.99
CA LEU A 502 11.90 0.66 -20.56
C LEU A 502 10.54 1.14 -20.07
N HIS A 503 9.82 1.89 -20.90
CA HIS A 503 8.65 2.66 -20.50
C HIS A 503 7.37 2.34 -21.28
N GLY A 504 7.45 1.49 -22.32
CA GLY A 504 6.31 1.21 -23.20
C GLY A 504 6.01 2.37 -24.15
N ASP A 505 4.77 2.48 -24.60
CA ASP A 505 4.36 3.52 -25.57
C ASP A 505 4.62 4.94 -25.04
N CYS A 506 5.06 5.82 -25.94
CA CYS A 506 5.39 7.21 -25.61
C CYS A 506 4.18 7.99 -25.07
N ASN A 507 4.23 8.33 -23.78
CA ASN A 507 3.17 9.06 -23.06
C ASN A 507 3.62 10.45 -22.58
N VAL A 508 4.73 10.96 -23.12
CA VAL A 508 5.31 12.26 -22.74
C VAL A 508 4.77 13.36 -23.66
N ASP A 509 4.72 14.59 -23.18
CA ASP A 509 4.33 15.73 -24.01
C ASP A 509 5.36 15.99 -25.12
N THR A 510 4.86 16.30 -26.32
CA THR A 510 5.70 16.62 -27.48
C THR A 510 6.63 17.81 -27.19
N PRO A 511 7.96 17.67 -27.33
CA PRO A 511 8.90 18.76 -27.09
C PRO A 511 8.82 19.86 -28.17
N SER A 512 9.40 21.02 -27.85
CA SER A 512 9.42 22.21 -28.71
C SER A 512 10.08 21.95 -30.06
N LEU A 513 9.51 22.49 -31.14
CA LEU A 513 10.06 22.43 -32.49
C LEU A 513 11.43 23.13 -32.64
N MET A 514 11.79 23.99 -31.69
CA MET A 514 13.10 24.67 -31.68
C MET A 514 14.22 23.76 -31.13
N ASP A 515 13.86 22.65 -30.50
CA ASP A 515 14.79 21.64 -29.99
C ASP A 515 14.73 20.40 -30.92
N VAL A 516 15.46 20.49 -32.03
CA VAL A 516 15.43 19.52 -33.14
C VAL A 516 15.81 18.12 -32.65
N ASP A 517 16.77 18.02 -31.73
CA ASP A 517 17.24 16.74 -31.18
C ASP A 517 16.22 16.11 -30.24
N ALA A 518 15.64 16.89 -29.32
CA ALA A 518 14.59 16.38 -28.43
C ALA A 518 13.35 15.97 -29.23
N ARG A 519 13.03 16.72 -30.30
CA ARG A 519 11.92 16.42 -31.19
C ARG A 519 12.14 15.13 -31.98
N ALA A 520 13.31 14.94 -32.57
CA ALA A 520 13.63 13.74 -33.31
C ALA A 520 13.60 12.48 -32.42
N LYS A 521 14.13 12.57 -31.19
CA LYS A 521 14.08 11.50 -30.18
C LYS A 521 12.66 11.17 -29.74
N PHE A 522 11.82 12.20 -29.54
CA PHE A 522 10.40 12.02 -29.24
C PHE A 522 9.66 11.33 -30.40
N ASP A 523 9.84 11.81 -31.63
CA ASP A 523 9.16 11.26 -32.81
C ASP A 523 9.59 9.81 -33.07
N ALA A 524 10.85 9.44 -32.80
CA ALA A 524 11.31 8.05 -32.89
C ALA A 524 10.70 7.12 -31.84
N TRP A 525 10.51 7.58 -30.60
CA TRP A 525 9.80 6.79 -29.60
C TRP A 525 8.30 6.68 -29.94
N ALA A 526 7.67 7.78 -30.37
CA ALA A 526 6.28 7.79 -30.79
C ALA A 526 6.01 6.89 -32.01
N ALA A 527 6.96 6.78 -32.96
CA ALA A 527 6.87 5.90 -34.12
C ALA A 527 6.81 4.40 -33.76
N LEU A 528 7.18 4.02 -32.54
CA LEU A 528 7.14 2.65 -32.03
C LEU A 528 5.85 2.32 -31.28
N GLN A 529 4.80 3.14 -31.41
CA GLN A 529 3.51 2.90 -30.76
C GLN A 529 2.94 1.50 -31.08
N ASN A 530 2.41 0.81 -30.07
CA ASN A 530 1.94 -0.57 -30.11
C ASN A 530 3.04 -1.62 -30.33
N CYS A 531 4.33 -1.24 -30.34
CA CYS A 531 5.43 -2.20 -30.36
C CYS A 531 5.52 -2.88 -28.99
N SER A 532 5.34 -4.20 -28.96
CA SER A 532 5.44 -4.96 -27.70
C SER A 532 6.84 -4.85 -27.08
N HIS A 533 6.90 -4.88 -25.75
CA HIS A 533 8.17 -4.84 -24.98
C HIS A 533 9.21 -5.85 -25.50
N LEU A 534 8.78 -7.09 -25.74
CA LEU A 534 9.64 -8.17 -26.22
C LEU A 534 10.15 -7.90 -27.64
N LEU A 535 9.33 -7.33 -28.52
CA LEU A 535 9.75 -6.91 -29.86
C LEU A 535 10.73 -5.72 -29.82
N ALA A 536 10.55 -4.78 -28.90
CA ALA A 536 11.47 -3.66 -28.69
C ALA A 536 12.86 -4.15 -28.24
N LEU A 537 12.93 -5.07 -27.27
CA LEU A 537 14.18 -5.71 -26.85
C LEU A 537 14.90 -6.42 -28.01
N HIS A 538 14.15 -7.15 -28.84
CA HIS A 538 14.72 -7.84 -30.01
C HIS A 538 15.27 -6.85 -31.05
N ARG A 539 14.52 -5.78 -31.34
CA ARG A 539 14.97 -4.73 -32.27
C ARG A 539 16.21 -4.01 -31.74
N TYR A 540 16.30 -3.79 -30.43
CA TYR A 540 17.47 -3.18 -29.80
C TYR A 540 18.73 -4.07 -29.92
N ALA A 541 18.60 -5.37 -29.66
CA ALA A 541 19.71 -6.30 -29.84
C ALA A 541 20.15 -6.42 -31.32
N LYS A 542 19.22 -6.34 -32.27
CA LYS A 542 19.54 -6.27 -33.71
C LYS A 542 20.33 -5.01 -34.05
N LEU A 543 19.91 -3.85 -33.53
CA LEU A 543 20.64 -2.59 -33.68
C LEU A 543 22.05 -2.70 -33.12
N TYR A 544 22.22 -3.28 -31.93
CA TYR A 544 23.54 -3.49 -31.33
C TYR A 544 24.45 -4.34 -32.24
N LEU A 545 23.95 -5.47 -32.75
CA LEU A 545 24.72 -6.35 -33.63
C LEU A 545 25.03 -5.71 -35.00
N SER A 546 24.14 -4.87 -35.54
CA SER A 546 24.36 -4.22 -36.84
C SER A 546 25.51 -3.21 -36.83
N LEU A 547 25.90 -2.70 -35.66
CA LEU A 547 27.03 -1.79 -35.52
C LEU A 547 28.39 -2.49 -35.70
N PHE A 548 28.41 -3.83 -35.66
CA PHE A 548 29.62 -4.65 -35.82
C PHE A 548 29.46 -5.66 -36.96
N PRO A 549 29.29 -5.22 -38.22
CA PRO A 549 28.99 -6.10 -39.35
C PRO A 549 30.12 -7.10 -39.68
N GLU A 550 31.36 -6.76 -39.34
CA GLU A 550 32.53 -7.64 -39.52
C GLU A 550 32.71 -8.64 -38.39
N TRP A 551 32.04 -8.45 -37.24
CA TRP A 551 32.20 -9.31 -36.09
C TRP A 551 31.23 -10.49 -36.16
N HIS A 552 31.72 -11.67 -35.75
CA HIS A 552 30.82 -12.78 -35.51
C HIS A 552 29.83 -12.39 -34.39
N PRO A 553 28.51 -12.66 -34.53
CA PRO A 553 27.51 -12.23 -33.54
C PRO A 553 27.82 -12.67 -32.10
N GLN A 554 28.42 -13.87 -31.94
CA GLN A 554 28.88 -14.36 -30.64
C GLN A 554 30.01 -13.52 -30.05
N HIS A 555 30.95 -13.05 -30.88
CA HIS A 555 32.06 -12.20 -30.44
C HIS A 555 31.53 -10.84 -30.00
N ALA A 556 30.62 -10.23 -30.76
CA ALA A 556 30.00 -8.95 -30.41
C ALA A 556 29.27 -8.98 -29.06
N LEU A 557 28.60 -10.08 -28.74
CA LEU A 557 27.94 -10.26 -27.44
C LEU A 557 28.94 -10.55 -26.31
N GLN A 558 30.08 -11.19 -26.59
CA GLN A 558 31.14 -11.40 -25.59
C GLN A 558 31.80 -10.07 -25.16
N MET A 559 31.91 -9.10 -26.06
CA MET A 559 32.49 -7.78 -25.76
C MET A 559 31.65 -6.96 -24.77
N LEU A 560 30.38 -7.32 -24.54
CA LEU A 560 29.54 -6.72 -23.48
C LEU A 560 29.89 -7.19 -22.07
N GLN A 561 30.72 -8.23 -21.93
CA GLN A 561 31.15 -8.71 -20.63
C GLN A 561 32.28 -7.80 -20.11
N PRO A 562 32.24 -7.35 -18.84
CA PRO A 562 33.33 -6.57 -18.27
C PRO A 562 34.64 -7.37 -18.34
N PRO A 563 35.80 -6.72 -18.55
CA PRO A 563 37.07 -7.41 -18.61
C PRO A 563 37.28 -8.20 -17.30
N PRO A 564 37.82 -9.43 -17.35
CA PRO A 564 38.10 -10.19 -16.14
C PRO A 564 39.02 -9.34 -15.26
N PRO A 565 38.76 -9.25 -13.93
CA PRO A 565 39.54 -8.40 -13.06
C PRO A 565 41.03 -8.80 -13.14
N PRO A 566 41.97 -7.83 -13.13
CA PRO A 566 43.38 -8.16 -13.13
C PRO A 566 43.68 -9.08 -11.94
N SER A 567 44.38 -10.18 -12.23
CA SER A 567 44.79 -11.15 -11.22
C SER A 567 45.59 -10.44 -10.13
N SER A 568 45.09 -10.54 -8.90
CA SER A 568 45.75 -10.16 -7.65
C SER A 568 46.29 -8.72 -7.57
N SER A 569 45.42 -7.80 -7.18
CA SER A 569 45.84 -6.81 -6.18
C SER A 569 44.80 -6.78 -5.05
N SER A 570 45.30 -7.03 -3.84
CA SER A 570 44.59 -7.07 -2.58
C SER A 570 43.75 -5.81 -2.36
N LEU A 571 42.44 -5.89 -2.57
CA LEU A 571 41.52 -4.87 -2.08
C LEU A 571 41.30 -5.08 -0.57
N ASN A 572 41.74 -4.08 0.17
CA ASN A 572 41.70 -3.96 1.62
C ASN A 572 40.31 -4.27 2.22
N ASN A 573 40.32 -5.22 3.16
CA ASN A 573 39.47 -5.38 4.34
C ASN A 573 37.99 -4.98 4.22
N ALA A 574 37.14 -6.01 4.07
CA ALA A 574 35.74 -6.00 4.46
C ALA A 574 35.58 -5.43 5.88
N THR A 575 35.18 -4.17 6.01
CA THR A 575 34.81 -3.62 7.32
C THR A 575 33.50 -4.28 7.75
N THR A 576 33.59 -5.17 8.73
CA THR A 576 32.44 -5.75 9.41
C THR A 576 31.64 -4.64 10.09
N THR A 577 30.49 -4.30 9.51
CA THR A 577 29.57 -3.26 10.00
C THR A 577 28.29 -3.88 10.54
N LEU A 578 27.61 -3.14 11.41
CA LEU A 578 26.28 -3.43 11.94
C LEU A 578 25.38 -2.26 11.56
N VAL A 579 24.21 -2.56 11.01
CA VAL A 579 23.31 -1.55 10.45
C VAL A 579 22.08 -1.42 11.35
N LEU A 580 21.81 -0.21 11.81
CA LEU A 580 20.63 0.12 12.61
C LEU A 580 19.67 0.94 11.74
N VAL A 581 18.43 0.49 11.67
CA VAL A 581 17.36 1.20 10.95
C VAL A 581 16.31 1.61 11.97
N ASP A 582 16.11 2.91 12.14
CA ASP A 582 15.14 3.45 13.09
C ASP A 582 13.74 3.51 12.45
N PHE A 583 12.70 3.22 13.23
CA PHE A 583 11.32 3.17 12.77
C PHE A 583 10.43 4.11 13.58
N ALA A 584 9.53 4.80 12.89
CA ALA A 584 8.35 5.41 13.46
C ALA A 584 7.17 4.45 13.34
N ARG A 585 6.37 4.30 14.41
CA ARG A 585 5.29 3.31 14.48
C ARG A 585 3.97 3.86 15.01
N SER A 586 2.85 3.31 14.54
CA SER A 586 1.53 3.59 15.12
C SER A 586 1.40 2.97 16.51
N VAL A 587 0.78 3.67 17.45
CA VAL A 587 0.67 3.25 18.86
C VAL A 587 -0.76 2.84 19.21
N LEU A 588 -0.92 1.94 20.18
CA LEU A 588 -2.22 1.49 20.69
C LEU A 588 -2.63 2.25 21.96
N PRO A 589 -3.93 2.47 22.23
CA PRO A 589 -5.08 2.16 21.37
C PRO A 589 -5.19 3.18 20.20
N LEU A 590 -5.34 2.66 18.98
CA LEU A 590 -5.19 3.45 17.75
C LEU A 590 -6.28 4.51 17.58
N GLY A 591 -7.49 4.28 18.11
CA GLY A 591 -8.69 5.02 17.71
C GLY A 591 -8.67 6.54 17.89
N ARG A 592 -7.81 7.10 18.74
CA ARG A 592 -7.66 8.57 18.90
C ARG A 592 -6.33 9.11 18.39
N SER A 593 -5.34 8.25 18.18
CA SER A 593 -4.01 8.62 17.66
C SER A 593 -3.87 8.35 16.16
N ASP A 594 -4.98 8.18 15.43
CA ASP A 594 -4.98 8.04 13.98
C ASP A 594 -4.11 9.14 13.35
N LEU A 595 -3.35 8.79 12.32
CA LEU A 595 -2.40 9.69 11.64
C LEU A 595 -1.18 10.14 12.47
N HIS A 596 -0.92 9.53 13.63
CA HIS A 596 0.28 9.79 14.42
C HIS A 596 1.20 8.56 14.44
N LEU A 597 2.50 8.80 14.23
CA LEU A 597 3.53 7.78 14.35
C LEU A 597 4.53 8.19 15.44
N LEU A 598 4.84 7.27 16.33
CA LEU A 598 5.79 7.46 17.42
C LEU A 598 7.15 6.88 17.03
N GLU A 599 8.18 7.73 17.05
CA GLU A 599 9.59 7.35 16.97
C GLU A 599 10.18 7.27 18.39
N SER A 600 11.40 6.75 18.52
CA SER A 600 12.14 6.67 19.78
C SER A 600 12.26 8.01 20.52
N GLN A 601 12.30 9.15 19.81
CA GLN A 601 12.50 10.50 20.37
C GLN A 601 11.61 11.59 19.76
N ALA A 602 10.64 11.23 18.92
CA ALA A 602 9.79 12.19 18.22
C ALA A 602 8.40 11.63 17.95
N VAL A 603 7.43 12.51 17.73
CA VAL A 603 6.09 12.18 17.24
C VAL A 603 5.95 12.76 15.83
N HIS A 604 5.70 11.91 14.84
CA HIS A 604 5.39 12.31 13.48
C HIS A 604 3.88 12.42 13.32
N LEU A 605 3.43 13.59 12.92
CA LEU A 605 2.06 13.85 12.57
C LEU A 605 1.91 13.75 11.06
N VAL A 606 0.96 12.95 10.60
CA VAL A 606 0.65 12.75 9.19
C VAL A 606 -0.65 13.45 8.85
N ALA A 607 -0.77 13.94 7.62
CA ALA A 607 -1.95 14.65 7.14
C ALA A 607 -2.32 15.86 8.02
N THR A 608 -1.31 16.64 8.43
CA THR A 608 -1.52 17.86 9.23
C THR A 608 -1.56 19.10 8.38
N ARG A 609 -2.30 20.12 8.83
CA ARG A 609 -2.30 21.43 8.17
C ARG A 609 -0.90 22.04 8.27
N SER A 610 -0.22 22.20 7.14
CA SER A 610 1.05 22.91 7.05
C SER A 610 0.87 24.20 6.24
N VAL A 611 1.74 25.18 6.46
CA VAL A 611 1.71 26.44 5.68
C VAL A 611 1.97 26.20 4.18
N ASN A 612 2.64 25.08 3.85
CA ASN A 612 3.04 24.72 2.50
C ASN A 612 2.02 23.82 1.78
N ASP A 613 1.05 23.24 2.50
CA ASP A 613 -0.04 22.44 1.96
C ASP A 613 -1.34 22.80 2.71
N PRO A 614 -2.19 23.68 2.15
CA PRO A 614 -3.40 24.18 2.82
C PRO A 614 -4.46 23.10 3.04
N CYS A 615 -4.44 22.02 2.24
CA CYS A 615 -5.27 20.84 2.45
C CYS A 615 -4.63 19.88 3.46
N GLY A 616 -3.31 19.89 3.58
CA GLY A 616 -2.52 19.22 4.62
C GLY A 616 -2.48 17.69 4.53
N VAL A 617 -3.25 17.08 3.63
CA VAL A 617 -3.52 15.62 3.60
C VAL A 617 -2.28 14.80 3.23
N LEU A 618 -1.34 15.38 2.50
CA LEU A 618 -0.13 14.68 2.04
C LEU A 618 1.13 15.07 2.81
N SER A 619 1.04 16.09 3.67
CA SER A 619 2.18 16.58 4.42
C SER A 619 2.37 15.83 5.75
N SER A 620 3.63 15.69 6.17
CA SER A 620 3.98 15.18 7.49
C SER A 620 4.85 16.19 8.25
N VAL A 621 4.69 16.24 9.57
CA VAL A 621 5.44 17.13 10.47
C VAL A 621 5.99 16.32 11.62
N SER A 622 7.28 16.46 11.91
CA SER A 622 7.89 15.83 13.08
C SER A 622 7.95 16.79 14.26
N ILE A 623 7.49 16.34 15.42
CA ILE A 623 7.59 17.04 16.70
C ILE A 623 8.60 16.29 17.56
N SER A 624 9.75 16.92 17.80
CA SER A 624 10.77 16.36 18.69
C SER A 624 10.29 16.43 20.15
N VAL A 625 10.44 15.31 20.87
CA VAL A 625 10.23 15.24 22.32
C VAL A 625 11.39 15.97 23.01
N PRO A 626 11.16 16.76 24.08
CA PRO A 626 12.22 17.51 24.73
C PRO A 626 13.38 16.61 25.16
N SER A 627 14.60 17.04 24.86
CA SER A 627 15.81 16.25 25.13
C SER A 627 15.91 15.79 26.57
N ASN A 628 15.50 16.61 27.53
CA ASN A 628 15.60 16.27 28.96
C ASN A 628 14.77 15.01 29.28
N TYR A 629 13.54 14.94 28.77
CA TYR A 629 12.68 13.79 28.94
C TYR A 629 13.12 12.60 28.06
N ALA A 630 13.48 12.86 26.80
CA ALA A 630 13.81 11.81 25.83
C ALA A 630 15.09 11.03 26.21
N HIS A 631 16.13 11.69 26.75
CA HIS A 631 17.36 10.99 27.14
C HIS A 631 17.14 10.00 28.28
N ALA A 632 16.32 10.36 29.28
CA ALA A 632 16.01 9.49 30.42
C ALA A 632 15.02 8.38 30.06
N ASN A 633 14.03 8.68 29.19
CA ASN A 633 12.85 7.83 29.01
C ASN A 633 12.71 7.16 27.63
N GLN A 634 13.73 7.20 26.77
CA GLN A 634 13.68 6.51 25.47
C GLN A 634 13.73 4.96 25.59
N PRO A 635 13.11 4.23 24.63
CA PRO A 635 12.32 4.74 23.51
C PRO A 635 10.92 5.17 23.96
N MET A 636 10.31 6.12 23.25
CA MET A 636 8.90 6.45 23.46
C MET A 636 8.00 5.24 23.13
N GLN A 637 7.03 4.98 24.01
CA GLN A 637 6.24 3.74 23.99
C GLN A 637 4.76 3.99 23.73
N LEU A 638 4.20 5.01 24.38
CA LEU A 638 2.77 5.31 24.37
C LEU A 638 2.52 6.72 23.83
N LEU A 639 1.40 6.88 23.13
CA LEU A 639 0.91 8.15 22.62
C LEU A 639 -0.60 8.20 22.85
N ALA A 640 -1.09 9.30 23.40
CA ALA A 640 -2.51 9.57 23.53
C ALA A 640 -2.82 10.97 23.03
N VAL A 641 -3.85 11.08 22.21
CA VAL A 641 -4.28 12.34 21.60
C VAL A 641 -5.67 12.67 22.13
N ASN A 642 -5.91 13.95 22.40
CA ASN A 642 -7.22 14.39 22.88
C ASN A 642 -8.26 14.41 21.74
N PRO A 643 -9.57 14.34 22.05
CA PRO A 643 -10.61 14.26 21.03
C PRO A 643 -10.61 15.42 20.01
N SER A 644 -10.21 16.63 20.42
CA SER A 644 -10.11 17.79 19.51
C SER A 644 -8.84 17.84 18.65
N ASP A 645 -7.92 16.87 18.79
CA ASP A 645 -6.62 16.85 18.13
C ASP A 645 -5.76 18.12 18.37
N THR A 646 -5.88 18.72 19.55
CA THR A 646 -5.14 19.95 19.92
C THR A 646 -3.97 19.70 20.87
N ARG A 647 -3.94 18.55 21.53
CA ARG A 647 -2.95 18.17 22.53
C ARG A 647 -2.59 16.69 22.38
N LEU A 648 -1.35 16.38 22.73
CA LEU A 648 -0.85 15.00 22.75
C LEU A 648 -0.08 14.73 24.05
N ALA A 649 -0.15 13.50 24.50
CA ALA A 649 0.60 12.97 25.64
C ALA A 649 1.54 11.87 25.11
N VAL A 650 2.80 11.89 25.51
CA VAL A 650 3.81 10.91 25.09
C VAL A 650 4.45 10.31 26.33
N ALA A 651 4.45 8.98 26.43
CA ALA A 651 5.11 8.27 27.52
C ALA A 651 6.28 7.42 27.00
N GLY A 652 7.35 7.38 27.78
CA GLY A 652 8.56 6.61 27.51
C GLY A 652 8.61 5.34 28.35
N THR A 653 9.79 4.98 28.82
CA THR A 653 9.98 3.91 29.80
C THR A 653 9.43 4.28 31.19
N ARG A 654 9.46 5.58 31.54
CA ARG A 654 8.95 6.15 32.80
C ARG A 654 8.33 7.52 32.53
N GLY A 655 7.40 7.94 33.40
CA GLY A 655 6.71 9.21 33.28
C GLY A 655 5.97 9.42 31.95
N PHE A 656 5.52 10.66 31.72
CA PHE A 656 4.99 11.12 30.43
C PHE A 656 5.16 12.64 30.27
N ALA A 657 5.05 13.13 29.04
CA ALA A 657 5.13 14.54 28.69
C ALA A 657 3.88 14.97 27.90
N LEU A 658 3.44 16.21 28.08
CA LEU A 658 2.29 16.77 27.36
C LEU A 658 2.73 17.84 26.36
N TYR A 659 2.15 17.84 25.17
CA TYR A 659 2.40 18.85 24.15
C TYR A 659 1.10 19.50 23.71
N ASN A 660 1.15 20.83 23.60
CA ASN A 660 0.05 21.63 23.08
C ASN A 660 0.37 22.05 21.64
N LYS A 661 -0.39 21.52 20.67
CA LYS A 661 -0.20 21.78 19.23
C LYS A 661 -0.48 23.24 18.87
N ARG A 662 -1.39 23.92 19.59
CA ARG A 662 -1.73 25.34 19.33
C ARG A 662 -0.61 26.29 19.76
N THR A 663 0.04 26.02 20.88
CA THR A 663 1.11 26.88 21.41
C THR A 663 2.51 26.40 21.05
N ALA A 664 2.63 25.20 20.48
CA ALA A 664 3.89 24.49 20.24
C ALA A 664 4.78 24.37 21.50
N LYS A 665 4.17 24.09 22.66
CA LYS A 665 4.88 24.00 23.95
C LYS A 665 4.69 22.64 24.61
N TRP A 666 5.78 22.14 25.19
CA TRP A 666 5.81 20.96 26.04
C TRP A 666 5.62 21.32 27.51
N HIS A 667 4.92 20.47 28.25
CA HIS A 667 4.78 20.48 29.69
C HIS A 667 5.36 19.15 30.21
N LEU A 668 6.23 19.27 31.21
CA LEU A 668 6.96 18.16 31.84
C LEU A 668 6.68 18.18 33.34
N PHE A 669 7.07 17.11 34.03
CA PHE A 669 7.04 17.08 35.49
C PHE A 669 8.04 18.08 36.09
N GLY A 670 7.70 18.70 37.22
CA GLY A 670 8.60 19.64 37.89
C GLY A 670 9.86 18.98 38.46
N SER A 671 9.81 17.68 38.74
CA SER A 671 10.87 16.88 39.36
C SER A 671 11.16 15.60 38.57
N GLU A 672 12.43 15.39 38.21
CA GLU A 672 12.88 14.15 37.53
C GLU A 672 12.68 12.91 38.42
N LEU A 673 12.77 13.05 39.75
CA LEU A 673 12.52 11.93 40.67
C LEU A 673 11.06 11.47 40.63
N GLU A 674 10.12 12.42 40.50
CA GLU A 674 8.70 12.10 40.34
C GLU A 674 8.45 11.40 39.01
N GLU A 675 9.03 11.93 37.94
CA GLU A 675 8.96 11.33 36.60
C GLU A 675 9.49 9.89 36.56
N GLN A 676 10.60 9.62 37.26
CA GLN A 676 11.20 8.28 37.34
C GLN A 676 10.48 7.34 38.32
N SER A 677 9.54 7.82 39.14
CA SER A 677 8.92 7.01 40.19
C SER A 677 7.91 5.96 39.66
N PHE A 678 7.33 6.20 38.47
CA PHE A 678 6.30 5.33 37.91
C PHE A 678 6.50 5.06 36.40
N GLN A 679 5.96 3.94 35.92
CA GLN A 679 5.85 3.61 34.50
C GLN A 679 4.40 3.77 34.04
N VAL A 680 4.17 4.26 32.82
CA VAL A 680 2.83 4.30 32.23
C VAL A 680 2.57 3.01 31.45
N VAL A 681 1.47 2.32 31.76
CA VAL A 681 1.02 1.08 31.08
C VAL A 681 0.03 1.41 29.97
N ALA A 682 -0.93 2.29 30.25
CA ALA A 682 -1.90 2.80 29.29
C ALA A 682 -2.27 4.24 29.68
N MET A 683 -2.66 5.07 28.71
CA MET A 683 -3.12 6.43 28.98
C MET A 683 -4.14 6.88 27.94
N GLU A 684 -5.12 7.68 28.36
CA GLU A 684 -6.12 8.27 27.48
C GLU A 684 -6.60 9.62 28.00
N TRP A 685 -7.09 10.47 27.10
CA TRP A 685 -7.64 11.78 27.44
C TRP A 685 -9.12 11.71 27.78
N TRP A 686 -9.51 12.26 28.93
CA TRP A 686 -10.91 12.59 29.19
C TRP A 686 -11.20 14.02 28.74
N LYS A 687 -12.04 14.12 27.70
CA LYS A 687 -12.29 15.36 26.96
C LYS A 687 -10.96 16.01 26.54
N ASP A 688 -10.89 17.34 26.52
CA ASP A 688 -9.68 18.09 26.23
C ASP A 688 -8.94 18.57 27.50
N GLU A 689 -9.29 18.00 28.66
CA GLU A 689 -8.99 18.57 29.97
C GLU A 689 -8.07 17.72 30.86
N LEU A 690 -8.26 16.40 30.89
CA LEU A 690 -7.54 15.51 31.81
C LEU A 690 -6.89 14.34 31.07
N VAL A 691 -5.75 13.88 31.60
CA VAL A 691 -5.11 12.63 31.19
C VAL A 691 -5.35 11.60 32.27
N VAL A 692 -5.99 10.49 31.89
CA VAL A 692 -6.17 9.31 32.73
C VAL A 692 -5.08 8.31 32.36
N ALA A 693 -4.27 7.91 33.33
CA ALA A 693 -3.13 7.02 33.13
C ALA A 693 -3.22 5.82 34.06
N LEU A 694 -3.06 4.62 33.50
CA LEU A 694 -2.78 3.41 34.27
C LEU A 694 -1.27 3.37 34.51
N THR A 695 -0.84 3.64 35.74
CA THR A 695 0.55 3.72 36.15
C THR A 695 0.97 2.47 36.93
N ARG A 696 2.26 2.15 36.86
CA ARG A 696 2.89 1.05 37.60
C ARG A 696 3.97 1.62 38.49
N GLU A 697 3.82 1.39 39.79
CA GLU A 697 4.78 1.74 40.82
C GLU A 697 5.24 0.44 41.50
N GLY A 698 6.49 0.03 41.24
CA GLY A 698 6.98 -1.28 41.66
C GLY A 698 6.18 -2.42 41.02
N THR A 699 5.47 -3.19 41.85
CA THR A 699 4.61 -4.32 41.41
C THR A 699 3.12 -3.98 41.40
N GLN A 700 2.73 -2.81 41.92
CA GLN A 700 1.34 -2.39 42.02
C GLN A 700 0.93 -1.54 40.82
N LEU A 701 -0.35 -1.61 40.45
CA LEU A 701 -0.95 -0.77 39.43
C LEU A 701 -1.85 0.27 40.07
N TYR A 702 -1.89 1.46 39.49
CA TYR A 702 -2.73 2.56 39.91
C TYR A 702 -3.41 3.23 38.72
N LEU A 703 -4.62 3.74 38.94
CA LEU A 703 -5.33 4.60 38.01
C LEU A 703 -5.18 6.05 38.49
N ASP A 704 -4.38 6.81 37.76
CA ASP A 704 -4.01 8.17 38.06
C ASP A 704 -4.66 9.16 37.08
N VAL A 705 -5.05 10.33 37.58
CA VAL A 705 -5.63 11.39 36.74
C VAL A 705 -4.90 12.70 36.90
N PHE A 706 -4.37 13.23 35.80
CA PHE A 706 -3.57 14.46 35.76
C PHE A 706 -4.28 15.56 34.97
N PRO A 707 -4.26 16.81 35.44
CA PRO A 707 -4.80 17.94 34.69
C PRO A 707 -3.88 18.36 33.54
N ARG A 708 -4.45 18.82 32.43
CA ARG A 708 -3.70 19.26 31.23
C ARG A 708 -2.70 20.40 31.44
N ASN A 709 -2.84 21.16 32.53
CA ASN A 709 -2.09 22.41 32.77
C ASN A 709 -0.96 22.23 33.80
N HIS A 710 -0.95 21.13 34.57
CA HIS A 710 -0.03 20.94 35.68
C HIS A 710 0.31 19.45 35.85
N LEU A 711 1.59 19.11 35.71
CA LEU A 711 2.10 17.74 35.84
C LEU A 711 2.98 17.66 37.07
N ASP A 712 2.40 17.33 38.21
CA ASP A 712 3.13 17.00 39.44
C ASP A 712 2.32 15.94 40.19
N LEU A 713 2.95 15.12 41.02
CA LEU A 713 2.24 14.09 41.79
C LEU A 713 1.22 14.68 42.77
N ASP A 714 1.51 15.86 43.33
CA ASP A 714 0.61 16.59 44.23
C ASP A 714 -0.62 17.18 43.51
N ALA A 715 -0.51 17.44 42.21
CA ALA A 715 -1.61 17.97 41.38
C ALA A 715 -2.51 16.88 40.80
N ARG A 716 -2.22 15.61 41.11
CA ARG A 716 -3.01 14.47 40.69
C ARG A 716 -4.40 14.50 41.33
N LEU A 717 -5.44 14.40 40.50
CA LEU A 717 -6.83 14.50 40.93
C LEU A 717 -7.40 13.17 41.46
N ALA A 718 -6.80 12.03 41.09
CA ALA A 718 -7.21 10.71 41.57
C ALA A 718 -6.03 9.73 41.59
N HIS A 719 -6.04 8.81 42.55
CA HIS A 719 -5.10 7.69 42.69
C HIS A 719 -5.82 6.46 43.22
N ILE A 720 -6.09 5.49 42.35
CA ILE A 720 -6.88 4.33 42.74
C ILE A 720 -6.06 3.08 42.49
N SER A 721 -5.88 2.25 43.52
CA SER A 721 -5.19 0.96 43.36
C SER A 721 -5.98 0.04 42.44
N MET A 722 -5.28 -0.55 41.48
CA MET A 722 -5.84 -1.40 40.43
C MET A 722 -5.35 -2.85 40.57
N PRO A 723 -6.17 -3.84 40.15
CA PRO A 723 -5.74 -5.22 40.03
C PRO A 723 -4.50 -5.36 39.14
N ALA A 724 -3.58 -6.26 39.50
CA ALA A 724 -2.30 -6.45 38.80
C ALA A 724 -2.45 -6.94 37.33
N ASP A 725 -3.62 -7.50 36.99
CA ASP A 725 -3.98 -8.00 35.66
C ASP A 725 -4.66 -6.93 34.77
N CYS A 726 -4.84 -5.70 35.26
CA CYS A 726 -5.32 -4.58 34.45
C CYS A 726 -4.26 -4.17 33.40
N HIS A 727 -4.66 -4.08 32.13
CA HIS A 727 -3.70 -3.83 31.03
C HIS A 727 -4.16 -2.80 30.00
N ALA A 728 -5.44 -2.48 29.93
CA ALA A 728 -5.95 -1.45 29.01
C ALA A 728 -7.01 -0.59 29.70
N ILE A 729 -7.12 0.66 29.25
CA ILE A 729 -8.17 1.59 29.67
C ILE A 729 -8.86 2.14 28.43
N THR A 730 -10.17 2.38 28.54
CA THR A 730 -10.90 3.24 27.63
C THR A 730 -11.86 4.13 28.42
N LEU A 731 -12.32 5.26 27.87
CA LEU A 731 -13.22 6.16 28.59
C LEU A 731 -14.24 6.86 27.69
N ASP A 732 -15.37 7.24 28.27
CA ASP A 732 -16.38 8.12 27.69
C ASP A 732 -16.56 9.39 28.56
N ASP A 733 -17.61 10.16 28.30
CA ASP A 733 -17.90 11.38 29.06
C ASP A 733 -18.27 11.14 30.53
N HIS A 734 -18.70 9.93 30.89
CA HIS A 734 -19.32 9.59 32.16
C HIS A 734 -18.51 8.60 33.01
N ALA A 735 -17.63 7.80 32.42
CA ALA A 735 -16.88 6.78 33.13
C ALA A 735 -15.53 6.41 32.47
N VAL A 736 -14.65 5.86 33.32
CA VAL A 736 -13.42 5.18 32.92
C VAL A 736 -13.64 3.68 33.04
N TYR A 737 -13.27 2.96 31.99
CA TYR A 737 -13.39 1.51 31.85
C TYR A 737 -12.00 0.89 31.81
N CYS A 738 -11.69 0.02 32.78
CA CYS A 738 -10.40 -0.62 32.89
C CYS A 738 -10.55 -2.11 32.62
N LEU A 739 -9.85 -2.60 31.60
CA LEU A 739 -9.88 -4.00 31.15
C LEU A 739 -8.81 -4.82 31.88
N CYS A 740 -9.27 -5.83 32.61
CA CYS A 740 -8.47 -6.87 33.24
C CYS A 740 -8.64 -8.19 32.47
N ASP A 741 -7.86 -9.22 32.80
CA ASP A 741 -7.88 -10.50 32.09
C ASP A 741 -9.23 -11.23 32.18
N THR A 742 -10.00 -11.01 33.26
CA THR A 742 -11.28 -11.70 33.49
C THR A 742 -12.47 -10.79 33.72
N LYS A 743 -12.25 -9.48 33.86
CA LYS A 743 -13.27 -8.52 34.28
C LYS A 743 -13.04 -7.15 33.65
N LEU A 744 -14.13 -6.39 33.52
CA LEU A 744 -14.12 -4.96 33.26
C LEU A 744 -14.44 -4.20 34.55
N MET A 745 -13.53 -3.34 34.98
CA MET A 745 -13.74 -2.46 36.14
C MET A 745 -14.25 -1.10 35.65
N VAL A 746 -15.30 -0.57 36.29
CA VAL A 746 -15.98 0.66 35.86
C VAL A 746 -15.94 1.71 36.96
N TYR A 747 -15.40 2.87 36.64
CA TYR A 747 -15.28 4.02 37.55
C TYR A 747 -16.07 5.20 36.98
N ARG A 748 -17.06 5.69 37.74
CA ARG A 748 -17.87 6.83 37.33
C ARG A 748 -17.12 8.14 37.54
N ILE A 749 -17.24 9.02 36.57
CA ILE A 749 -16.66 10.36 36.57
C ILE A 749 -17.70 11.34 37.10
N THR A 750 -17.30 12.13 38.08
CA THR A 750 -18.04 13.31 38.53
C THR A 750 -17.13 14.52 38.40
N SER A 751 -17.62 15.56 37.72
CA SER A 751 -16.84 16.78 37.48
C SER A 751 -17.72 18.01 37.67
N ALA A 752 -17.17 19.08 38.23
CA ALA A 752 -17.83 20.38 38.35
C ALA A 752 -16.84 21.52 38.10
N GLY A 753 -17.32 22.60 37.47
CA GLY A 753 -16.50 23.74 37.05
C GLY A 753 -15.74 23.52 35.75
N THR A 754 -14.89 24.48 35.39
CA THR A 754 -13.98 24.43 34.24
C THR A 754 -12.54 24.62 34.71
N LEU A 755 -11.60 23.97 34.03
CA LEU A 755 -10.19 23.95 34.43
C LEU A 755 -9.53 25.33 34.34
N ASP A 756 -10.02 26.21 33.47
CA ASP A 756 -9.51 27.57 33.29
C ASP A 756 -9.87 28.52 34.45
N ASN A 757 -10.87 28.17 35.27
CA ASN A 757 -11.37 29.02 36.38
C ASN A 757 -10.82 28.62 37.76
N ASN A 758 -9.80 27.76 37.85
CA ASN A 758 -9.18 27.26 39.11
C ASN A 758 -10.15 26.62 40.13
N SER A 759 -11.43 26.45 39.81
CA SER A 759 -12.47 25.87 40.68
C SER A 759 -12.93 24.48 40.21
N PHE A 760 -12.07 23.76 39.49
CA PHE A 760 -12.41 22.47 38.89
C PHE A 760 -12.28 21.35 39.91
N THR A 761 -13.37 20.63 40.15
CA THR A 761 -13.38 19.42 40.98
C THR A 761 -13.64 18.21 40.11
N PHE A 762 -12.85 17.15 40.31
CA PHE A 762 -12.99 15.88 39.62
C PHE A 762 -12.87 14.74 40.63
N ALA A 763 -13.76 13.75 40.55
CA ALA A 763 -13.68 12.56 41.37
C ALA A 763 -14.08 11.32 40.57
N LEU A 764 -13.31 10.24 40.79
CA LEU A 764 -13.59 8.90 40.31
C LEU A 764 -14.15 8.05 41.44
N THR A 765 -15.31 7.45 41.21
CA THR A 765 -15.94 6.54 42.17
C THR A 765 -16.12 5.17 41.53
N PHE A 766 -15.67 4.10 42.20
CA PHE A 766 -15.94 2.74 41.75
C PHE A 766 -17.45 2.52 41.63
N PHE A 767 -17.90 2.07 40.47
CA PHE A 767 -19.31 1.83 40.19
C PHE A 767 -19.63 0.33 40.23
N ARG A 768 -19.01 -0.46 39.35
CA ARG A 768 -19.16 -1.92 39.32
C ARG A 768 -18.01 -2.63 38.61
N ALA A 769 -17.96 -3.94 38.77
CA ALA A 769 -17.06 -4.83 38.05
C ALA A 769 -17.89 -5.88 37.29
N GLU A 770 -17.72 -5.95 35.97
CA GLU A 770 -18.41 -6.92 35.13
C GLU A 770 -17.47 -8.06 34.74
N SER A 771 -17.94 -9.30 34.80
CA SER A 771 -17.17 -10.43 34.29
C SER A 771 -17.21 -10.48 32.77
N LEU A 772 -16.03 -10.67 32.16
CA LEU A 772 -15.94 -10.93 30.73
C LEU A 772 -16.59 -12.29 30.40
N PRO A 773 -17.27 -12.43 29.26
CA PRO A 773 -17.94 -13.66 28.88
C PRO A 773 -16.92 -14.80 28.69
N LEU A 774 -17.17 -15.95 29.34
CA LEU A 774 -16.31 -17.15 29.25
C LEU A 774 -16.49 -17.93 27.93
N CYS A 775 -17.48 -17.56 27.12
CA CYS A 775 -18.05 -18.41 26.06
C CYS A 775 -17.47 -18.21 24.66
N ASN A 776 -16.60 -17.23 24.40
CA ASN A 776 -15.94 -17.07 23.09
C ASN A 776 -14.50 -16.53 23.22
N ALA A 777 -13.63 -17.08 22.37
CA ALA A 777 -12.22 -16.86 22.00
C ALA A 777 -11.38 -15.63 22.46
N PHE A 778 -11.89 -14.65 23.18
CA PHE A 778 -11.07 -13.61 23.81
C PHE A 778 -10.32 -14.22 25.01
N LEU A 779 -9.20 -14.88 24.71
CA LEU A 779 -8.20 -15.33 25.67
C LEU A 779 -7.02 -14.33 25.58
N GLY A 780 -6.75 -13.59 26.64
CA GLY A 780 -5.57 -12.73 26.73
C GLY A 780 -5.83 -11.23 26.54
N ARG A 781 -4.77 -10.47 26.23
CA ARG A 781 -4.79 -9.00 26.22
C ARG A 781 -5.42 -8.45 24.95
N ALA A 782 -6.25 -7.41 25.06
CA ALA A 782 -6.79 -6.71 23.91
C ALA A 782 -5.71 -5.91 23.17
N ARG A 783 -5.64 -6.06 21.84
CA ARG A 783 -4.84 -5.14 20.99
C ARG A 783 -5.51 -3.78 20.89
N CYS A 784 -6.84 -3.75 20.76
CA CYS A 784 -7.62 -2.53 20.75
C CYS A 784 -8.80 -2.71 21.68
N PHE A 785 -9.09 -1.68 22.49
CA PHE A 785 -10.22 -1.64 23.38
C PHE A 785 -10.83 -0.24 23.28
N SER A 786 -12.05 -0.15 22.75
CA SER A 786 -12.71 1.14 22.53
C SER A 786 -14.18 1.12 22.89
N VAL A 787 -14.67 2.26 23.35
CA VAL A 787 -16.09 2.49 23.65
C VAL A 787 -16.88 2.64 22.35
N ILE A 788 -17.99 1.91 22.25
CA ILE A 788 -19.01 2.10 21.24
C ILE A 788 -20.23 2.75 21.91
N PRO A 789 -20.56 4.01 21.56
CA PRO A 789 -21.65 4.72 22.20
C PRO A 789 -23.00 4.02 21.97
N ARG A 790 -23.92 4.22 22.91
CA ARG A 790 -25.34 3.91 22.73
C ARG A 790 -26.09 5.17 22.31
N LEU A 791 -27.20 4.98 21.59
CA LEU A 791 -28.17 6.04 21.36
C LEU A 791 -28.80 6.42 22.70
N GLN A 792 -28.51 7.63 23.17
CA GLN A 792 -29.12 8.17 24.38
C GLN A 792 -30.33 9.02 23.99
N ARG A 793 -31.37 9.01 24.84
CA ARG A 793 -32.57 9.83 24.66
C ARG A 793 -32.22 11.31 24.77
N GLN A 794 -32.69 12.13 23.83
CA GLN A 794 -32.58 13.58 23.97
C GLN A 794 -33.59 14.04 25.04
N ALA A 795 -33.11 14.61 26.14
CA ALA A 795 -33.96 15.30 27.09
C ALA A 795 -34.37 16.64 26.46
N THR A 796 -35.60 16.75 25.97
CA THR A 796 -36.11 18.03 25.48
C THR A 796 -36.53 18.90 26.66
N ASP A 797 -36.03 20.14 26.73
CA ASP A 797 -36.35 21.14 27.76
C ASP A 797 -37.86 21.46 27.93
N GLN A 798 -38.73 20.95 27.04
CA GLN A 798 -40.17 21.11 27.11
C GLN A 798 -40.89 20.13 28.03
N ASP A 799 -40.20 19.13 28.60
CA ASP A 799 -40.82 18.11 29.46
C ASP A 799 -41.19 18.62 30.88
N GLN A 800 -40.99 19.91 31.18
CA GLN A 800 -41.52 20.53 32.40
C GLN A 800 -42.87 21.26 32.20
N GLY A 801 -43.36 21.39 30.96
CA GLY A 801 -44.43 22.36 30.66
C GLY A 801 -45.75 21.84 30.08
N ASN A 802 -45.78 20.69 29.42
CA ASN A 802 -47.00 20.24 28.71
C ASN A 802 -47.17 18.72 28.75
N SER A 803 -47.49 18.20 29.94
CA SER A 803 -48.05 16.84 30.09
C SER A 803 -49.54 16.79 29.70
N TRP A 804 -49.93 17.27 28.51
CA TRP A 804 -51.29 17.04 27.99
C TRP A 804 -51.50 15.55 27.63
N PHE A 805 -50.42 14.81 27.39
CA PHE A 805 -50.42 13.34 27.34
C PHE A 805 -50.22 12.68 28.72
N GLY A 806 -50.56 13.36 29.82
CA GLY A 806 -50.60 12.83 31.19
C GLY A 806 -51.71 11.79 31.43
N GLY A 807 -51.93 10.87 30.49
CA GLY A 807 -52.98 9.84 30.55
C GLY A 807 -52.49 8.45 30.94
N TRP A 808 -51.23 8.09 30.69
CA TRP A 808 -50.68 6.74 30.98
C TRP A 808 -49.40 6.79 31.82
N SER A 809 -49.44 7.47 32.96
CA SER A 809 -48.48 7.23 34.06
C SER A 809 -49.04 6.11 34.95
N LEU A 810 -48.57 4.88 34.72
CA LEU A 810 -48.81 3.74 35.60
C LEU A 810 -47.63 3.66 36.60
N TRP A 811 -47.74 4.42 37.68
CA TRP A 811 -47.04 4.34 38.97
C TRP A 811 -45.50 4.27 38.95
N GLY A 812 -44.89 5.44 39.14
CA GLY A 812 -43.51 5.63 39.59
C GLY A 812 -43.08 7.07 39.31
N GLU A 813 -42.65 7.82 40.33
CA GLU A 813 -41.88 9.05 40.11
C GLU A 813 -40.77 8.72 39.11
N ALA A 814 -40.61 9.55 38.07
CA ALA A 814 -39.57 9.37 37.08
C ALA A 814 -38.20 9.47 37.77
N THR A 815 -37.67 8.33 38.20
CA THR A 815 -36.28 8.20 38.61
C THR A 815 -35.42 8.68 37.43
N PRO A 816 -34.37 9.47 37.67
CA PRO A 816 -33.44 9.81 36.60
C PRO A 816 -32.99 8.50 35.94
N PRO A 817 -32.89 8.44 34.59
CA PRO A 817 -32.59 7.20 33.90
C PRO A 817 -31.31 6.59 34.50
N GLU A 818 -31.40 5.35 34.97
CA GLU A 818 -30.23 4.61 35.45
C GLU A 818 -29.19 4.62 34.32
N TRP A 819 -27.98 5.06 34.63
CA TRP A 819 -26.90 5.20 33.65
C TRP A 819 -26.55 3.83 33.06
N THR A 820 -26.72 3.68 31.74
CA THR A 820 -26.49 2.42 31.01
C THR A 820 -25.07 2.37 30.47
N MET A 821 -24.40 1.23 30.59
CA MET A 821 -23.03 1.10 30.09
C MET A 821 -22.98 1.00 28.58
N PRO A 822 -21.97 1.60 27.93
CA PRO A 822 -21.78 1.49 26.50
C PRO A 822 -21.40 0.06 26.10
N ARG A 823 -21.36 -0.17 24.78
CA ARG A 823 -20.81 -1.40 24.21
C ARG A 823 -19.30 -1.22 24.03
N PHE A 824 -18.56 -2.33 23.95
CA PHE A 824 -17.12 -2.30 23.77
C PHE A 824 -16.71 -3.04 22.51
N LEU A 825 -15.86 -2.41 21.72
CA LEU A 825 -15.18 -3.05 20.60
C LEU A 825 -13.81 -3.52 21.09
N VAL A 826 -13.56 -4.82 20.92
CA VAL A 826 -12.33 -5.47 21.37
C VAL A 826 -11.68 -6.16 20.18
N LEU A 827 -10.44 -5.80 19.87
CA LEU A 827 -9.60 -6.54 18.93
C LEU A 827 -8.70 -7.49 19.73
N ASP A 828 -8.85 -8.78 19.50
CA ASP A 828 -8.01 -9.80 20.16
C ASP A 828 -6.59 -9.84 19.57
N GLN A 829 -5.71 -10.67 20.17
CA GLN A 829 -4.33 -10.85 19.68
C GLN A 829 -4.25 -11.60 18.34
N VAL A 830 -5.31 -12.33 17.97
CA VAL A 830 -5.37 -13.14 16.76
C VAL A 830 -6.03 -12.39 15.59
N ASN A 831 -6.33 -11.09 15.71
CA ASN A 831 -6.99 -10.26 14.69
C ASN A 831 -8.48 -10.55 14.47
N CYS A 832 -9.23 -10.89 15.51
CA CYS A 832 -10.70 -10.94 15.51
C CYS A 832 -11.27 -9.76 16.30
N ALA A 833 -12.20 -9.03 15.68
CA ALA A 833 -12.89 -7.90 16.27
C ALA A 833 -14.25 -8.36 16.84
N TYR A 834 -14.44 -8.19 18.14
CA TYR A 834 -15.66 -8.54 18.86
C TYR A 834 -16.36 -7.30 19.39
N MET A 835 -17.68 -7.23 19.22
CA MET A 835 -18.54 -6.34 19.98
C MET A 835 -18.98 -7.07 21.25
N TRP A 836 -18.74 -6.48 22.40
CA TRP A 836 -19.24 -6.97 23.68
C TRP A 836 -20.24 -5.98 24.27
N ASP A 837 -21.42 -6.47 24.62
CA ASP A 837 -22.42 -5.73 25.37
C ASP A 837 -22.41 -6.23 26.82
N PRO A 838 -21.99 -5.40 27.79
CA PRO A 838 -21.90 -5.83 29.18
C PRO A 838 -23.27 -5.95 29.87
N GLU A 839 -24.31 -5.25 29.40
CA GLU A 839 -25.64 -5.30 30.01
C GLU A 839 -26.36 -6.59 29.66
N THR A 840 -26.18 -7.06 28.42
CA THR A 840 -26.75 -8.34 27.95
C THR A 840 -25.79 -9.52 28.16
N LYS A 841 -24.51 -9.25 28.41
CA LYS A 841 -23.40 -10.22 28.46
C LYS A 841 -23.22 -10.99 27.14
N ILE A 842 -23.74 -10.45 26.04
CA ILE A 842 -23.61 -11.04 24.69
C ILE A 842 -22.33 -10.51 24.05
N GLN A 843 -21.62 -11.40 23.35
CA GLN A 843 -20.46 -11.08 22.53
C GLN A 843 -20.72 -11.53 21.10
N THR A 844 -20.45 -10.65 20.14
CA THR A 844 -20.66 -10.87 18.71
C THR A 844 -19.34 -10.66 17.97
N LEU A 845 -18.91 -11.66 17.20
CA LEU A 845 -17.80 -11.51 16.26
C LEU A 845 -18.28 -10.63 15.10
N ILE A 846 -17.65 -9.47 14.90
CA ILE A 846 -17.97 -8.53 13.83
C ILE A 846 -17.21 -8.90 12.56
N ALA A 847 -15.90 -9.06 12.70
CA ALA A 847 -15.00 -9.35 11.60
C ALA A 847 -13.75 -10.09 12.07
N SER A 848 -13.16 -10.88 11.18
CA SER A 848 -11.89 -11.59 11.37
C SER A 848 -10.82 -11.05 10.43
N GLU A 849 -9.55 -11.32 10.76
CA GLU A 849 -8.38 -10.87 9.99
C GLU A 849 -8.19 -9.35 9.98
N ILE A 850 -8.66 -8.68 11.03
CA ILE A 850 -8.56 -7.24 11.21
C ILE A 850 -7.20 -6.89 11.82
N THR A 851 -6.37 -6.18 11.06
CA THR A 851 -5.06 -5.70 11.54
C THR A 851 -5.14 -4.31 12.14
N TYR A 852 -6.14 -3.51 11.75
CA TYR A 852 -6.25 -2.13 12.14
C TYR A 852 -7.72 -1.68 12.28
N ILE A 853 -8.01 -0.86 13.30
CA ILE A 853 -9.32 -0.27 13.58
C ILE A 853 -9.14 1.24 13.66
N SER A 854 -9.93 1.97 12.87
CA SER A 854 -10.01 3.44 12.90
C SER A 854 -11.38 3.87 13.42
N HIS A 855 -11.40 4.96 14.18
CA HIS A 855 -12.63 5.55 14.65
C HIS A 855 -12.78 6.93 14.03
N TRP A 856 -13.98 7.23 13.53
CA TRP A 856 -14.30 8.54 13.03
C TRP A 856 -15.58 9.04 13.66
N GLN A 857 -15.51 10.28 14.15
CA GLN A 857 -16.66 10.99 14.67
C GLN A 857 -17.06 12.04 13.63
N ALA A 858 -18.28 11.92 13.15
CA ALA A 858 -18.80 12.86 12.16
C ALA A 858 -19.06 14.24 12.80
N PRO A 859 -19.11 15.30 11.99
CA PRO A 859 -19.53 16.61 12.43
C PRO A 859 -20.90 16.61 13.12
N THR A 860 -21.14 17.56 14.02
CA THR A 860 -22.39 17.69 14.78
C THR A 860 -23.63 17.93 13.93
N GLU A 861 -23.49 18.39 12.68
CA GLU A 861 -24.64 18.58 11.78
C GLU A 861 -25.11 17.26 11.16
N TRP A 862 -24.32 16.18 11.27
CA TRP A 862 -24.70 14.89 10.75
C TRP A 862 -25.77 14.25 11.63
N PRO A 863 -26.67 13.45 11.03
CA PRO A 863 -27.61 12.64 11.81
C PRO A 863 -26.87 11.77 12.83
N VAL A 864 -27.38 11.71 14.05
CA VAL A 864 -26.74 11.01 15.18
C VAL A 864 -26.41 9.55 14.83
N MET A 865 -27.25 8.90 14.01
CA MET A 865 -27.04 7.52 13.51
C MET A 865 -25.76 7.33 12.70
N CYS A 866 -25.31 8.37 12.00
CA CYS A 866 -24.11 8.38 11.19
C CYS A 866 -22.94 9.11 11.90
N SER A 867 -23.14 9.52 13.16
CA SER A 867 -22.16 10.31 13.91
C SER A 867 -20.94 9.51 14.35
N HIS A 868 -21.05 8.19 14.45
CA HIS A 868 -19.95 7.31 14.81
C HIS A 868 -19.76 6.26 13.73
N MET A 869 -18.55 6.23 13.17
CA MET A 869 -18.14 5.25 12.17
C MET A 869 -16.89 4.53 12.65
N VAL A 870 -16.86 3.23 12.40
CA VAL A 870 -15.72 2.37 12.71
C VAL A 870 -15.21 1.77 11.40
N GLY A 871 -13.96 2.03 11.09
CA GLY A 871 -13.28 1.42 9.97
C GLY A 871 -12.49 0.21 10.41
N LEU A 872 -12.80 -0.96 9.85
CA LEU A 872 -12.11 -2.22 10.09
C LEU A 872 -11.25 -2.55 8.87
N TYR A 873 -9.93 -2.52 9.03
CA TYR A 873 -9.00 -2.87 7.98
C TYR A 873 -8.35 -4.23 8.23
N GLY A 874 -8.29 -5.04 7.17
CA GLY A 874 -7.66 -6.34 7.19
C GLY A 874 -7.27 -6.81 5.81
N ARG A 875 -7.01 -8.12 5.68
CA ARG A 875 -6.65 -8.75 4.39
C ARG A 875 -7.68 -8.55 3.28
N GLN A 876 -8.95 -8.39 3.69
CA GLN A 876 -10.08 -8.20 2.78
C GLN A 876 -10.28 -6.73 2.34
N GLY A 877 -9.38 -5.82 2.74
CA GLY A 877 -9.49 -4.39 2.48
C GLY A 877 -10.16 -3.64 3.64
N TYR A 878 -10.61 -2.42 3.37
CA TYR A 878 -11.26 -1.56 4.35
C TYR A 878 -12.78 -1.80 4.38
N GLN A 879 -13.31 -2.11 5.54
CA GLN A 879 -14.73 -2.27 5.81
C GLN A 879 -15.21 -1.13 6.69
N VAL A 880 -16.33 -0.53 6.32
CA VAL A 880 -16.92 0.57 7.09
C VAL A 880 -18.13 0.03 7.83
N TRP A 881 -18.14 0.23 9.15
CA TRP A 881 -19.18 -0.21 10.07
C TRP A 881 -19.83 1.00 10.76
N TRP A 882 -21.17 1.03 10.83
CA TRP A 882 -21.96 2.05 11.54
C TRP A 882 -22.64 1.44 12.78
N PRO A 883 -21.99 1.47 13.97
CA PRO A 883 -22.46 0.71 15.13
C PRO A 883 -23.83 1.16 15.68
N LEU A 884 -24.22 2.40 15.39
CA LEU A 884 -25.51 2.94 15.80
C LEU A 884 -26.65 2.50 14.86
N MET A 885 -26.33 2.04 13.65
CA MET A 885 -27.29 1.52 12.66
C MET A 885 -27.46 0.00 12.71
N ASP A 886 -26.55 -0.71 13.38
CA ASP A 886 -26.65 -2.15 13.59
C ASP A 886 -27.98 -2.55 14.23
N ASN A 887 -28.63 -3.58 13.68
CA ASN A 887 -29.93 -4.10 14.11
C ASN A 887 -31.13 -3.16 13.89
N ILE A 888 -30.96 -2.11 13.08
CA ILE A 888 -32.07 -1.26 12.63
C ILE A 888 -32.57 -1.76 11.29
N VAL A 889 -33.84 -2.15 11.25
CA VAL A 889 -34.50 -2.61 10.02
C VAL A 889 -35.27 -1.45 9.40
N PHE A 890 -34.97 -1.14 8.14
CA PHE A 890 -35.67 -0.12 7.34
C PHE A 890 -36.75 -0.82 6.48
N GLY A 891 -38.05 -0.71 6.85
CA GLY A 891 -39.23 -1.22 6.08
C GLY A 891 -40.04 -2.40 6.69
N SER A 892 -41.34 -2.59 6.35
CA SER A 892 -42.39 -3.30 7.17
C SER A 892 -43.12 -4.47 6.44
N PRO A 893 -43.77 -5.46 7.14
CA PRO A 893 -44.06 -5.51 8.57
C PRO A 893 -43.27 -6.56 9.33
N VAL A 894 -42.90 -6.20 10.56
CA VAL A 894 -42.72 -7.22 11.59
C VAL A 894 -43.52 -6.88 12.83
N ASP A 895 -44.09 -7.99 13.29
CA ASP A 895 -44.83 -8.28 14.49
C ASP A 895 -44.20 -7.75 15.78
N LYS A 896 -45.06 -7.79 16.78
CA LYS A 896 -44.97 -7.26 18.14
C LYS A 896 -43.72 -7.71 18.93
N SER A 897 -43.10 -8.83 18.56
CA SER A 897 -41.84 -9.34 19.12
C SER A 897 -40.58 -8.58 18.66
N SER A 898 -40.59 -8.03 17.45
CA SER A 898 -39.37 -7.51 16.81
C SER A 898 -39.02 -6.09 17.25
N VAL A 899 -40.02 -5.32 17.69
CA VAL A 899 -39.80 -4.03 18.32
C VAL A 899 -39.37 -4.17 19.79
N VAL A 900 -39.82 -5.23 20.47
CA VAL A 900 -39.34 -5.57 21.82
C VAL A 900 -37.87 -6.04 21.77
N GLN A 901 -37.46 -6.73 20.71
CA GLN A 901 -36.04 -7.04 20.44
C GLN A 901 -35.22 -5.79 20.10
N PHE A 902 -35.74 -4.85 19.31
CA PHE A 902 -35.08 -3.56 19.05
C PHE A 902 -34.85 -2.78 20.35
N LEU A 903 -35.87 -2.73 21.22
CA LEU A 903 -35.78 -2.15 22.56
C LEU A 903 -34.79 -2.90 23.47
N GLN A 904 -34.69 -4.23 23.39
CA GLN A 904 -33.67 -5.03 24.09
C GLN A 904 -32.24 -4.77 23.59
N ALA A 905 -32.06 -4.47 22.30
CA ALA A 905 -30.76 -4.29 21.69
C ALA A 905 -30.18 -2.87 21.86
N HIS A 906 -31.04 -1.84 21.94
CA HIS A 906 -30.59 -0.45 22.00
C HIS A 906 -30.79 0.21 23.38
N ASP A 907 -31.75 -0.23 24.21
CA ASP A 907 -31.88 0.21 25.61
C ASP A 907 -32.61 -0.83 26.51
N PRO A 908 -31.87 -1.85 27.02
CA PRO A 908 -32.44 -2.96 27.78
C PRO A 908 -33.06 -2.57 29.15
N PHE A 909 -32.86 -1.36 29.65
CA PHE A 909 -33.48 -0.90 30.91
C PHE A 909 -34.97 -0.61 30.74
N ARG A 910 -35.39 -0.15 29.54
CA ARG A 910 -36.82 0.02 29.22
C ARG A 910 -37.55 -1.31 29.26
N VAL A 911 -36.91 -2.38 28.80
CA VAL A 911 -37.47 -3.74 28.75
C VAL A 911 -37.84 -4.24 30.14
N LYS A 912 -37.02 -3.99 31.18
CA LYS A 912 -37.34 -4.45 32.55
C LYS A 912 -38.56 -3.73 33.16
N SER A 913 -38.76 -2.45 32.83
CA SER A 913 -39.95 -1.68 33.27
C SER A 913 -41.22 -2.03 32.48
N VAL A 914 -41.08 -2.49 31.23
CA VAL A 914 -42.18 -2.69 30.28
C VAL A 914 -42.58 -4.18 30.16
N ALA A 915 -41.68 -5.12 30.48
CA ALA A 915 -41.87 -6.57 30.28
C ALA A 915 -42.88 -7.23 31.23
N SER A 916 -43.32 -6.57 32.30
CA SER A 916 -44.36 -7.15 33.17
C SER A 916 -45.76 -7.13 32.56
N GLY A 917 -45.97 -6.56 31.35
CA GLY A 917 -47.31 -6.30 30.83
C GLY A 917 -47.65 -6.68 29.37
N LEU A 918 -46.73 -7.16 28.52
CA LEU A 918 -46.98 -7.17 27.07
C LEU A 918 -46.94 -8.55 26.39
N SER A 919 -48.12 -9.11 26.14
CA SER A 919 -48.41 -10.18 25.17
C SER A 919 -49.03 -9.66 23.86
N LYS A 920 -48.91 -8.35 23.62
CA LYS A 920 -49.27 -7.63 22.40
C LYS A 920 -48.14 -6.60 22.23
N GLY A 921 -47.76 -6.16 21.04
CA GLY A 921 -46.61 -5.27 20.86
C GLY A 921 -46.72 -4.30 19.70
N LEU A 922 -45.57 -3.99 19.15
CA LEU A 922 -45.29 -3.02 18.09
C LEU A 922 -46.34 -2.81 16.99
N ALA A 923 -47.10 -1.72 16.93
CA ALA A 923 -47.52 -1.18 15.62
C ALA A 923 -46.35 -0.40 14.98
N TRP A 924 -46.22 -0.41 13.65
CA TRP A 924 -45.14 0.29 12.93
C TRP A 924 -45.06 1.80 13.25
N GLU A 925 -46.21 2.46 13.43
CA GLU A 925 -46.29 3.88 13.78
C GLU A 925 -45.76 4.16 15.21
N GLU A 926 -46.01 3.26 16.16
CA GLU A 926 -45.49 3.37 17.52
C GLU A 926 -43.96 3.13 17.55
N TYR A 927 -43.44 2.26 16.67
CA TYR A 927 -42.01 2.07 16.46
C TYR A 927 -41.33 3.31 15.88
N LEU A 928 -41.97 3.99 14.92
CA LEU A 928 -41.48 5.27 14.39
C LEU A 928 -41.52 6.38 15.45
N GLY A 929 -42.56 6.43 16.28
CA GLY A 929 -42.65 7.35 17.41
C GLY A 929 -41.55 7.12 18.44
N LEU A 930 -41.26 5.85 18.75
CA LEU A 930 -40.13 5.47 19.61
C LEU A 930 -38.79 5.95 19.05
N LEU A 931 -38.52 5.70 17.76
CA LEU A 931 -37.29 6.14 17.11
C LEU A 931 -37.15 7.68 17.13
N ALA A 932 -38.25 8.41 16.98
CA ALA A 932 -38.27 9.87 17.05
C ALA A 932 -37.91 10.40 18.47
N GLU A 933 -38.26 9.69 19.55
CA GLU A 933 -37.82 10.04 20.93
C GLU A 933 -36.29 10.01 21.08
N TYR A 934 -35.60 9.22 20.27
CA TYR A 934 -34.13 9.14 20.20
C TYR A 934 -33.54 10.01 19.07
N GLY A 935 -34.35 10.86 18.44
CA GLY A 935 -33.92 11.75 17.35
C GLY A 935 -33.71 11.06 16.00
N VAL A 936 -34.27 9.85 15.82
CA VAL A 936 -34.12 9.05 14.59
C VAL A 936 -35.37 9.17 13.74
N HIS A 937 -35.23 9.74 12.55
CA HIS A 937 -36.30 9.86 11.57
C HIS A 937 -36.02 8.95 10.38
N LEU A 938 -36.80 7.87 10.23
CA LEU A 938 -36.68 6.92 9.13
C LEU A 938 -37.67 7.23 8.01
N GLN A 939 -37.21 7.20 6.76
CA GLN A 939 -38.06 7.23 5.59
C GLN A 939 -38.68 5.84 5.30
N HIS A 940 -39.87 5.83 4.69
CA HIS A 940 -40.58 4.60 4.33
C HIS A 940 -40.10 4.05 2.99
N GLY A 941 -39.86 2.73 2.93
CA GLY A 941 -39.87 1.95 1.70
C GLY A 941 -38.52 1.35 1.26
N VAL A 942 -38.61 0.09 0.81
CA VAL A 942 -37.58 -0.81 0.23
C VAL A 942 -36.72 -1.60 1.24
N THR A 943 -36.59 -2.91 0.96
CA THR A 943 -36.03 -3.98 1.80
C THR A 943 -34.63 -4.42 1.36
N PHE A 944 -33.60 -4.38 2.23
CA PHE A 944 -32.36 -5.20 2.11
C PHE A 944 -31.65 -5.41 3.47
N SER A 945 -30.75 -6.41 3.50
CA SER A 945 -30.12 -7.10 4.66
C SER A 945 -29.62 -6.25 5.86
N ALA A 946 -29.68 -6.86 7.04
CA ALA A 946 -29.53 -6.30 8.39
C ALA A 946 -28.09 -5.98 8.88
N SER A 947 -27.08 -5.97 8.00
CA SER A 947 -25.71 -5.61 8.41
C SER A 947 -25.41 -4.17 8.02
N ALA A 948 -25.13 -3.28 9.00
CA ALA A 948 -24.66 -1.92 8.76
C ALA A 948 -23.14 -1.89 8.49
N MET A 949 -22.67 -2.87 7.73
CA MET A 949 -21.29 -2.99 7.30
C MET A 949 -21.22 -3.11 5.78
N LEU A 950 -20.46 -2.22 5.15
CA LEU A 950 -20.24 -2.24 3.71
C LEU A 950 -18.76 -2.47 3.43
N GLN A 951 -18.48 -3.55 2.69
CA GLN A 951 -17.15 -3.80 2.15
C GLN A 951 -17.05 -3.15 0.78
N ASP A 952 -16.19 -2.14 0.66
CA ASP A 952 -15.91 -1.50 -0.60
C ASP A 952 -14.57 -1.99 -1.17
N PRO A 953 -14.56 -2.75 -2.28
CA PRO A 953 -13.31 -3.16 -2.91
C PRO A 953 -12.47 -1.97 -3.42
N LEU A 954 -13.08 -0.80 -3.65
CA LEU A 954 -12.38 0.42 -4.06
C LEU A 954 -11.58 1.04 -2.91
N LEU A 955 -11.94 0.74 -1.65
CA LEU A 955 -11.21 1.16 -0.45
C LEU A 955 -10.13 0.15 -0.06
N ARG A 956 -9.43 -0.38 -1.06
CA ARG A 956 -8.23 -1.19 -0.86
C ARG A 956 -7.06 -0.48 -1.50
N PHE A 957 -6.18 0.03 -0.66
CA PHE A 957 -4.90 0.56 -1.12
C PHE A 957 -4.03 -0.52 -1.76
N ASN A 958 -3.08 -0.08 -2.59
CA ASN A 958 -2.06 -0.95 -3.18
C ASN A 958 -1.29 -1.71 -2.08
N PRO A 959 -0.68 -2.87 -2.38
CA PRO A 959 0.09 -3.69 -1.42
C PRO A 959 1.28 -2.99 -0.75
N GLU A 960 1.58 -1.74 -1.12
CA GLU A 960 2.69 -0.92 -0.62
C GLU A 960 2.21 0.17 0.34
N VAL A 961 0.90 0.39 0.44
CA VAL A 961 0.31 1.49 1.20
C VAL A 961 -0.49 0.91 2.37
N GLN A 962 -0.02 1.21 3.59
CA GLN A 962 -0.68 0.80 4.82
C GLN A 962 -1.60 1.92 5.33
N ILE A 963 -2.80 1.55 5.79
CA ILE A 963 -3.73 2.52 6.38
C ILE A 963 -3.16 3.10 7.66
N LEU A 964 -3.19 4.43 7.76
CA LEU A 964 -2.81 5.20 8.94
C LEU A 964 -4.01 5.66 9.78
N GLY A 965 -5.16 5.86 9.13
CA GLY A 965 -6.41 6.25 9.78
C GLY A 965 -7.29 7.12 8.91
N ILE A 966 -8.33 7.68 9.52
CA ILE A 966 -9.22 8.64 8.87
C ILE A 966 -8.83 10.05 9.29
N HIS A 967 -8.74 10.97 8.32
CA HIS A 967 -8.62 12.39 8.64
C HIS A 967 -9.94 12.92 9.20
N PRO A 968 -9.96 13.41 10.46
CA PRO A 968 -11.19 13.71 11.18
C PRO A 968 -12.06 14.78 10.50
N TRP A 969 -11.44 15.79 9.88
CA TRP A 969 -12.17 16.91 9.27
C TRP A 969 -12.55 16.73 7.80
N PHE A 970 -11.85 15.86 7.06
CA PHE A 970 -12.01 15.76 5.60
C PHE A 970 -12.81 14.53 5.18
N GLY A 971 -12.98 13.53 6.07
CA GLY A 971 -13.66 12.28 5.69
C GLY A 971 -12.87 11.49 4.65
N VAL A 972 -11.53 11.52 4.77
CA VAL A 972 -10.60 10.90 3.82
C VAL A 972 -9.77 9.86 4.55
N LEU A 973 -9.66 8.68 3.95
CA LEU A 973 -8.80 7.60 4.38
C LEU A 973 -7.36 7.94 3.98
N VAL A 974 -6.44 7.95 4.94
CA VAL A 974 -5.02 8.23 4.68
C VAL A 974 -4.23 6.94 4.80
N GLY A 975 -3.48 6.61 3.76
CA GLY A 975 -2.52 5.52 3.74
C GLY A 975 -1.10 6.06 3.63
N GLY A 976 -0.18 5.50 4.39
CA GLY A 976 1.25 5.79 4.28
C GLY A 976 1.96 4.71 3.45
N PHE A 977 3.00 5.09 2.73
CA PHE A 977 3.96 4.17 2.12
C PHE A 977 5.36 4.74 2.19
N GLN A 978 6.35 3.90 1.95
CA GLN A 978 7.75 4.29 2.01
C GLN A 978 8.37 4.32 0.62
N ASP A 979 8.90 5.48 0.26
CA ASP A 979 9.78 5.63 -0.90
C ASP A 979 11.25 5.48 -0.47
N ASN A 980 12.04 4.78 -1.29
CA ASN A 980 13.48 4.60 -1.09
C ASN A 980 14.25 5.41 -2.13
N TYR A 981 14.67 6.62 -1.76
CA TYR A 981 15.51 7.48 -2.60
C TYR A 981 16.96 7.37 -2.13
N LEU A 982 17.81 6.63 -2.87
CA LEU A 982 19.26 6.56 -2.63
C LEU A 982 19.64 6.18 -1.16
N GLY A 983 18.85 5.33 -0.50
CA GLY A 983 19.08 4.92 0.89
C GLY A 983 18.55 5.87 1.97
N ILE A 984 17.80 6.91 1.58
CA ILE A 984 17.02 7.76 2.49
C ILE A 984 15.57 7.27 2.49
N TYR A 985 15.07 6.94 3.69
CA TYR A 985 13.71 6.48 3.91
C TYR A 985 12.80 7.64 4.30
N ASP A 986 11.82 7.96 3.44
CA ASP A 986 10.81 8.98 3.74
C ASP A 986 9.37 8.41 3.72
N LEU A 987 8.46 9.10 4.42
CA LEU A 987 7.05 8.76 4.49
C LEU A 987 6.28 9.53 3.43
N ALA A 988 5.78 8.84 2.42
CA ALA A 988 4.83 9.38 1.47
C ALA A 988 3.40 8.96 1.85
N CYS A 989 2.43 9.79 1.51
CA CYS A 989 1.03 9.55 1.85
C CYS A 989 0.16 9.49 0.59
N ARG A 990 -0.91 8.69 0.66
CA ARG A 990 -2.01 8.70 -0.30
C ARG A 990 -3.31 8.87 0.44
N ALA A 991 -4.25 9.55 -0.19
CA ALA A 991 -5.54 9.84 0.40
C ALA A 991 -6.66 9.36 -0.53
N GLN A 992 -7.69 8.73 0.03
CA GLN A 992 -8.85 8.26 -0.71
C GLN A 992 -10.15 8.69 0.00
N PRO A 993 -11.13 9.27 -0.70
CA PRO A 993 -12.43 9.53 -0.10
C PRO A 993 -13.08 8.20 0.28
N PHE A 994 -13.71 8.12 1.46
CA PHE A 994 -14.46 6.93 1.87
C PHE A 994 -15.95 7.21 2.11
N LEU A 995 -16.36 8.48 2.22
CA LEU A 995 -17.73 8.86 2.53
C LEU A 995 -18.75 8.43 1.46
N HIS A 996 -18.32 8.14 0.24
CA HIS A 996 -19.20 7.59 -0.81
C HIS A 996 -19.84 6.27 -0.36
N THR A 997 -19.15 5.46 0.42
CA THR A 997 -19.72 4.23 1.00
C THR A 997 -20.91 4.50 1.91
N THR A 998 -20.85 5.58 2.70
CA THR A 998 -21.95 6.02 3.57
C THR A 998 -23.16 6.41 2.74
N ILE A 999 -22.95 7.21 1.70
CA ILE A 999 -24.02 7.68 0.81
C ILE A 999 -24.64 6.49 0.05
N CYS A 1000 -23.82 5.61 -0.51
CA CYS A 1000 -24.29 4.39 -1.17
C CYS A 1000 -25.10 3.50 -0.21
N TYR A 1001 -24.64 3.32 1.03
CA TYR A 1001 -25.36 2.57 2.04
C TYR A 1001 -26.72 3.19 2.36
N LEU A 1002 -26.79 4.50 2.58
CA LEU A 1002 -28.06 5.18 2.86
C LEU A 1002 -29.04 5.12 1.68
N LEU A 1003 -28.55 5.23 0.45
CA LEU A 1003 -29.36 5.09 -0.76
C LEU A 1003 -29.90 3.66 -0.92
N LEU A 1004 -29.10 2.63 -0.60
CA LEU A 1004 -29.55 1.23 -0.58
C LEU A 1004 -30.68 0.99 0.44
N GLN A 1005 -30.65 1.69 1.57
CA GLN A 1005 -31.64 1.59 2.64
C GLN A 1005 -32.83 2.56 2.45
N GLY A 1006 -32.93 3.22 1.30
CA GLY A 1006 -34.01 4.17 1.00
C GLY A 1006 -34.00 5.46 1.84
N GLN A 1007 -32.90 5.76 2.55
CA GLN A 1007 -32.75 6.94 3.42
C GLN A 1007 -32.15 8.14 2.67
N ILE A 1008 -32.88 8.64 1.67
CA ILE A 1008 -32.43 9.69 0.76
C ILE A 1008 -32.27 11.05 1.48
N ASP A 1009 -33.14 11.39 2.43
CA ASP A 1009 -33.03 12.69 3.13
C ASP A 1009 -31.82 12.76 4.08
N ILE A 1010 -31.47 11.63 4.69
CA ILE A 1010 -30.24 11.50 5.49
C ILE A 1010 -29.03 11.66 4.56
N ALA A 1011 -29.04 11.01 3.40
CA ALA A 1011 -27.99 11.15 2.38
C ALA A 1011 -27.86 12.59 1.86
N LYS A 1012 -28.98 13.31 1.64
CA LYS A 1012 -29.01 14.74 1.28
C LYS A 1012 -28.36 15.62 2.35
N THR A 1013 -28.70 15.40 3.62
CA THR A 1013 -28.15 16.18 4.74
C THR A 1013 -26.63 16.01 4.84
N ILE A 1014 -26.15 14.76 4.73
CA ILE A 1014 -24.73 14.44 4.72
C ILE A 1014 -24.03 15.08 3.52
N MET A 1015 -24.62 14.98 2.32
CA MET A 1015 -24.04 15.56 1.11
C MET A 1015 -23.94 17.09 1.18
N HIS A 1016 -24.95 17.76 1.74
CA HIS A 1016 -24.94 19.21 1.95
C HIS A 1016 -23.84 19.64 2.95
N SER A 1017 -23.74 18.96 4.09
CA SER A 1017 -22.68 19.21 5.08
C SER A 1017 -21.28 18.97 4.48
N MET A 1018 -21.12 17.89 3.70
CA MET A 1018 -19.86 17.55 3.04
C MET A 1018 -19.41 18.65 2.09
N ARG A 1019 -20.32 19.23 1.26
CA ARG A 1019 -19.99 20.32 0.31
C ARG A 1019 -19.39 21.55 0.99
N GLN A 1020 -19.77 21.83 2.23
CA GLN A 1020 -19.28 23.00 2.97
C GLN A 1020 -17.94 22.76 3.68
N ARG A 1021 -17.56 21.50 3.94
CA ARG A 1021 -16.47 21.14 4.87
C ARG A 1021 -15.35 20.31 4.25
N CYS A 1022 -15.64 19.52 3.23
CA CYS A 1022 -14.69 18.58 2.64
C CYS A 1022 -14.13 19.11 1.33
N ALA A 1023 -12.81 19.03 1.14
CA ALA A 1023 -12.14 19.50 -0.08
C ALA A 1023 -12.32 18.58 -1.30
N LEU A 1024 -12.67 17.29 -1.08
CA LEU A 1024 -12.80 16.25 -2.13
C LEU A 1024 -14.25 15.86 -2.43
N THR A 1025 -15.17 16.82 -2.33
CA THR A 1025 -16.63 16.61 -2.48
C THR A 1025 -17.01 16.11 -3.87
N THR A 1026 -16.56 16.78 -4.92
CA THR A 1026 -16.83 16.39 -6.32
C THR A 1026 -16.33 14.97 -6.59
N LEU A 1027 -15.10 14.65 -6.16
CA LEU A 1027 -14.53 13.30 -6.31
C LEU A 1027 -15.33 12.25 -5.53
N THR A 1028 -15.80 12.57 -4.33
CA THR A 1028 -16.64 11.65 -3.54
C THR A 1028 -17.97 11.40 -4.26
N GLN A 1029 -18.57 12.42 -4.86
CA GLN A 1029 -19.80 12.31 -5.64
C GLN A 1029 -19.60 11.50 -6.93
N GLU A 1030 -18.46 11.66 -7.61
CA GLU A 1030 -18.05 10.80 -8.72
C GLU A 1030 -17.96 9.33 -8.26
N LEU A 1031 -17.33 9.06 -7.12
CA LEU A 1031 -17.21 7.70 -6.56
C LEU A 1031 -18.55 7.09 -6.18
N VAL A 1032 -19.51 7.88 -5.65
CA VAL A 1032 -20.88 7.40 -5.39
C VAL A 1032 -21.50 6.89 -6.70
N LEU A 1033 -21.40 7.68 -7.77
CA LEU A 1033 -21.98 7.33 -9.06
C LEU A 1033 -21.28 6.12 -9.70
N VAL A 1034 -19.94 6.07 -9.66
CA VAL A 1034 -19.15 4.93 -10.16
C VAL A 1034 -19.49 3.65 -9.42
N ALA A 1035 -19.50 3.69 -8.08
CA ALA A 1035 -19.75 2.52 -7.25
C ALA A 1035 -21.17 1.95 -7.48
N ILE A 1036 -22.19 2.82 -7.55
CA ILE A 1036 -23.57 2.39 -7.85
C ILE A 1036 -23.65 1.83 -9.27
N LEU A 1037 -23.08 2.52 -10.27
CA LEU A 1037 -23.09 2.09 -11.66
C LEU A 1037 -22.43 0.73 -11.86
N ASP A 1038 -21.27 0.50 -11.23
CA ASP A 1038 -20.57 -0.80 -11.24
C ASP A 1038 -21.45 -1.93 -10.66
N LYS A 1039 -22.16 -1.66 -9.56
CA LYS A 1039 -23.02 -2.66 -8.91
C LYS A 1039 -24.31 -2.90 -9.67
N CYS A 1040 -24.90 -1.88 -10.28
CA CYS A 1040 -26.04 -2.02 -11.19
C CYS A 1040 -25.65 -2.81 -12.44
N PHE A 1041 -24.47 -2.54 -13.03
CA PHE A 1041 -23.95 -3.30 -14.17
C PHE A 1041 -23.72 -4.79 -13.82
N GLN A 1042 -23.17 -5.07 -12.63
CA GLN A 1042 -23.04 -6.44 -12.11
C GLN A 1042 -24.39 -7.07 -11.71
N SER A 1043 -25.53 -6.40 -11.93
CA SER A 1043 -26.88 -6.82 -11.51
C SER A 1043 -27.01 -7.12 -10.01
N LYS A 1044 -26.16 -6.50 -9.18
CA LYS A 1044 -26.18 -6.64 -7.71
C LYS A 1044 -27.16 -5.67 -7.05
N TRP A 1045 -27.30 -4.47 -7.61
CA TRP A 1045 -28.17 -3.41 -7.11
C TRP A 1045 -29.22 -3.02 -8.15
N ASP A 1046 -30.40 -2.59 -7.70
CA ASP A 1046 -31.49 -2.16 -8.57
C ASP A 1046 -31.17 -0.83 -9.27
N VAL A 1047 -31.67 -0.68 -10.50
CA VAL A 1047 -31.52 0.54 -11.31
C VAL A 1047 -32.22 1.74 -10.65
N GLY A 1048 -33.27 1.50 -9.87
CA GLY A 1048 -33.92 2.54 -9.07
C GLY A 1048 -32.95 3.27 -8.12
N ILE A 1049 -31.92 2.61 -7.60
CA ILE A 1049 -30.92 3.26 -6.72
C ILE A 1049 -30.07 4.26 -7.51
N LEU A 1050 -29.74 3.96 -8.78
CA LEU A 1050 -29.02 4.87 -9.67
C LEU A 1050 -29.86 6.13 -9.97
N GLU A 1051 -31.17 5.99 -10.14
CA GLU A 1051 -32.08 7.12 -10.30
C GLU A 1051 -32.09 8.02 -9.06
N HIS A 1052 -32.20 7.43 -7.86
CA HIS A 1052 -32.12 8.18 -6.61
C HIS A 1052 -30.77 8.89 -6.44
N ALA A 1053 -29.66 8.24 -6.79
CA ALA A 1053 -28.33 8.84 -6.76
C ALA A 1053 -28.21 10.05 -7.71
N LEU A 1054 -28.70 9.91 -8.95
CA LEU A 1054 -28.72 11.02 -9.91
C LEU A 1054 -29.62 12.16 -9.45
N SER A 1055 -30.76 11.86 -8.82
CA SER A 1055 -31.64 12.87 -8.21
C SER A 1055 -30.98 13.61 -7.04
N LEU A 1056 -30.15 12.90 -6.26
CA LEU A 1056 -29.39 13.47 -5.15
C LEU A 1056 -28.27 14.40 -5.63
N LEU A 1057 -27.63 14.06 -6.76
CA LEU A 1057 -26.61 14.89 -7.40
C LEU A 1057 -27.18 16.13 -8.09
N LYS A 1058 -28.40 16.02 -8.66
CA LYS A 1058 -29.19 17.14 -9.19
C LYS A 1058 -29.72 17.97 -8.01
N ASP A 1059 -28.88 18.84 -7.47
CA ASP A 1059 -29.17 19.63 -6.27
C ASP A 1059 -30.51 20.40 -6.35
N ALA A 1060 -31.18 20.59 -5.21
CA ALA A 1060 -32.41 21.36 -5.09
C ALA A 1060 -32.20 22.86 -5.35
N HIS A 1061 -30.96 23.36 -5.24
CA HIS A 1061 -30.58 24.75 -5.48
C HIS A 1061 -30.27 25.08 -6.96
N GLY A 1062 -30.31 24.10 -7.86
CA GLY A 1062 -30.18 24.34 -9.31
C GLY A 1062 -28.76 24.50 -9.84
N GLU A 1063 -27.71 24.15 -9.07
CA GLU A 1063 -26.31 24.12 -9.52
C GLU A 1063 -26.05 22.93 -10.48
N MET A 1064 -26.57 23.06 -11.70
CA MET A 1064 -26.44 22.03 -12.73
C MET A 1064 -25.02 22.00 -13.35
N GLU A 1065 -24.16 22.99 -13.07
CA GLU A 1065 -22.73 23.00 -13.43
C GLU A 1065 -21.99 21.80 -12.82
N THR A 1066 -22.05 21.66 -11.49
CA THR A 1066 -21.39 20.56 -10.77
C THR A 1066 -21.95 19.20 -11.17
N TYR A 1067 -23.26 19.10 -11.43
CA TYR A 1067 -23.88 17.87 -11.93
C TYR A 1067 -23.31 17.44 -13.28
N CYS A 1068 -23.24 18.35 -14.24
CA CYS A 1068 -22.70 18.09 -15.57
C CYS A 1068 -21.22 17.68 -15.51
N GLU A 1069 -20.43 18.33 -14.66
CA GLU A 1069 -19.03 17.98 -14.44
C GLU A 1069 -18.86 16.54 -13.92
N ILE A 1070 -19.63 16.16 -12.90
CA ILE A 1070 -19.58 14.81 -12.31
C ILE A 1070 -19.96 13.75 -13.34
N VAL A 1071 -21.08 13.93 -14.05
CA VAL A 1071 -21.54 12.95 -15.05
C VAL A 1071 -20.51 12.80 -16.17
N ALA A 1072 -19.95 13.90 -16.67
CA ALA A 1072 -18.93 13.86 -17.72
C ALA A 1072 -17.64 13.17 -17.25
N ASN A 1073 -17.17 13.47 -16.04
CA ASN A 1073 -15.96 12.87 -15.47
C ASN A 1073 -16.13 11.38 -15.21
N VAL A 1074 -17.29 10.96 -14.69
CA VAL A 1074 -17.60 9.55 -14.48
C VAL A 1074 -17.66 8.84 -15.82
N ALA A 1075 -18.43 9.35 -16.77
CA ALA A 1075 -18.59 8.72 -18.08
C ALA A 1075 -17.27 8.51 -18.82
N ARG A 1076 -16.30 9.43 -18.65
CA ARG A 1076 -14.95 9.32 -19.23
C ARG A 1076 -14.06 8.28 -18.54
N LYS A 1077 -14.29 7.99 -17.26
CA LYS A 1077 -13.45 7.10 -16.43
C LYS A 1077 -13.96 5.66 -16.37
N VAL A 1078 -15.26 5.44 -16.61
CA VAL A 1078 -15.85 4.10 -16.61
C VAL A 1078 -15.73 3.43 -17.97
N GLU A 1079 -15.71 2.09 -18.00
CA GLU A 1079 -15.67 1.39 -19.29
C GLU A 1079 -16.94 1.66 -20.12
N PRO A 1080 -16.82 1.70 -21.45
CA PRO A 1080 -17.91 2.06 -22.38
C PRO A 1080 -19.20 1.27 -22.17
N ASN A 1081 -19.09 0.00 -21.79
CA ASN A 1081 -20.22 -0.91 -21.60
C ASN A 1081 -21.15 -0.50 -20.44
N ARG A 1082 -20.73 0.41 -19.56
CA ARG A 1082 -21.53 0.90 -18.44
C ARG A 1082 -22.38 2.12 -18.80
N LEU A 1083 -22.02 2.85 -19.85
CA LEU A 1083 -22.70 4.09 -20.25
C LEU A 1083 -24.16 3.90 -20.69
N PRO A 1084 -24.57 2.78 -21.31
CA PRO A 1084 -25.97 2.49 -21.60
C PRO A 1084 -26.86 2.40 -20.35
N HIS A 1085 -26.30 2.19 -19.16
CA HIS A 1085 -27.06 2.25 -17.89
C HIS A 1085 -27.12 3.66 -17.29
N LEU A 1086 -26.16 4.53 -17.62
CA LEU A 1086 -26.03 5.87 -17.05
C LEU A 1086 -26.89 6.91 -17.80
N PHE A 1087 -26.70 7.03 -19.11
CA PHE A 1087 -27.28 8.13 -19.90
C PHE A 1087 -28.81 8.11 -20.05
N PRO A 1088 -29.53 6.96 -20.05
CA PRO A 1088 -30.99 6.98 -20.03
C PRO A 1088 -31.59 7.71 -18.82
N LEU A 1089 -30.87 7.73 -17.68
CA LEU A 1089 -31.31 8.38 -16.45
C LEU A 1089 -30.65 9.76 -16.24
N ALA A 1090 -29.39 9.91 -16.66
CA ALA A 1090 -28.65 11.16 -16.48
C ALA A 1090 -29.13 12.26 -17.44
N GLY A 1091 -29.46 11.90 -18.68
CA GLY A 1091 -29.81 12.81 -19.78
C GLY A 1091 -28.98 12.53 -21.02
N ASP A 1092 -29.47 12.95 -22.19
CA ASP A 1092 -28.78 12.78 -23.48
C ASP A 1092 -27.45 13.57 -23.48
N PRO A 1093 -26.28 12.91 -23.71
CA PRO A 1093 -24.98 13.58 -23.71
C PRO A 1093 -24.91 14.78 -24.67
N ALA A 1094 -25.60 14.74 -25.81
CA ALA A 1094 -25.61 15.85 -26.77
C ALA A 1094 -26.33 17.08 -26.20
N GLN A 1095 -27.45 16.87 -25.50
CA GLN A 1095 -28.18 17.94 -24.82
C GLN A 1095 -27.38 18.49 -23.63
N LEU A 1096 -26.74 17.62 -22.85
CA LEU A 1096 -25.87 18.03 -21.74
C LEU A 1096 -24.67 18.85 -22.23
N LEU A 1097 -24.06 18.46 -23.35
CA LEU A 1097 -22.99 19.23 -24.00
C LEU A 1097 -23.48 20.62 -24.41
N GLN A 1098 -24.63 20.72 -25.09
CA GLN A 1098 -25.18 22.02 -25.49
C GLN A 1098 -25.51 22.91 -24.28
N LEU A 1099 -26.05 22.32 -23.21
CA LEU A 1099 -26.34 23.03 -21.97
C LEU A 1099 -25.06 23.55 -21.29
N CYS A 1100 -23.98 22.76 -21.25
CA CYS A 1100 -22.67 23.22 -20.76
C CYS A 1100 -22.13 24.39 -21.61
N ARG A 1101 -22.30 24.33 -22.94
CA ARG A 1101 -21.90 25.42 -23.84
C ARG A 1101 -22.68 26.70 -23.61
N GLN A 1102 -24.01 26.62 -23.47
CA GLN A 1102 -24.86 27.77 -23.13
C GLN A 1102 -24.43 28.46 -21.82
N ARG A 1103 -23.90 27.68 -20.87
CA ARG A 1103 -23.38 28.17 -19.59
C ARG A 1103 -21.92 28.58 -19.61
N ASN A 1104 -21.27 28.52 -20.75
CA ASN A 1104 -19.85 28.83 -20.92
C ASN A 1104 -18.85 27.84 -20.29
N GLU A 1105 -19.27 26.61 -19.96
CA GLU A 1105 -18.46 25.53 -19.35
C GLU A 1105 -17.77 24.64 -20.41
N ILE A 1106 -16.78 25.20 -21.12
CA ILE A 1106 -16.20 24.56 -22.31
C ILE A 1106 -15.46 23.24 -22.00
N ARG A 1107 -14.77 23.16 -20.86
CA ARG A 1107 -14.02 21.95 -20.45
C ARG A 1107 -14.95 20.76 -20.19
N THR A 1108 -16.05 21.00 -19.49
CA THR A 1108 -17.09 19.99 -19.23
C THR A 1108 -17.80 19.57 -20.52
N ALA A 1109 -18.12 20.53 -21.39
CA ALA A 1109 -18.69 20.24 -22.71
C ALA A 1109 -17.75 19.36 -23.57
N ALA A 1110 -16.43 19.60 -23.52
CA ALA A 1110 -15.44 18.78 -24.21
C ALA A 1110 -15.37 17.35 -23.65
N ASN A 1111 -15.56 17.16 -22.36
CA ASN A 1111 -15.62 15.81 -21.77
C ASN A 1111 -16.83 15.02 -22.29
N PHE A 1112 -18.00 15.65 -22.45
CA PHE A 1112 -19.18 14.99 -23.05
C PHE A 1112 -19.00 14.63 -24.53
N LEU A 1113 -18.17 15.37 -25.26
CA LEU A 1113 -17.87 15.10 -26.67
C LEU A 1113 -17.31 13.67 -26.84
N LEU A 1114 -16.45 13.23 -25.93
CA LEU A 1114 -15.86 11.88 -25.93
C LEU A 1114 -16.91 10.78 -25.69
N CYS A 1115 -17.99 11.07 -24.98
CA CYS A 1115 -19.03 10.11 -24.62
C CYS A 1115 -20.13 9.95 -25.70
N LEU A 1116 -20.08 10.73 -26.78
CA LEU A 1116 -21.10 10.69 -27.84
C LEU A 1116 -21.07 9.38 -28.65
N ASP A 1117 -19.94 8.65 -28.67
CA ASP A 1117 -19.79 7.40 -29.44
C ASP A 1117 -20.43 6.19 -28.75
N GLU A 1118 -20.50 6.20 -27.42
CA GLU A 1118 -20.75 5.02 -26.58
C GLU A 1118 -22.18 4.96 -26.03
N SER A 1119 -22.96 6.04 -26.20
CA SER A 1119 -24.28 6.25 -25.58
C SER A 1119 -25.49 5.78 -26.40
N VAL A 1120 -25.30 5.29 -27.63
CA VAL A 1120 -26.42 5.08 -28.61
C VAL A 1120 -26.68 3.59 -28.96
N ALA A 1121 -26.00 2.64 -28.34
CA ALA A 1121 -26.30 1.22 -28.56
C ALA A 1121 -27.53 0.77 -27.74
N ASN A 1122 -28.73 0.96 -28.30
CA ASN A 1122 -29.91 0.24 -27.84
C ASN A 1122 -29.75 -1.25 -28.19
N GLU A 1123 -29.69 -2.08 -27.14
CA GLU A 1123 -29.58 -3.55 -27.10
C GLU A 1123 -28.20 -4.20 -27.33
N PRO A 1124 -27.78 -5.14 -26.44
CA PRO A 1124 -26.57 -5.93 -26.61
C PRO A 1124 -26.85 -7.11 -27.56
N THR A 1125 -26.89 -6.86 -28.86
CA THR A 1125 -26.81 -7.95 -29.84
C THR A 1125 -25.35 -8.18 -30.21
N LEU A 1126 -24.80 -9.32 -29.79
CA LEU A 1126 -23.55 -9.86 -30.37
C LEU A 1126 -23.71 -9.87 -31.90
N GLU A 1127 -22.72 -9.35 -32.62
CA GLU A 1127 -22.62 -9.34 -34.09
C GLU A 1127 -23.37 -8.21 -34.83
N ARG A 1128 -22.94 -6.96 -34.61
CA ARG A 1128 -22.89 -5.96 -35.70
C ARG A 1128 -21.53 -5.26 -35.75
N PRO A 1129 -20.90 -5.12 -36.94
CA PRO A 1129 -19.77 -4.21 -37.11
C PRO A 1129 -20.24 -2.78 -36.82
N ARG A 1130 -19.41 -1.99 -36.13
CA ARG A 1130 -19.65 -0.57 -35.79
C ARG A 1130 -19.98 0.25 -37.04
N THR A 1131 -21.24 0.32 -37.44
CA THR A 1131 -21.70 1.24 -38.48
C THR A 1131 -22.54 2.33 -37.82
N ASN A 1132 -21.85 3.35 -37.29
CA ASN A 1132 -22.49 4.62 -36.97
C ASN A 1132 -23.17 5.14 -38.24
N SER A 1133 -24.45 5.49 -38.16
CA SER A 1133 -25.15 6.05 -39.31
C SER A 1133 -24.50 7.38 -39.73
N PHE A 1134 -24.41 7.64 -41.03
CA PHE A 1134 -23.79 8.88 -41.56
C PHE A 1134 -24.43 10.16 -40.99
N ALA A 1135 -25.71 10.12 -40.62
CA ALA A 1135 -26.41 11.22 -39.97
C ALA A 1135 -25.93 11.49 -38.52
N GLN A 1136 -25.60 10.44 -37.76
CA GLN A 1136 -25.04 10.59 -36.41
C GLN A 1136 -23.64 11.19 -36.44
N PHE A 1137 -22.82 10.80 -37.43
CA PHE A 1137 -21.51 11.40 -37.68
C PHE A 1137 -21.61 12.91 -37.91
N GLN A 1138 -22.49 13.36 -38.81
CA GLN A 1138 -22.68 14.78 -39.11
C GLN A 1138 -23.13 15.60 -37.91
N SER A 1139 -24.01 15.05 -37.08
CA SER A 1139 -24.47 15.71 -35.85
C SER A 1139 -23.31 15.91 -34.86
N ARG A 1140 -22.44 14.91 -34.71
CA ARG A 1140 -21.28 14.97 -33.80
C ARG A 1140 -20.20 15.93 -34.30
N SER A 1141 -19.91 15.95 -35.60
CA SER A 1141 -18.93 16.88 -36.18
C SER A 1141 -19.39 18.33 -36.05
N ALA A 1142 -20.69 18.60 -36.24
CA ALA A 1142 -21.27 19.92 -36.01
C ALA A 1142 -21.10 20.38 -34.54
N LEU A 1143 -21.42 19.53 -33.57
CA LEU A 1143 -21.23 19.85 -32.14
C LEU A 1143 -19.75 20.10 -31.78
N ALA A 1144 -18.84 19.31 -32.35
CA ALA A 1144 -17.40 19.50 -32.15
C ALA A 1144 -16.91 20.83 -32.72
N PHE A 1145 -17.38 21.22 -33.90
CA PHE A 1145 -17.05 22.50 -34.52
C PHE A 1145 -17.57 23.68 -33.71
N GLU A 1146 -18.84 23.63 -33.29
CA GLU A 1146 -19.42 24.67 -32.45
C GLU A 1146 -18.65 24.82 -31.12
N LEU A 1147 -18.18 23.72 -30.52
CA LEU A 1147 -17.32 23.75 -29.34
C LEU A 1147 -15.91 24.31 -29.63
N LEU A 1148 -15.34 24.01 -30.80
CA LEU A 1148 -14.06 24.61 -31.24
C LEU A 1148 -14.16 26.13 -31.34
N VAL A 1149 -15.26 26.64 -31.89
CA VAL A 1149 -15.50 28.09 -31.98
C VAL A 1149 -15.51 28.69 -30.58
N ASP A 1150 -16.24 28.09 -29.63
CA ASP A 1150 -16.26 28.55 -28.24
C ASP A 1150 -14.87 28.51 -27.58
N CYS A 1151 -14.10 27.43 -27.79
CA CYS A 1151 -12.72 27.31 -27.28
C CYS A 1151 -11.83 28.44 -27.83
N CYS A 1152 -11.94 28.72 -29.13
CA CYS A 1152 -11.20 29.79 -29.79
C CYS A 1152 -11.61 31.16 -29.26
N GLU A 1153 -12.89 31.43 -29.02
CA GLU A 1153 -13.36 32.71 -28.46
C GLU A 1153 -12.86 32.94 -27.02
N LYS A 1154 -12.68 31.88 -26.22
CA LYS A 1154 -12.15 31.95 -24.83
C LYS A 1154 -10.64 31.75 -24.71
N ASP A 1155 -9.91 31.75 -25.82
CA ASP A 1155 -8.46 31.53 -25.89
C ASP A 1155 -7.98 30.22 -25.20
N GLN A 1156 -8.85 29.20 -25.11
CA GLN A 1156 -8.49 27.85 -24.65
C GLN A 1156 -7.96 27.01 -25.82
N LEU A 1157 -6.88 27.47 -26.45
CA LEU A 1157 -6.34 26.93 -27.70
C LEU A 1157 -5.90 25.46 -27.59
N HIS A 1158 -5.32 25.05 -26.45
CA HIS A 1158 -4.95 23.65 -26.23
C HIS A 1158 -6.17 22.71 -26.25
N LEU A 1159 -7.31 23.14 -25.69
CA LEU A 1159 -8.55 22.36 -25.71
C LEU A 1159 -9.15 22.31 -27.12
N ALA A 1160 -9.12 23.42 -27.86
CA ALA A 1160 -9.57 23.47 -29.26
C ALA A 1160 -8.83 22.45 -30.13
N LEU A 1161 -7.51 22.29 -29.94
CA LEU A 1161 -6.71 21.32 -30.68
C LEU A 1161 -7.14 19.87 -30.39
N GLN A 1162 -7.42 19.56 -29.11
CA GLN A 1162 -7.89 18.23 -28.72
C GLN A 1162 -9.29 17.93 -29.30
N VAL A 1163 -10.20 18.91 -29.31
CA VAL A 1163 -11.53 18.78 -29.92
C VAL A 1163 -11.44 18.42 -31.41
N VAL A 1164 -10.54 19.05 -32.16
CA VAL A 1164 -10.35 18.72 -33.59
C VAL A 1164 -9.75 17.33 -33.77
N ARG A 1165 -8.77 16.95 -32.95
CA ARG A 1165 -8.17 15.60 -33.00
C ARG A 1165 -9.24 14.52 -32.80
N VAL A 1166 -10.12 14.70 -31.82
CA VAL A 1166 -11.24 13.78 -31.56
C VAL A 1166 -12.22 13.77 -32.74
N ALA A 1167 -12.60 14.93 -33.26
CA ALA A 1167 -13.53 15.03 -34.39
C ALA A 1167 -12.96 14.38 -35.67
N ARG A 1168 -11.66 14.52 -35.94
CA ARG A 1168 -10.96 13.85 -37.05
C ARG A 1168 -10.93 12.33 -36.89
N ALA A 1169 -10.78 11.83 -35.66
CA ALA A 1169 -10.78 10.38 -35.40
C ALA A 1169 -12.13 9.71 -35.69
N TRP A 1170 -13.24 10.47 -35.72
CA TRP A 1170 -14.56 9.97 -36.10
C TRP A 1170 -14.79 9.89 -37.61
N GLU A 1171 -13.89 10.44 -38.44
CA GLU A 1171 -14.06 10.46 -39.90
C GLU A 1171 -13.76 9.08 -40.51
N PRO A 1172 -14.74 8.40 -41.14
CA PRO A 1172 -14.48 7.12 -41.77
C PRO A 1172 -13.73 7.33 -43.08
N GLU A 1173 -12.62 6.59 -43.28
CA GLU A 1173 -11.77 6.70 -44.47
C GLU A 1173 -12.53 6.51 -45.79
N HIS A 1174 -13.61 5.72 -45.78
CA HIS A 1174 -14.38 5.37 -46.99
C HIS A 1174 -15.21 6.55 -47.57
N TYR A 1175 -15.58 7.56 -46.78
CA TYR A 1175 -16.40 8.69 -47.27
C TYR A 1175 -15.59 9.84 -47.89
N ARG A 1176 -14.25 9.81 -47.80
CA ARG A 1176 -13.37 10.80 -48.45
C ARG A 1176 -13.38 10.73 -49.98
N SER A 1177 -13.92 9.65 -50.55
CA SER A 1177 -13.87 9.35 -51.99
C SER A 1177 -15.06 9.87 -52.81
N SER A 1178 -16.18 10.23 -52.18
CA SER A 1178 -17.37 10.76 -52.88
C SER A 1178 -17.39 12.29 -52.85
N SER A 1179 -17.07 12.88 -53.98
CA SER A 1179 -17.01 14.31 -54.22
C SER A 1179 -18.38 15.02 -54.10
N GLN A 1180 -18.33 16.27 -53.62
CA GLN A 1180 -19.32 17.37 -53.81
C GLN A 1180 -20.36 17.72 -52.71
N GLN A 1181 -20.10 17.54 -51.39
CA GLN A 1181 -20.95 18.20 -50.37
C GLN A 1181 -20.11 18.85 -49.23
N TYR A 1182 -19.85 20.15 -49.40
CA TYR A 1182 -18.88 21.05 -48.72
C TYR A 1182 -19.18 21.48 -47.25
N ASP A 1183 -20.04 20.78 -46.51
CA ASP A 1183 -20.48 21.21 -45.16
C ASP A 1183 -20.36 20.13 -44.07
N ARG A 1184 -19.67 19.02 -44.35
CA ARG A 1184 -19.90 17.76 -43.61
C ARG A 1184 -18.72 17.26 -42.77
N TYR A 1185 -17.52 17.77 -43.02
CA TYR A 1185 -16.28 17.35 -42.36
C TYR A 1185 -15.72 18.46 -41.47
N ILE A 1186 -15.00 18.07 -40.40
CA ILE A 1186 -14.48 19.04 -39.43
C ILE A 1186 -13.44 19.96 -40.08
N ASP A 1187 -12.58 19.41 -40.95
CA ASP A 1187 -11.50 20.17 -41.60
C ASP A 1187 -12.04 21.27 -42.54
N GLU A 1188 -13.16 20.99 -43.21
CA GLU A 1188 -13.82 21.98 -44.07
C GLU A 1188 -14.47 23.10 -43.24
N GLN A 1189 -15.13 22.74 -42.13
CA GLN A 1189 -15.77 23.70 -41.23
C GLN A 1189 -14.72 24.59 -40.54
N VAL A 1190 -13.60 24.01 -40.09
CA VAL A 1190 -12.46 24.73 -39.51
C VAL A 1190 -11.80 25.65 -40.56
N GLY A 1191 -11.68 25.20 -41.81
CA GLY A 1191 -11.20 26.03 -42.93
C GLY A 1191 -12.07 27.26 -43.16
N LYS A 1192 -13.40 27.11 -43.18
CA LYS A 1192 -14.35 28.23 -43.30
C LYS A 1192 -14.24 29.19 -42.11
N TYR A 1193 -14.08 28.65 -40.90
CA TYR A 1193 -13.87 29.46 -39.70
C TYR A 1193 -12.56 30.26 -39.75
N ALA A 1194 -11.47 29.65 -40.21
CA ALA A 1194 -10.20 30.34 -40.42
C ALA A 1194 -10.33 31.49 -41.43
N PHE A 1195 -11.09 31.30 -42.50
CA PHE A 1195 -11.42 32.37 -43.44
C PHE A 1195 -12.26 33.49 -42.79
N GLN A 1196 -13.27 33.14 -42.00
CA GLN A 1196 -14.08 34.12 -41.28
C GLN A 1196 -13.23 34.96 -40.31
N MET A 1197 -12.30 34.35 -39.59
CA MET A 1197 -11.37 35.05 -38.70
C MET A 1197 -10.38 35.95 -39.46
N LEU A 1198 -9.98 35.56 -40.67
CA LEU A 1198 -9.15 36.36 -41.57
C LEU A 1198 -9.86 37.65 -41.99
N VAL A 1199 -11.12 37.53 -42.41
CA VAL A 1199 -11.97 38.69 -42.81
C VAL A 1199 -12.29 39.58 -41.59
N GLN A 1200 -12.41 39.01 -40.39
CA GLN A 1200 -12.59 39.76 -39.14
C GLN A 1200 -11.29 40.39 -38.59
N HIS A 1201 -10.16 40.22 -39.28
CA HIS A 1201 -8.85 40.75 -38.88
C HIS A 1201 -8.33 40.23 -37.53
N ARG A 1202 -8.66 38.98 -37.16
CA ARG A 1202 -8.16 38.26 -35.97
C ARG A 1202 -6.98 37.35 -36.34
N PHE A 1203 -5.87 37.98 -36.74
CA PHE A 1203 -4.74 37.32 -37.42
C PHE A 1203 -3.98 36.29 -36.57
N ASP A 1204 -3.88 36.54 -35.27
CA ASP A 1204 -3.33 35.63 -34.27
C ASP A 1204 -4.04 34.27 -34.27
N LYS A 1205 -5.37 34.27 -34.28
CA LYS A 1205 -6.19 33.04 -34.31
C LYS A 1205 -6.10 32.33 -35.64
N VAL A 1206 -6.05 33.07 -36.76
CA VAL A 1206 -5.87 32.48 -38.09
C VAL A 1206 -4.53 31.75 -38.19
N VAL A 1207 -3.44 32.38 -37.76
CA VAL A 1207 -2.11 31.75 -37.78
C VAL A 1207 -2.08 30.52 -36.87
N TRP A 1208 -2.72 30.56 -35.70
CA TRP A 1208 -2.83 29.39 -34.85
C TRP A 1208 -3.60 28.24 -35.53
N LEU A 1209 -4.74 28.51 -36.16
CA LEU A 1209 -5.51 27.51 -36.92
C LEU A 1209 -4.69 26.90 -38.08
N LEU A 1210 -3.91 27.72 -38.78
CA LEU A 1210 -3.07 27.27 -39.90
C LEU A 1210 -1.86 26.43 -39.44
N THR A 1211 -1.26 26.77 -38.30
CA THR A 1211 -0.01 26.14 -37.84
C THR A 1211 -0.22 24.95 -36.91
N GLN A 1212 -1.17 25.04 -35.98
CA GLN A 1212 -1.38 24.02 -34.95
C GLN A 1212 -2.50 23.06 -35.31
N VAL A 1213 -3.58 23.56 -35.91
CA VAL A 1213 -4.73 22.73 -36.34
C VAL A 1213 -4.56 22.24 -37.79
N GLU A 1214 -3.62 22.80 -38.54
CA GLU A 1214 -3.39 22.48 -39.97
C GLU A 1214 -4.63 22.76 -40.84
N ALA A 1215 -5.38 23.81 -40.50
CA ALA A 1215 -6.57 24.21 -41.24
C ALA A 1215 -6.20 24.62 -42.67
N GLN A 1216 -6.98 24.17 -43.66
CA GLN A 1216 -6.84 24.61 -45.05
C GLN A 1216 -7.87 25.70 -45.36
N LEU A 1217 -7.41 26.85 -45.85
CA LEU A 1217 -8.30 27.92 -46.29
C LEU A 1217 -9.10 27.48 -47.53
N PRO A 1218 -10.43 27.71 -47.57
CA PRO A 1218 -11.29 27.27 -48.67
C PRO A 1218 -10.98 28.03 -49.96
N THR A 1219 -11.09 27.38 -51.11
CA THR A 1219 -10.91 28.07 -52.40
C THR A 1219 -12.18 28.83 -52.78
N LEU A 1220 -12.18 30.14 -52.55
CA LEU A 1220 -13.28 31.05 -52.83
C LEU A 1220 -12.87 32.04 -53.92
N TYR A 1221 -13.80 32.40 -54.81
CA TYR A 1221 -13.58 33.33 -55.93
C TYR A 1221 -14.60 34.46 -55.88
N GLY A 1222 -14.17 35.73 -55.90
CA GLY A 1222 -15.07 36.89 -55.97
C GLY A 1222 -14.66 38.09 -55.10
N GLU A 1223 -15.52 39.11 -55.06
CA GLU A 1223 -15.33 40.39 -54.33
C GLU A 1223 -15.49 40.28 -52.80
N GLU A 1224 -15.84 39.10 -52.27
CA GLU A 1224 -16.14 38.84 -50.86
C GLU A 1224 -14.90 38.54 -50.00
N LEU A 1225 -13.69 38.67 -50.55
CA LEU A 1225 -12.41 38.39 -49.84
C LEU A 1225 -12.05 39.45 -48.78
N GLY A 1226 -12.88 40.49 -48.58
CA GLY A 1226 -12.79 41.41 -47.44
C GLY A 1226 -11.71 42.50 -47.52
N VAL A 1227 -10.89 42.53 -48.58
CA VAL A 1227 -9.86 43.57 -48.79
C VAL A 1227 -10.43 44.69 -49.66
N HIS A 1228 -10.70 45.83 -49.03
CA HIS A 1228 -11.13 47.06 -49.72
C HIS A 1228 -10.12 48.19 -49.46
N GLU A 1229 -9.99 49.13 -50.40
CA GLU A 1229 -9.09 50.30 -50.28
C GLU A 1229 -9.28 51.09 -48.97
N LYS A 1230 -10.51 51.10 -48.43
CA LYS A 1230 -10.85 51.78 -47.17
C LYS A 1230 -10.29 51.10 -45.92
N ASN A 1231 -10.07 49.78 -45.96
CA ASN A 1231 -9.66 48.98 -44.80
C ASN A 1231 -8.17 48.57 -44.86
N THR A 1232 -7.49 48.80 -45.99
CA THR A 1232 -6.12 48.33 -46.25
C THR A 1232 -5.11 48.85 -45.23
N ALA A 1233 -5.17 50.14 -44.87
CA ALA A 1233 -4.26 50.74 -43.89
C ALA A 1233 -4.46 50.17 -42.47
N MET A 1234 -5.70 49.88 -42.09
CA MET A 1234 -6.03 49.25 -40.80
C MET A 1234 -5.51 47.81 -40.75
N ILE A 1235 -5.72 47.04 -41.83
CA ILE A 1235 -5.23 45.67 -41.99
C ILE A 1235 -3.70 45.62 -41.85
N GLN A 1236 -2.99 46.48 -42.58
CA GLN A 1236 -1.53 46.58 -42.53
C GLN A 1236 -1.03 46.89 -41.12
N THR A 1237 -1.66 47.84 -40.43
CA THR A 1237 -1.28 48.21 -39.05
C THR A 1237 -1.47 47.06 -38.08
N ARG A 1238 -2.59 46.31 -38.17
CA ARG A 1238 -2.86 45.15 -37.30
C ARG A 1238 -1.98 43.94 -37.61
N LEU A 1239 -1.70 43.65 -38.88
CA LEU A 1239 -0.79 42.57 -39.28
C LEU A 1239 0.62 42.80 -38.73
N MET A 1240 1.13 44.03 -38.84
CA MET A 1240 2.44 44.41 -38.30
C MET A 1240 2.50 44.44 -36.77
N ALA A 1241 1.38 44.68 -36.10
CA ALA A 1241 1.31 44.75 -34.64
C ALA A 1241 1.11 43.36 -33.97
N LEU A 1242 0.41 42.44 -34.62
CA LEU A 1242 0.00 41.16 -34.03
C LEU A 1242 0.82 39.95 -34.49
N LEU A 1243 1.45 40.00 -35.66
CA LEU A 1243 2.19 38.87 -36.23
C LEU A 1243 3.69 39.14 -36.34
N THR A 1244 4.47 38.11 -36.04
CA THR A 1244 5.92 38.07 -36.36
C THR A 1244 6.14 37.80 -37.85
N ASP A 1245 7.33 38.14 -38.38
CA ASP A 1245 7.69 37.88 -39.78
C ASP A 1245 7.55 36.40 -40.16
N ALA A 1246 7.84 35.48 -39.24
CA ALA A 1246 7.66 34.04 -39.46
C ALA A 1246 6.18 33.67 -39.63
N GLN A 1247 5.32 34.17 -38.74
CA GLN A 1247 3.87 33.94 -38.79
C GLN A 1247 3.23 34.58 -40.02
N MET A 1248 3.73 35.75 -40.42
CA MET A 1248 3.27 36.47 -41.61
C MET A 1248 3.63 35.72 -42.90
N ARG A 1249 4.78 35.03 -42.95
CA ARG A 1249 5.14 34.10 -44.05
C ARG A 1249 4.22 32.89 -44.09
N THR A 1250 3.88 32.29 -42.95
CA THR A 1250 2.92 31.17 -42.90
C THR A 1250 1.55 31.59 -43.43
N LEU A 1251 1.05 32.76 -43.00
CA LEU A 1251 -0.21 33.31 -43.49
C LEU A 1251 -0.16 33.57 -45.01
N HIS A 1252 0.94 34.14 -45.51
CA HIS A 1252 1.16 34.35 -46.95
C HIS A 1252 1.08 33.04 -47.74
N MET A 1253 1.74 31.97 -47.28
CA MET A 1253 1.68 30.67 -47.96
C MET A 1253 0.27 30.09 -48.01
N ALA A 1254 -0.48 30.17 -46.91
CA ALA A 1254 -1.85 29.65 -46.83
C ALA A 1254 -2.81 30.39 -47.77
N VAL A 1255 -2.70 31.72 -47.84
CA VAL A 1255 -3.53 32.57 -48.70
C VAL A 1255 -3.18 32.38 -50.18
N VAL A 1256 -1.90 32.18 -50.51
CA VAL A 1256 -1.46 31.83 -51.87
C VAL A 1256 -2.01 30.47 -52.29
N ALA A 1257 -1.97 29.47 -51.39
CA ALA A 1257 -2.53 28.14 -51.65
C ALA A 1257 -4.06 28.20 -51.90
N ALA A 1258 -4.77 29.08 -51.18
CA ALA A 1258 -6.22 29.29 -51.35
C ALA A 1258 -6.61 30.22 -52.52
N LYS A 1259 -5.62 30.79 -53.24
CA LYS A 1259 -5.78 31.73 -54.37
C LYS A 1259 -6.40 33.09 -54.02
N TYR A 1260 -6.18 33.63 -52.82
CA TYR A 1260 -6.65 34.99 -52.50
C TYR A 1260 -5.60 36.05 -52.89
N GLU A 1261 -5.59 36.44 -54.17
CA GLU A 1261 -4.55 37.31 -54.76
C GLU A 1261 -4.37 38.66 -54.06
N GLN A 1262 -5.46 39.30 -53.60
CA GLN A 1262 -5.42 40.60 -52.91
C GLN A 1262 -4.74 40.52 -51.54
N TRP A 1263 -5.00 39.47 -50.78
CA TRP A 1263 -4.33 39.22 -49.50
C TRP A 1263 -2.87 38.84 -49.70
N ALA A 1264 -2.57 38.00 -50.70
CA ALA A 1264 -1.20 37.57 -51.00
C ALA A 1264 -0.30 38.75 -51.37
N THR A 1265 -0.78 39.65 -52.23
CA THR A 1265 -0.06 40.87 -52.61
C THR A 1265 0.14 41.83 -51.44
N LEU A 1266 -0.88 42.03 -50.59
CA LEU A 1266 -0.79 42.87 -49.40
C LEU A 1266 0.27 42.37 -48.40
N ILE A 1267 0.23 41.08 -48.07
CA ILE A 1267 1.16 40.48 -47.09
C ILE A 1267 2.58 40.45 -47.65
N LYS A 1268 2.75 40.15 -48.94
CA LYS A 1268 4.07 40.19 -49.61
C LYS A 1268 4.69 41.59 -49.56
N ASN A 1269 3.90 42.63 -49.83
CA ASN A 1269 4.37 44.02 -49.74
C ASN A 1269 4.78 44.45 -48.33
N LEU A 1270 4.21 43.83 -47.28
CA LEU A 1270 4.63 44.07 -45.89
C LEU A 1270 5.93 43.31 -45.54
N LEU A 1271 6.06 42.06 -45.99
CA LEU A 1271 7.25 41.23 -45.78
C LEU A 1271 8.50 41.77 -46.51
N ASP A 1272 8.30 42.44 -47.66
CA ASP A 1272 9.39 43.03 -48.47
C ASP A 1272 9.85 44.42 -47.95
N GLN A 1273 9.23 44.97 -46.89
CA GLN A 1273 9.70 46.20 -46.26
C GLN A 1273 10.94 45.94 -45.37
N PRO A 1274 12.00 46.77 -45.45
CA PRO A 1274 13.21 46.57 -44.66
C PRO A 1274 12.93 46.71 -43.15
N ALA A 1275 13.45 45.73 -42.38
CA ALA A 1275 13.24 45.55 -40.94
C ALA A 1275 13.32 46.84 -40.11
N ARG A 1276 12.29 47.10 -39.28
CA ARG A 1276 12.34 48.12 -38.23
C ARG A 1276 13.17 47.64 -37.05
N ARG A 1277 14.20 48.42 -36.71
CA ARG A 1277 14.78 48.48 -35.37
C ARG A 1277 13.71 48.86 -34.35
N ILE A 1278 13.76 48.18 -33.21
CA ILE A 1278 13.02 48.36 -31.96
C ILE A 1278 12.71 49.84 -31.65
N GLN A 1279 11.44 50.13 -31.36
CA GLN A 1279 11.04 51.13 -30.36
C GLN A 1279 9.91 50.55 -29.53
#